data_AF-A0A420SEU1-F1
#
_entry.id   AF-A0A420SEU1-F1
#
_cell.length_a   1.000
_cell.length_b   1.000
_cell.length_c   1.000
_cell.angle_alpha   90.00
_cell.angle_beta   90.00
_cell.angle_gamma   90.00
#
_symmetry.space_group_name_H-M   'P 1'
#
loop_
_entity.id
_entity.type
_entity.pdbx_description
1 polymer ?
#
loop_
_entity_poly.entity_id
_entity_poly.type
_entity_poly.pdbx_seq_one_letter_code
_entity_poly.pdbx_strand_id
1 'polypeptide(L)'
;MSIDIRKTNTGTADGRNDMLGGLRLRNEETNEIILIPTPTNDPNDPLNWSKPYRFYIAVLVSCAIFFSNFLAAGPSVAIVSTTESFFGPPGPDFSAQVSKIAYFFTTTALLQGMGNLIWMPFVAKFGRRPTYVTSFILYTAVAAWAGGATTYGSALAARILMGFASGVAECLAPLTISDLFFLHERGAAMAIYTTALSAGVGAGIIVAGLITINLSWRYIYWVSVALIGVCTILIIFTFPETVYNRQEVTEGTHTHIETNGKDQDEDIEKVQFDEASASGHVPNAPATKRTFWQNLSLYSGTHTKESLLKLFFRPIVLFTLPPVLWATLVMSVTIGFLVAISSNFAVAFSATYGFKPWQSGLCFISCPIGAGVGAFFGGHFSDKVADRLTRKNGGIREPEMRLPAILISLVVAPLSLVLYGVGIDRNWHWIVPTLGLGLLNMAIVQATNVSLVYTIDSYRPVAGELAVTQLAFKYAQDKPFRCHVCDKAFGRQDILKRHVLGHNGSDSGAKRYKRMSNAAPRVAQACKACAGSKLKCDEDPSCRRCVAKGITCERDTRFTEIGEKTSPDTSIQSTIDQELFIPVLEPSQLSLSEDDFSKFLKGVMTPVEGQESRPIEQADLASIHHHMYDPLLSHGPLDFRVDGDTRFDDVAMDLWDLPCSPSFYYNGILLEPKASAAFNLQVQTPNPANSARPAVLGHVAYKESALGMWEPSQNDHLNSNIKALSVLGDSPQDAIQLNSLEISSQRFKPLSVGLRDQLLLLTLNACKPESKLAIIRAFPHPEILSKLIESFFSHHSVQTDSWIHGPSFEPNQQGAELILTIVNMGTMFADSKILHSLGFALHEVARLSLPVMFERANSMTRALWALQAFVLDIEMGLWSGIKRKMEIAESQRQMPFTMLRRGRRFSNAYTAADPPLPEDTGETLQNKWLAWIEQENYNRLIYHCFIQDTQVSIAMSTCPLISFSELKTPLPESSDLWLAKDAEGWKAIYLREKRLHARVSLHDYFRNAAEIDCSYDVSFCQLVILSGIWGMVWQCLQTIAVLNKPTHSDPALTLRQQEIIQILHRFRVNMMGDEAGWQDGPVTMMYHLVYMHLHIPFEEVELFAGKGHQSDARHALSVLLDWTNSPESRKAIWYAGQIIRAAEMFEPGRLRGFYTIALYQANLALWAYAVVSQVKGANKNDPILNPEEMVCLNGPESPLVQRFISRGVPSVAIIQPCAPQHGSSPIRLMDREAVVNYVVGILSANFSHVDAIPPLVENLEQLLDKLGRAEIDV
;
A
#
# COMPACT_ATOMS: atom_id res chain seq x y z
N MET A 1 18.41 40.39 -24.83
CA MET A 1 17.70 40.77 -23.58
C MET A 1 17.41 39.46 -22.87
N SER A 2 18.11 39.20 -21.78
CA SER A 2 18.28 37.84 -21.25
C SER A 2 17.55 37.72 -19.92
N ILE A 3 16.44 37.00 -19.88
CA ILE A 3 15.64 36.83 -18.66
C ILE A 3 16.16 35.62 -17.90
N ASP A 4 16.66 35.87 -16.69
CA ASP A 4 17.25 34.87 -15.80
C ASP A 4 16.13 34.17 -15.02
N ILE A 5 15.76 32.97 -15.46
CA ILE A 5 14.56 32.24 -15.01
C ILE A 5 14.64 31.83 -13.52
N ARG A 6 15.80 31.92 -12.87
CA ARG A 6 15.92 31.72 -11.41
C ARG A 6 15.63 32.98 -10.57
N LYS A 7 15.48 34.16 -11.18
CA LYS A 7 15.32 35.44 -10.47
C LYS A 7 13.93 36.08 -10.55
N THR A 8 12.92 35.39 -11.10
CA THR A 8 11.52 35.83 -11.01
C THR A 8 10.81 35.38 -9.73
N ASN A 9 11.43 34.55 -8.88
CA ASN A 9 10.88 34.12 -7.59
C ASN A 9 11.24 35.07 -6.42
N THR A 10 11.12 36.38 -6.63
CA THR A 10 11.18 37.40 -5.57
C THR A 10 9.99 38.35 -5.70
N GLY A 11 8.89 38.09 -4.99
CA GLY A 11 7.84 39.12 -4.85
C GLY A 11 6.36 38.74 -4.96
N THR A 12 5.94 37.48 -4.75
CA THR A 12 4.55 37.18 -4.29
C THR A 12 4.53 35.84 -3.58
N ALA A 13 3.76 35.73 -2.50
CA ALA A 13 3.60 34.50 -1.73
C ALA A 13 2.22 33.87 -2.00
N ASP A 14 2.19 32.68 -2.60
CA ASP A 14 1.09 31.73 -2.48
C ASP A 14 1.67 30.30 -2.37
N GLY A 15 1.21 29.55 -1.38
CA GLY A 15 1.88 28.37 -0.83
C GLY A 15 1.57 27.06 -1.54
N ARG A 16 1.57 27.02 -2.87
CA ARG A 16 1.32 25.77 -3.62
C ARG A 16 2.60 24.95 -3.79
N ASN A 17 2.56 23.71 -3.32
CA ASN A 17 3.66 22.73 -3.38
C ASN A 17 4.36 22.68 -4.74
N ASP A 18 5.70 22.64 -4.73
CA ASP A 18 6.54 22.29 -5.89
C ASP A 18 6.27 20.84 -6.35
N MET A 19 5.23 20.65 -7.17
CA MET A 19 4.91 19.36 -7.75
C MET A 19 5.95 18.98 -8.81
N LEU A 20 6.62 17.84 -8.58
CA LEU A 20 7.64 17.24 -9.46
C LEU A 20 7.09 16.93 -10.87
N GLY A 21 7.03 17.94 -11.72
CA GLY A 21 6.57 17.85 -13.11
C GLY A 21 5.97 19.14 -13.67
N GLY A 22 5.35 19.98 -12.83
CA GLY A 22 4.69 21.23 -13.25
C GLY A 22 5.70 22.28 -13.71
N LEU A 23 5.62 22.71 -14.97
CA LEU A 23 6.56 23.67 -15.55
C LEU A 23 5.86 24.70 -16.44
N ARG A 24 6.22 25.98 -16.29
CA ARG A 24 5.69 27.05 -17.13
C ARG A 24 6.20 26.91 -18.56
N LEU A 25 5.31 26.65 -19.52
CA LEU A 25 5.62 26.46 -20.94
C LEU A 25 5.27 27.68 -21.80
N ARG A 26 4.49 28.63 -21.27
CA ARG A 26 4.10 29.86 -21.96
C ARG A 26 4.40 31.11 -21.13
N ASN A 27 4.90 32.14 -21.81
CA ASN A 27 5.12 33.46 -21.20
C ASN A 27 3.78 34.07 -20.76
N GLU A 28 3.79 34.76 -19.63
CA GLU A 28 2.63 35.39 -18.98
C GLU A 28 2.07 36.55 -19.81
N GLU A 29 2.95 37.39 -20.35
CA GLU A 29 2.58 38.60 -21.10
C GLU A 29 2.43 38.34 -22.61
N THR A 30 3.34 37.58 -23.23
CA THR A 30 3.37 37.38 -24.69
C THR A 30 2.67 36.11 -25.17
N ASN A 31 2.33 35.17 -24.28
CA ASN A 31 1.77 33.83 -24.61
C ASN A 31 2.67 32.99 -25.56
N GLU A 32 3.93 33.39 -25.75
CA GLU A 32 4.91 32.67 -26.56
C GLU A 32 5.41 31.41 -25.84
N ILE A 33 5.87 30.43 -26.62
CA ILE A 33 6.30 29.13 -26.09
C ILE A 33 7.75 29.24 -25.59
N ILE A 34 7.94 28.97 -24.31
CA ILE A 34 9.26 28.93 -23.66
C ILE A 34 9.99 27.67 -24.13
N LEU A 35 11.22 27.83 -24.64
CA LEU A 35 12.03 26.70 -25.08
C LEU A 35 12.60 25.96 -23.87
N ILE A 36 12.16 24.71 -23.68
CA ILE A 36 12.59 23.82 -22.59
C ILE A 36 13.15 22.52 -23.19
N PRO A 37 14.43 22.15 -22.94
CA PRO A 37 15.45 22.95 -22.23
C PRO A 37 15.79 24.26 -22.96
N THR A 38 16.25 25.26 -22.22
CA THR A 38 16.79 26.49 -22.79
C THR A 38 18.10 26.17 -23.53
N PRO A 39 18.27 26.60 -24.79
CA PRO A 39 19.51 26.34 -25.54
C PRO A 39 20.70 27.11 -24.96
N THR A 40 21.84 26.44 -24.83
CA THR A 40 23.11 27.05 -24.37
C THR A 40 23.73 27.91 -25.48
N ASN A 41 24.62 28.86 -25.18
CA ASN A 41 25.34 29.64 -26.20
C ASN A 41 26.50 28.88 -26.90
N ASP A 42 26.74 27.61 -26.53
CA ASP A 42 27.79 26.76 -27.11
C ASP A 42 27.37 26.21 -28.50
N PRO A 43 28.14 26.41 -29.58
CA PRO A 43 27.83 25.85 -30.91
C PRO A 43 27.92 24.31 -30.98
N ASN A 44 28.38 23.64 -29.91
CA ASN A 44 28.41 22.18 -29.80
C ASN A 44 27.15 21.58 -29.14
N ASP A 45 26.26 22.40 -28.53
CA ASP A 45 25.00 21.92 -27.93
C ASP A 45 24.09 21.28 -29.02
N PRO A 46 23.59 20.04 -28.86
CA PRO A 46 22.67 19.40 -29.80
C PRO A 46 21.38 20.20 -30.07
N LEU A 47 20.94 21.04 -29.11
CA LEU A 47 19.80 21.95 -29.26
C LEU A 47 20.09 23.17 -30.15
N ASN A 48 21.34 23.36 -30.60
CA ASN A 48 21.74 24.39 -31.57
C ASN A 48 21.99 23.84 -32.99
N TRP A 49 21.91 22.51 -33.19
CA TRP A 49 22.10 21.92 -34.52
C TRP A 49 20.94 22.27 -35.47
N SER A 50 21.18 22.27 -36.78
CA SER A 50 20.13 22.62 -37.76
C SER A 50 18.98 21.62 -37.71
N LYS A 51 17.72 22.09 -37.82
CA LYS A 51 16.52 21.22 -37.80
C LYS A 51 16.62 20.00 -38.75
N PRO A 52 17.05 20.12 -40.03
CA PRO A 52 17.20 18.94 -40.90
C PRO A 52 18.24 17.93 -40.39
N TYR A 53 19.32 18.36 -39.72
CA TYR A 53 20.30 17.42 -39.14
C TYR A 53 19.73 16.67 -37.94
N ARG A 54 18.93 17.32 -37.09
CA ARG A 54 18.24 16.64 -35.97
C ARG A 54 17.23 15.62 -36.47
N PHE A 55 16.45 15.95 -37.50
CA PHE A 55 15.54 15.00 -38.15
C PHE A 55 16.30 13.87 -38.85
N TYR A 56 17.45 14.13 -39.48
CA TYR A 56 18.29 13.08 -40.05
C TYR A 56 18.74 12.06 -38.98
N ILE A 57 19.24 12.52 -37.83
CA ILE A 57 19.64 11.63 -36.73
C ILE A 57 18.43 10.89 -36.14
N ALA A 58 17.28 11.55 -35.97
CA ALA A 58 16.04 10.91 -35.52
C ALA A 58 15.55 9.81 -36.48
N VAL A 59 15.64 10.04 -37.79
CA VAL A 59 15.34 9.04 -38.82
C VAL A 59 16.37 7.91 -38.80
N LEU A 60 17.66 8.19 -38.64
CA LEU A 60 18.71 7.18 -38.58
C LEU A 60 18.51 6.21 -37.40
N VAL A 61 18.21 6.72 -36.19
CA VAL A 61 17.91 5.85 -35.03
C VAL A 61 16.55 5.14 -35.15
N SER A 62 15.60 5.72 -35.90
CA SER A 62 14.34 5.06 -36.23
C SER A 62 14.53 3.91 -37.23
N CYS A 63 15.38 4.10 -38.25
CA CYS A 63 15.79 3.02 -39.17
C CYS A 63 16.55 1.91 -38.43
N ALA A 64 17.35 2.25 -37.43
CA ALA A 64 18.05 1.27 -36.58
C ALA A 64 17.06 0.31 -35.91
N ILE A 65 16.06 0.81 -35.17
CA ILE A 65 15.03 -0.05 -34.53
C ILE A 65 14.11 -0.74 -35.55
N PHE A 66 13.82 -0.09 -36.68
CA PHE A 66 13.06 -0.70 -37.77
C PHE A 66 13.74 -1.98 -38.27
N PHE A 67 15.05 -1.93 -38.58
CA PHE A 67 15.79 -3.10 -39.04
C PHE A 67 16.03 -4.14 -37.93
N SER A 68 16.17 -3.71 -36.67
CA SER A 68 16.18 -4.62 -35.52
C SER A 68 14.92 -5.49 -35.46
N ASN A 69 13.74 -4.86 -35.53
CA ASN A 69 12.45 -5.57 -35.47
C ASN A 69 12.13 -6.34 -36.76
N PHE A 70 12.57 -5.84 -37.92
CA PHE A 70 12.46 -6.50 -39.22
C PHE A 70 13.04 -7.92 -39.21
N LEU A 71 14.30 -8.08 -38.75
CA LEU A 71 14.94 -9.40 -38.70
C LEU A 71 14.52 -10.22 -37.46
N ALA A 72 14.14 -9.57 -36.35
CA ALA A 72 13.59 -10.28 -35.20
C ALA A 72 12.31 -11.04 -35.59
N ALA A 73 11.32 -10.33 -36.15
CA ALA A 73 9.99 -10.87 -36.45
C ALA A 73 9.83 -11.48 -37.85
N GLY A 74 10.51 -10.96 -38.88
CA GLY A 74 10.27 -11.33 -40.28
C GLY A 74 10.29 -12.84 -40.56
N PRO A 75 11.31 -13.61 -40.11
CA PRO A 75 11.36 -15.05 -40.31
C PRO A 75 10.24 -15.87 -39.65
N SER A 76 9.35 -15.29 -38.83
CA SER A 76 8.17 -15.98 -38.28
C SER A 76 7.25 -16.54 -39.38
N VAL A 77 7.10 -15.81 -40.50
CA VAL A 77 6.30 -16.25 -41.65
C VAL A 77 6.82 -17.54 -42.27
N ALA A 78 8.12 -17.82 -42.11
CA ALA A 78 8.80 -18.99 -42.66
C ALA A 78 8.81 -20.20 -41.70
N ILE A 79 8.14 -20.15 -40.55
CA ILE A 79 8.24 -21.14 -39.45
C ILE A 79 8.04 -22.60 -39.91
N VAL A 80 7.07 -22.86 -40.79
CA VAL A 80 6.80 -24.20 -41.34
C VAL A 80 7.98 -24.69 -42.19
N SER A 81 8.39 -23.93 -43.21
CA SER A 81 9.54 -24.26 -44.07
C SER A 81 10.89 -24.33 -43.32
N THR A 82 11.00 -23.61 -42.20
CA THR A 82 12.16 -23.67 -41.31
C THR A 82 12.15 -24.97 -40.50
N THR A 83 10.97 -25.42 -40.05
CA THR A 83 10.78 -26.71 -39.38
C THR A 83 11.14 -27.86 -40.31
N GLU A 84 10.62 -27.85 -41.54
CA GLU A 84 10.92 -28.85 -42.57
C GLU A 84 12.43 -28.93 -42.87
N SER A 85 13.11 -27.78 -42.97
CA SER A 85 14.55 -27.69 -43.21
C SER A 85 15.44 -28.14 -42.04
N PHE A 86 14.90 -28.37 -40.84
CA PHE A 86 15.67 -28.84 -39.68
C PHE A 86 15.24 -30.22 -39.15
N PHE A 87 13.99 -30.64 -39.39
CA PHE A 87 13.41 -31.86 -38.82
C PHE A 87 12.77 -32.81 -39.85
N GLY A 88 12.65 -32.41 -41.12
CA GLY A 88 12.06 -33.23 -42.19
C GLY A 88 10.58 -32.93 -42.46
N PRO A 89 9.95 -33.67 -43.40
CA PRO A 89 8.58 -33.42 -43.84
C PRO A 89 7.53 -33.72 -42.73
N PRO A 90 6.29 -33.23 -42.88
CA PRO A 90 5.24 -33.39 -41.87
C PRO A 90 4.98 -34.85 -41.47
N GLY A 91 5.18 -35.14 -40.18
CA GLY A 91 4.83 -36.38 -39.50
C GLY A 91 4.07 -36.13 -38.20
N PRO A 92 3.78 -37.16 -37.37
CA PRO A 92 2.98 -37.01 -36.16
C PRO A 92 3.55 -35.99 -35.15
N ASP A 93 4.88 -35.91 -35.02
CA ASP A 93 5.55 -34.98 -34.10
C ASP A 93 5.66 -33.54 -34.64
N PHE A 94 5.19 -33.25 -35.86
CA PHE A 94 5.51 -31.99 -36.55
C PHE A 94 5.01 -30.74 -35.80
N SER A 95 3.87 -30.82 -35.10
CA SER A 95 3.37 -29.73 -34.24
C SER A 95 4.36 -29.38 -33.09
N ALA A 96 4.95 -30.40 -32.47
CA ALA A 96 5.98 -30.22 -31.44
C ALA A 96 7.32 -29.74 -32.03
N GLN A 97 7.58 -29.98 -33.32
CA GLN A 97 8.76 -29.47 -34.04
C GLN A 97 8.59 -27.99 -34.44
N VAL A 98 7.41 -27.60 -34.94
CA VAL A 98 7.04 -26.18 -35.17
C VAL A 98 7.16 -25.39 -33.87
N SER A 99 6.67 -25.94 -32.77
CA SER A 99 6.80 -25.37 -31.42
C SER A 99 8.26 -25.23 -30.93
N LYS A 100 9.21 -26.03 -31.47
CA LYS A 100 10.65 -25.83 -31.21
C LYS A 100 11.22 -24.69 -32.05
N ILE A 101 10.84 -24.54 -33.32
CA ILE A 101 11.30 -23.41 -34.15
C ILE A 101 10.78 -22.07 -33.61
N ALA A 102 9.60 -22.03 -32.96
CA ALA A 102 9.06 -20.84 -32.31
C ALA A 102 10.04 -20.20 -31.29
N TYR A 103 10.91 -20.98 -30.63
CA TYR A 103 11.95 -20.44 -29.74
C TYR A 103 12.91 -19.47 -30.46
N PHE A 104 13.17 -19.63 -31.76
CA PHE A 104 14.01 -18.69 -32.54
C PHE A 104 13.46 -17.25 -32.53
N PHE A 105 12.15 -17.09 -32.36
CA PHE A 105 11.51 -15.78 -32.27
C PHE A 105 11.39 -15.32 -30.82
N THR A 106 10.82 -16.14 -29.94
CA THR A 106 10.56 -15.74 -28.54
C THR A 106 11.84 -15.47 -27.75
N THR A 107 12.92 -16.25 -27.98
CA THR A 107 14.21 -15.95 -27.31
C THR A 107 14.88 -14.70 -27.85
N THR A 108 14.74 -14.38 -29.15
CA THR A 108 15.25 -13.11 -29.71
C THR A 108 14.52 -11.93 -29.08
N ALA A 109 13.19 -11.97 -29.00
CA ALA A 109 12.40 -10.90 -28.39
C ALA A 109 12.71 -10.73 -26.90
N LEU A 110 12.77 -11.82 -26.12
CA LEU A 110 13.12 -11.78 -24.71
C LEU A 110 14.51 -11.18 -24.46
N LEU A 111 15.53 -11.60 -25.22
CA LEU A 111 16.89 -11.07 -25.07
C LEU A 111 17.04 -9.64 -25.59
N GLN A 112 16.21 -9.20 -26.55
CA GLN A 112 16.14 -7.78 -26.95
C GLN A 112 15.67 -6.89 -25.80
N GLY A 113 14.69 -7.34 -25.00
CA GLY A 113 14.32 -6.65 -23.76
C GLY A 113 15.39 -6.72 -22.69
N MET A 114 15.81 -7.94 -22.32
CA MET A 114 16.75 -8.15 -21.22
C MET A 114 18.13 -7.51 -21.47
N GLY A 115 18.55 -7.39 -22.72
CA GLY A 115 19.78 -6.70 -23.11
C GLY A 115 19.80 -5.23 -22.67
N ASN A 116 18.64 -4.55 -22.64
CA ASN A 116 18.54 -3.13 -22.28
C ASN A 116 19.05 -2.83 -20.87
N LEU A 117 18.89 -3.76 -19.92
CA LEU A 117 19.43 -3.65 -18.57
C LEU A 117 20.97 -3.64 -18.54
N ILE A 118 21.59 -4.40 -19.44
CA ILE A 118 23.06 -4.49 -19.55
C ILE A 118 23.59 -3.27 -20.32
N TRP A 119 22.95 -2.88 -21.42
CA TRP A 119 23.42 -1.79 -22.27
C TRP A 119 23.29 -0.40 -21.62
N MET A 120 22.28 -0.15 -20.78
CA MET A 120 22.07 1.18 -20.17
C MET A 120 23.25 1.67 -19.29
N PRO A 121 23.86 0.86 -18.41
CA PRO A 121 25.11 1.22 -17.75
C PRO A 121 26.24 1.64 -18.70
N PHE A 122 26.34 1.07 -19.91
CA PHE A 122 27.31 1.50 -20.92
C PHE A 122 26.92 2.85 -21.54
N VAL A 123 25.64 3.05 -21.87
CA VAL A 123 25.11 4.33 -22.36
C VAL A 123 25.42 5.47 -21.38
N ALA A 124 25.08 5.28 -20.11
CA ALA A 124 25.26 6.29 -19.07
C ALA A 124 26.74 6.62 -18.81
N LYS A 125 27.62 5.60 -18.83
CA LYS A 125 29.03 5.79 -18.50
C LYS A 125 29.89 6.26 -19.67
N PHE A 126 29.71 5.67 -20.86
CA PHE A 126 30.60 5.84 -22.02
C PHE A 126 30.00 6.68 -23.16
N GLY A 127 28.72 7.03 -23.09
CA GLY A 127 28.01 7.74 -24.15
C GLY A 127 27.22 6.84 -25.09
N ARG A 128 26.45 7.48 -25.97
CA ARG A 128 25.47 6.82 -26.84
C ARG A 128 26.14 6.27 -28.10
N ARG A 129 27.10 7.00 -28.67
CA ARG A 129 27.80 6.61 -29.90
C ARG A 129 28.62 5.32 -29.79
N PRO A 130 29.53 5.13 -28.81
CA PRO A 130 30.26 3.86 -28.69
C PRO A 130 29.31 2.67 -28.45
N THR A 131 28.21 2.89 -27.71
CA THR A 131 27.20 1.86 -27.46
C THR A 131 26.45 1.47 -28.74
N TYR A 132 26.01 2.43 -29.55
CA TYR A 132 25.42 2.17 -30.88
C TYR A 132 26.38 1.42 -31.81
N VAL A 133 27.62 1.88 -31.95
CA VAL A 133 28.60 1.31 -32.89
C VAL A 133 28.96 -0.14 -32.51
N THR A 134 29.22 -0.41 -31.22
CA THR A 134 29.56 -1.76 -30.76
C THR A 134 28.39 -2.74 -30.89
N SER A 135 27.16 -2.33 -30.57
CA SER A 135 25.95 -3.13 -30.77
C SER A 135 25.71 -3.44 -32.26
N PHE A 136 25.77 -2.45 -33.15
CA PHE A 136 25.42 -2.67 -34.56
C PHE A 136 26.47 -3.50 -35.33
N ILE A 137 27.75 -3.38 -34.98
CA ILE A 137 28.79 -4.30 -35.48
C ILE A 137 28.51 -5.74 -35.03
N LEU A 138 28.23 -5.95 -33.74
CA LEU A 138 27.90 -7.27 -33.19
C LEU A 138 26.62 -7.84 -33.83
N TYR A 139 25.58 -7.02 -33.96
CA TYR A 139 24.29 -7.38 -34.54
C TYR A 139 24.43 -7.81 -36.01
N THR A 140 25.21 -7.07 -36.81
CA THR A 140 25.52 -7.44 -38.21
C THR A 140 26.26 -8.78 -38.30
N ALA A 141 27.28 -8.98 -37.45
CA ALA A 141 28.08 -10.21 -37.44
C ALA A 141 27.25 -11.45 -37.03
N VAL A 142 26.40 -11.33 -36.00
CA VAL A 142 25.56 -12.44 -35.53
C VAL A 142 24.38 -12.70 -36.48
N ALA A 143 23.85 -11.68 -37.18
CA ALA A 143 22.87 -11.87 -38.25
C ALA A 143 23.44 -12.71 -39.42
N ALA A 144 24.71 -12.50 -39.79
CA ALA A 144 25.40 -13.31 -40.78
C ALA A 144 25.61 -14.76 -40.32
N TRP A 145 25.98 -14.96 -39.04
CA TRP A 145 26.06 -16.29 -38.44
C TRP A 145 24.69 -17.01 -38.46
N ALA A 146 23.60 -16.31 -38.15
CA ALA A 146 22.25 -16.88 -38.21
C ALA A 146 21.85 -17.31 -39.64
N GLY A 147 22.26 -16.57 -40.67
CA GLY A 147 22.04 -16.95 -42.08
C GLY A 147 22.90 -18.15 -42.55
N GLY A 148 24.09 -18.32 -41.96
CA GLY A 148 24.99 -19.45 -42.21
C GLY A 148 24.71 -20.70 -41.36
N ALA A 149 23.76 -20.67 -40.42
CA ALA A 149 23.55 -21.76 -39.47
C ALA A 149 22.96 -23.04 -40.13
N THR A 150 23.69 -24.14 -39.99
CA THR A 150 23.30 -25.47 -40.49
C THR A 150 22.60 -26.35 -39.46
N THR A 151 22.77 -26.08 -38.16
CA THR A 151 22.16 -26.87 -37.06
C THR A 151 21.20 -26.02 -36.22
N TYR A 152 20.14 -26.64 -35.69
CA TYR A 152 19.17 -25.98 -34.80
C TYR A 152 19.85 -25.28 -33.60
N GLY A 153 20.84 -25.93 -32.98
CA GLY A 153 21.57 -25.35 -31.85
C GLY A 153 22.39 -24.11 -32.21
N SER A 154 23.06 -24.11 -33.37
CA SER A 154 23.80 -22.95 -33.87
C SER A 154 22.85 -21.80 -34.25
N ALA A 155 21.72 -22.12 -34.88
CA ALA A 155 20.69 -21.13 -35.21
C ALA A 155 20.08 -20.50 -33.95
N LEU A 156 19.75 -21.30 -32.92
CA LEU A 156 19.23 -20.80 -31.65
C LEU A 156 20.26 -19.92 -30.92
N ALA A 157 21.53 -20.33 -30.85
CA ALA A 157 22.59 -19.56 -30.22
C ALA A 157 22.81 -18.20 -30.92
N ALA A 158 22.85 -18.19 -32.25
CA ALA A 158 22.89 -16.96 -33.02
C ALA A 158 21.66 -16.08 -32.76
N ARG A 159 20.44 -16.65 -32.72
CA ARG A 159 19.19 -15.92 -32.42
C ARG A 159 19.14 -15.28 -31.03
N ILE A 160 19.70 -15.95 -30.02
CA ILE A 160 19.81 -15.43 -28.64
C ILE A 160 20.78 -14.24 -28.60
N LEU A 161 21.97 -14.38 -29.18
CA LEU A 161 22.97 -13.31 -29.24
C LEU A 161 22.52 -12.13 -30.14
N MET A 162 21.77 -12.42 -31.20
CA MET A 162 21.19 -11.42 -32.10
C MET A 162 20.18 -10.52 -31.38
N GLY A 163 19.33 -11.10 -30.52
CA GLY A 163 18.41 -10.34 -29.67
C GLY A 163 19.15 -9.48 -28.65
N PHE A 164 20.15 -10.05 -27.95
CA PHE A 164 20.98 -9.26 -27.04
C PHE A 164 21.66 -8.07 -27.74
N ALA A 165 22.17 -8.28 -28.97
CA ALA A 165 22.83 -7.24 -29.74
C ALA A 165 21.86 -6.15 -30.26
N SER A 166 20.61 -6.48 -30.60
CA SER A 166 19.63 -5.52 -31.13
C SER A 166 19.04 -4.57 -30.09
N GLY A 167 19.05 -4.93 -28.80
CA GLY A 167 18.42 -4.15 -27.72
C GLY A 167 18.78 -2.65 -27.68
N VAL A 168 20.03 -2.29 -27.96
CA VAL A 168 20.50 -0.89 -27.97
C VAL A 168 19.65 0.01 -28.87
N ALA A 169 19.22 -0.47 -30.04
CA ALA A 169 18.38 0.31 -30.96
C ALA A 169 17.05 0.75 -30.31
N GLU A 170 16.54 -0.07 -29.39
CA GLU A 170 15.26 0.12 -28.73
C GLU A 170 15.38 1.12 -27.57
N CYS A 171 16.35 0.95 -26.68
CA CYS A 171 16.50 1.82 -25.51
C CYS A 171 17.14 3.18 -25.82
N LEU A 172 17.97 3.27 -26.86
CA LEU A 172 18.82 4.44 -27.09
C LEU A 172 18.22 5.47 -28.05
N ALA A 173 17.25 5.08 -28.88
CA ALA A 173 16.55 5.98 -29.79
C ALA A 173 15.66 7.01 -29.08
N PRO A 174 14.81 6.65 -28.08
CA PRO A 174 14.05 7.63 -27.30
C PRO A 174 14.94 8.65 -26.61
N LEU A 175 16.06 8.19 -26.03
CA LEU A 175 17.00 9.06 -25.33
C LEU A 175 17.58 10.09 -26.32
N THR A 176 18.14 9.62 -27.43
CA THR A 176 18.70 10.47 -28.49
C THR A 176 17.69 11.50 -29.02
N ILE A 177 16.41 11.14 -29.16
CA ILE A 177 15.35 12.08 -29.55
C ILE A 177 15.09 13.12 -28.46
N SER A 178 15.14 12.73 -27.18
CA SER A 178 14.90 13.63 -26.05
C SER A 178 15.96 14.74 -25.89
N ASP A 179 17.19 14.54 -26.36
CA ASP A 179 18.26 15.56 -26.36
C ASP A 179 18.16 16.56 -27.51
N LEU A 180 17.59 16.15 -28.64
CA LEU A 180 17.58 16.92 -29.89
C LEU A 180 16.35 17.83 -30.03
N PHE A 181 15.22 17.47 -29.39
CA PHE A 181 13.94 18.14 -29.55
C PHE A 181 13.40 18.73 -28.25
N PHE A 182 12.90 19.97 -28.34
CA PHE A 182 12.25 20.69 -27.24
C PHE A 182 10.94 20.02 -26.81
N LEU A 183 10.52 20.26 -25.57
CA LEU A 183 9.36 19.62 -24.91
C LEU A 183 8.05 19.60 -25.75
N HIS A 184 7.83 20.64 -26.56
CA HIS A 184 6.64 20.82 -27.39
C HIS A 184 6.73 20.14 -28.78
N GLU A 185 7.93 19.90 -29.32
CA GLU A 185 8.13 19.11 -30.56
C GLU A 185 8.37 17.62 -30.28
N ARG A 186 8.66 17.26 -29.01
CA ARG A 186 9.10 15.93 -28.58
C ARG A 186 8.10 14.80 -28.86
N GLY A 187 6.80 15.01 -28.70
CA GLY A 187 5.79 13.95 -28.88
C GLY A 187 5.68 13.50 -30.34
N ALA A 188 5.62 14.47 -31.26
CA ALA A 188 5.71 14.26 -32.69
C ALA A 188 7.05 13.64 -33.14
N ALA A 189 8.18 14.01 -32.54
CA ALA A 189 9.47 13.40 -32.85
C ALA A 189 9.56 11.92 -32.39
N MET A 190 9.07 11.62 -31.18
CA MET A 190 8.98 10.25 -30.66
C MET A 190 8.04 9.36 -31.47
N ALA A 191 7.00 9.94 -32.09
CA ALA A 191 6.08 9.21 -32.97
C ALA A 191 6.78 8.57 -34.17
N ILE A 192 7.88 9.16 -34.66
CA ILE A 192 8.69 8.58 -35.76
C ILE A 192 9.33 7.26 -35.29
N TYR A 193 9.91 7.25 -34.10
CA TYR A 193 10.51 6.07 -33.48
C TYR A 193 9.47 4.97 -33.18
N THR A 194 8.34 5.31 -32.56
CA THR A 194 7.31 4.32 -32.23
C THR A 194 6.63 3.75 -33.48
N THR A 195 6.45 4.56 -34.53
CA THR A 195 6.02 4.08 -35.85
C THR A 195 7.03 3.10 -36.45
N ALA A 196 8.32 3.43 -36.43
CA ALA A 196 9.37 2.57 -36.97
C ALA A 196 9.49 1.23 -36.22
N LEU A 197 9.29 1.24 -34.89
CA LEU A 197 9.24 0.04 -34.04
C LEU A 197 8.13 -0.93 -34.48
N SER A 198 6.92 -0.45 -34.77
CA SER A 198 5.80 -1.29 -35.25
C SER A 198 5.92 -1.63 -36.75
N ALA A 199 6.22 -0.64 -37.60
CA ALA A 199 6.33 -0.83 -39.04
C ALA A 199 7.47 -1.81 -39.42
N GLY A 200 8.54 -1.88 -38.63
CA GLY A 200 9.62 -2.86 -38.82
C GLY A 200 9.13 -4.31 -38.70
N VAL A 201 8.24 -4.61 -37.75
CA VAL A 201 7.62 -5.94 -37.60
C VAL A 201 6.81 -6.30 -38.84
N GLY A 202 5.96 -5.39 -39.31
CA GLY A 202 5.13 -5.58 -40.50
C GLY A 202 5.96 -5.75 -41.78
N ALA A 203 6.90 -4.84 -42.03
CA ALA A 203 7.78 -4.88 -43.19
C ALA A 203 8.66 -6.15 -43.21
N GLY A 204 9.15 -6.58 -42.04
CA GLY A 204 9.90 -7.83 -41.89
C GLY A 204 9.08 -9.03 -42.36
N ILE A 205 7.84 -9.15 -41.91
CA ILE A 205 6.94 -10.27 -42.26
C ILE A 205 6.54 -10.22 -43.74
N ILE A 206 6.26 -9.05 -44.30
CA ILE A 206 5.94 -8.88 -45.73
C ILE A 206 7.13 -9.29 -46.60
N VAL A 207 8.32 -8.73 -46.37
CA VAL A 207 9.50 -8.98 -47.21
C VAL A 207 10.00 -10.42 -47.05
N ALA A 208 9.97 -10.97 -45.83
CA ALA A 208 10.26 -12.39 -45.61
C ALA A 208 9.27 -13.32 -46.33
N GLY A 209 7.98 -12.96 -46.37
CA GLY A 209 6.95 -13.67 -47.10
C GLY A 209 7.22 -13.66 -48.61
N LEU A 210 7.58 -12.50 -49.18
CA LEU A 210 7.92 -12.38 -50.60
C LEU A 210 9.19 -13.16 -50.96
N ILE A 211 10.20 -13.20 -50.09
CA ILE A 211 11.42 -14.01 -50.29
C ILE A 211 11.08 -15.50 -50.37
N THR A 212 10.19 -16.01 -49.51
CA THR A 212 9.83 -17.45 -49.48
C THR A 212 8.96 -17.93 -50.65
N ILE A 213 8.64 -17.08 -51.64
CA ILE A 213 7.99 -17.50 -52.88
C ILE A 213 8.94 -18.34 -53.76
N ASN A 214 10.18 -17.85 -53.95
CA ASN A 214 11.15 -18.41 -54.91
C ASN A 214 12.51 -18.75 -54.28
N LEU A 215 12.77 -18.33 -53.03
CA LEU A 215 14.06 -18.50 -52.35
C LEU A 215 13.90 -19.20 -51.00
N SER A 216 14.96 -19.90 -50.56
CA SER A 216 15.01 -20.51 -49.23
C SER A 216 14.92 -19.45 -48.13
N TRP A 217 14.29 -19.78 -47.00
CA TRP A 217 14.17 -18.91 -45.81
C TRP A 217 15.51 -18.34 -45.32
N ARG A 218 16.65 -19.01 -45.61
CA ARG A 218 18.00 -18.51 -45.29
C ARG A 218 18.31 -17.15 -45.95
N TYR A 219 17.73 -16.85 -47.12
CA TYR A 219 17.91 -15.56 -47.78
C TYR A 219 17.31 -14.37 -47.02
N ILE A 220 16.34 -14.60 -46.12
CA ILE A 220 15.80 -13.54 -45.25
C ILE A 220 16.91 -12.94 -44.38
N TYR A 221 17.81 -13.79 -43.86
CA TYR A 221 18.98 -13.35 -43.08
C TYR A 221 19.99 -12.61 -43.94
N TRP A 222 20.33 -13.11 -45.14
CA TRP A 222 21.31 -12.46 -46.02
C TRP A 222 20.85 -11.09 -46.54
N VAL A 223 19.56 -10.94 -46.88
CA VAL A 223 18.96 -9.63 -47.21
C VAL A 223 19.00 -8.70 -46.00
N SER A 224 18.68 -9.21 -44.80
CA SER A 224 18.74 -8.42 -43.58
C SER A 224 20.17 -7.98 -43.23
N VAL A 225 21.18 -8.84 -43.42
CA VAL A 225 22.60 -8.50 -43.21
C VAL A 225 23.04 -7.34 -44.12
N ALA A 226 22.56 -7.29 -45.36
CA ALA A 226 22.83 -6.15 -46.25
C ALA A 226 22.18 -4.84 -45.72
N LEU A 227 20.90 -4.90 -45.34
CA LEU A 227 20.16 -3.73 -44.83
C LEU A 227 20.73 -3.21 -43.50
N ILE A 228 20.98 -4.12 -42.55
CA ILE A 228 21.58 -3.84 -41.24
C ILE A 228 23.04 -3.37 -41.42
N GLY A 229 23.79 -3.94 -42.35
CA GLY A 229 25.15 -3.54 -42.69
C GLY A 229 25.22 -2.10 -43.20
N VAL A 230 24.32 -1.70 -44.10
CA VAL A 230 24.18 -0.30 -44.54
C VAL A 230 23.83 0.61 -43.38
N CYS A 231 22.90 0.21 -42.49
CA CYS A 231 22.57 0.99 -41.29
C CYS A 231 23.79 1.13 -40.35
N THR A 232 24.59 0.07 -40.18
CA THR A 232 25.81 0.06 -39.37
C THR A 232 26.88 1.00 -39.95
N ILE A 233 27.07 1.00 -41.27
CA ILE A 233 27.95 1.94 -41.98
C ILE A 233 27.51 3.38 -41.74
N LEU A 234 26.21 3.68 -41.88
CA LEU A 234 25.67 5.03 -41.62
C LEU A 234 25.89 5.46 -40.16
N ILE A 235 25.63 4.58 -39.19
CA ILE A 235 25.88 4.85 -37.75
C ILE A 235 27.37 5.16 -37.51
N ILE A 236 28.30 4.40 -38.09
CA ILE A 236 29.74 4.63 -37.93
C ILE A 236 30.16 6.01 -38.47
N PHE A 237 29.73 6.37 -39.68
CA PHE A 237 30.23 7.56 -40.37
C PHE A 237 29.42 8.86 -40.17
N THR A 238 28.19 8.79 -39.65
CA THR A 238 27.28 9.97 -39.63
C THR A 238 26.63 10.28 -38.28
N PHE A 239 26.58 9.32 -37.35
CA PHE A 239 26.01 9.53 -36.02
C PHE A 239 27.06 10.17 -35.10
N PRO A 240 26.85 11.39 -34.56
CA PRO A 240 27.73 12.02 -33.57
C PRO A 240 27.39 11.56 -32.14
N GLU A 241 28.21 11.91 -31.15
CA GLU A 241 27.76 11.82 -29.76
C GLU A 241 26.74 12.94 -29.45
N THR A 242 25.70 12.64 -28.65
CA THR A 242 24.63 13.60 -28.32
C THR A 242 24.51 13.91 -26.81
N VAL A 243 25.32 13.27 -25.96
CA VAL A 243 25.37 13.62 -24.52
C VAL A 243 26.04 14.98 -24.34
N TYR A 244 25.35 15.91 -23.68
CA TYR A 244 25.83 17.27 -23.42
C TYR A 244 25.39 17.73 -22.01
N ASN A 245 26.35 17.97 -21.12
CA ASN A 245 26.09 18.45 -19.76
C ASN A 245 25.85 19.97 -19.76
N ARG A 246 24.67 20.41 -19.31
CA ARG A 246 24.28 21.83 -19.27
C ARG A 246 24.43 22.48 -17.89
N GLN A 247 24.78 21.71 -16.85
CA GLN A 247 24.82 22.23 -15.48
C GLN A 247 26.09 23.08 -15.22
N GLU A 248 27.26 22.58 -15.59
CA GLU A 248 28.57 23.20 -15.35
C GLU A 248 28.74 24.62 -15.96
N VAL A 249 28.01 24.93 -17.03
CA VAL A 249 28.12 26.21 -17.75
C VAL A 249 27.44 27.38 -17.00
N THR A 250 26.57 27.10 -16.03
CA THR A 250 25.74 28.13 -15.37
C THR A 250 26.41 28.78 -14.15
N GLU A 251 27.40 28.12 -13.54
CA GLU A 251 27.95 28.56 -12.24
C GLU A 251 29.02 29.66 -12.36
N GLY A 252 29.51 29.95 -13.57
CA GLY A 252 30.62 30.89 -13.81
C GLY A 252 30.27 32.39 -13.79
N THR A 253 29.15 32.84 -13.20
CA THR A 253 28.70 34.25 -13.31
C THR A 253 28.16 34.87 -12.01
N HIS A 254 28.65 34.42 -10.84
CA HIS A 254 28.42 35.13 -9.56
C HIS A 254 29.72 35.41 -8.80
N THR A 255 30.25 36.62 -9.02
CA THR A 255 31.24 37.28 -8.15
C THR A 255 30.55 37.96 -6.95
N HIS A 256 31.34 38.30 -5.93
CA HIS A 256 30.99 39.02 -4.70
C HIS A 256 30.21 38.19 -3.64
N ILE A 257 30.53 38.24 -2.34
CA ILE A 257 31.50 39.07 -1.57
C ILE A 257 32.19 38.21 -0.48
N GLU A 258 33.43 38.53 -0.13
CA GLU A 258 34.12 37.99 1.05
C GLU A 258 33.81 38.83 2.31
N THR A 259 33.60 38.18 3.45
CA THR A 259 33.79 38.79 4.78
C THR A 259 34.52 37.79 5.68
N ASN A 260 35.63 38.22 6.29
CA ASN A 260 36.63 37.36 6.93
C ASN A 260 36.29 36.89 8.36
N GLY A 261 36.86 35.74 8.74
CA GLY A 261 36.87 35.15 10.09
C GLY A 261 37.01 33.61 9.99
N LYS A 262 38.20 33.01 9.97
CA LYS A 262 39.20 32.83 11.07
C LYS A 262 38.62 32.08 12.27
N ASP A 263 39.20 30.98 12.78
CA ASP A 263 40.44 30.21 12.49
C ASP A 263 40.15 28.69 12.78
N GLN A 264 40.65 27.68 12.05
CA GLN A 264 41.99 27.01 12.06
C GLN A 264 42.36 26.24 13.36
N ASP A 265 43.21 25.18 13.41
CA ASP A 265 43.79 24.19 12.44
C ASP A 265 44.51 23.05 13.23
N GLU A 266 45.11 21.98 12.68
CA GLU A 266 45.10 21.41 11.30
C GLU A 266 44.39 20.02 11.42
N ASP A 267 44.85 18.77 11.17
CA ASP A 267 45.91 18.11 10.38
C ASP A 267 45.42 17.88 8.92
N ILE A 268 46.22 17.62 7.88
CA ILE A 268 47.57 17.02 7.66
C ILE A 268 47.58 15.49 7.45
N GLU A 269 47.71 15.08 6.17
CA GLU A 269 49.03 14.67 5.67
C GLU A 269 49.24 15.18 4.23
N LYS A 270 50.48 15.54 3.88
CA LYS A 270 50.87 16.21 2.62
C LYS A 270 51.75 15.29 1.77
N VAL A 271 51.61 15.34 0.45
CA VAL A 271 52.64 14.90 -0.52
C VAL A 271 52.95 16.08 -1.46
N GLN A 272 54.23 16.24 -1.80
CA GLN A 272 54.79 17.51 -2.29
C GLN A 272 54.49 17.84 -3.76
N PHE A 273 54.58 19.14 -4.05
CA PHE A 273 54.75 19.71 -5.40
C PHE A 273 56.22 19.59 -5.86
N ASP A 274 56.42 19.75 -7.17
CA ASP A 274 57.63 20.37 -7.74
C ASP A 274 57.18 21.38 -8.83
N GLU A 275 57.92 22.47 -9.04
CA GLU A 275 57.48 23.65 -9.81
C GLU A 275 58.08 23.75 -11.23
N ALA A 276 57.34 24.37 -12.16
CA ALA A 276 57.91 24.95 -13.39
C ALA A 276 57.04 26.06 -14.04
N SER A 277 57.22 27.30 -13.59
CA SER A 277 57.30 28.53 -14.40
C SER A 277 56.27 28.82 -15.53
N ALA A 278 55.26 29.62 -15.17
CA ALA A 278 54.89 30.90 -15.82
C ALA A 278 54.80 31.02 -17.37
N SER A 279 53.57 31.26 -17.86
CA SER A 279 53.19 32.51 -18.55
C SER A 279 51.68 32.50 -18.84
N GLY A 280 51.03 33.67 -18.83
CA GLY A 280 49.57 33.77 -19.04
C GLY A 280 49.20 34.77 -20.12
N HIS A 281 48.00 34.63 -20.69
CA HIS A 281 47.20 35.71 -21.29
C HIS A 281 45.70 35.32 -21.40
N VAL A 282 44.86 36.36 -21.38
CA VAL A 282 43.38 36.42 -21.52
C VAL A 282 42.99 36.09 -22.99
N PRO A 283 41.83 35.49 -23.36
CA PRO A 283 40.47 35.81 -22.88
C PRO A 283 39.46 34.65 -22.71
N ASN A 284 38.19 35.01 -22.42
CA ASN A 284 37.01 34.20 -22.73
C ASN A 284 37.05 33.72 -24.20
N ALA A 285 37.34 32.45 -24.43
CA ALA A 285 37.16 31.82 -25.73
C ALA A 285 35.69 31.40 -25.89
N PRO A 286 34.96 31.84 -26.94
CA PRO A 286 33.69 31.20 -27.28
C PRO A 286 33.97 29.74 -27.63
N ALA A 287 33.21 28.81 -27.03
CA ALA A 287 33.45 27.36 -27.16
C ALA A 287 33.60 26.98 -28.63
N THR A 288 34.79 26.50 -29.01
CA THR A 288 35.12 26.32 -30.43
C THR A 288 34.30 25.17 -31.00
N LYS A 289 33.68 25.41 -32.16
CA LYS A 289 32.85 24.41 -32.82
C LYS A 289 33.75 23.28 -33.31
N ARG A 290 33.59 22.08 -32.73
CA ARG A 290 34.34 20.87 -33.10
C ARG A 290 34.19 20.56 -34.58
N THR A 291 35.28 20.14 -35.23
CA THR A 291 35.24 19.69 -36.63
C THR A 291 34.45 18.38 -36.76
N PHE A 292 33.97 18.08 -37.98
CA PHE A 292 33.18 16.87 -38.26
C PHE A 292 33.85 15.58 -37.76
N TRP A 293 35.15 15.41 -38.03
CA TRP A 293 35.92 14.25 -37.58
C TRP A 293 36.18 14.22 -36.07
N GLN A 294 36.26 15.37 -35.39
CA GLN A 294 36.34 15.43 -33.92
C GLN A 294 35.00 15.10 -33.25
N ASN A 295 33.87 15.47 -33.86
CA ASN A 295 32.53 15.02 -33.43
C ASN A 295 32.28 13.53 -33.71
N LEU A 296 33.10 12.92 -34.58
CA LEU A 296 33.15 11.49 -34.85
C LEU A 296 34.28 10.77 -34.09
N SER A 297 34.76 11.30 -32.96
CA SER A 297 35.56 10.49 -32.01
C SER A 297 34.70 9.37 -31.41
N LEU A 298 35.21 8.15 -31.32
CA LEU A 298 34.48 7.00 -30.76
C LEU A 298 34.34 7.05 -29.24
N TYR A 299 35.17 7.86 -28.58
CA TYR A 299 35.20 8.04 -27.15
C TYR A 299 35.36 9.54 -26.84
N SER A 300 34.60 10.02 -25.85
CA SER A 300 34.52 11.42 -25.44
C SER A 300 34.84 11.63 -23.94
N GLY A 301 35.28 10.57 -23.25
CA GLY A 301 35.44 10.53 -21.79
C GLY A 301 34.34 9.73 -21.10
N THR A 302 34.38 9.68 -19.76
CA THR A 302 33.30 9.09 -18.95
C THR A 302 32.36 10.18 -18.45
N HIS A 303 31.07 10.08 -18.79
CA HIS A 303 30.05 11.08 -18.42
C HIS A 303 29.60 10.98 -16.95
N THR A 304 29.83 9.85 -16.29
CA THR A 304 29.47 9.64 -14.86
C THR A 304 30.59 8.94 -14.08
N LYS A 305 30.87 9.42 -12.87
CA LYS A 305 31.78 8.77 -11.90
C LYS A 305 31.15 7.56 -11.17
N GLU A 306 29.85 7.30 -11.35
CA GLU A 306 29.14 6.19 -10.68
C GLU A 306 29.63 4.80 -11.12
N SER A 307 29.38 3.80 -10.27
CA SER A 307 29.73 2.40 -10.55
C SER A 307 28.67 1.73 -11.45
N LEU A 308 29.13 0.88 -12.38
CA LEU A 308 28.25 0.20 -13.34
C LEU A 308 27.20 -0.68 -12.65
N LEU A 309 27.52 -1.26 -11.49
CA LEU A 309 26.57 -2.04 -10.69
C LEU A 309 25.43 -1.16 -10.13
N LYS A 310 25.73 0.05 -9.65
CA LYS A 310 24.69 0.97 -9.16
C LYS A 310 23.73 1.39 -10.29
N LEU A 311 24.28 1.66 -11.48
CA LEU A 311 23.52 1.97 -12.69
C LEU A 311 22.69 0.77 -13.19
N PHE A 312 23.17 -0.46 -13.02
CA PHE A 312 22.45 -1.68 -13.42
C PHE A 312 21.21 -1.96 -12.56
N PHE A 313 21.30 -1.76 -11.24
CA PHE A 313 20.17 -2.03 -10.33
C PHE A 313 19.12 -0.90 -10.29
N ARG A 314 19.46 0.32 -10.72
CA ARG A 314 18.57 1.51 -10.65
C ARG A 314 17.23 1.34 -11.40
N PRO A 315 17.18 0.85 -12.66
CA PRO A 315 15.92 0.58 -13.36
C PRO A 315 15.01 -0.41 -12.62
N ILE A 316 15.59 -1.38 -11.89
CA ILE A 316 14.83 -2.36 -11.11
C ILE A 316 14.14 -1.70 -9.91
N VAL A 317 14.78 -0.70 -9.30
CA VAL A 317 14.16 0.12 -8.23
C VAL A 317 13.08 1.05 -8.81
N LEU A 318 13.36 1.71 -9.95
CA LEU A 318 12.42 2.63 -10.58
C LEU A 318 11.13 1.94 -11.08
N PHE A 319 11.19 0.64 -11.41
CA PHE A 319 10.00 -0.18 -11.71
C PHE A 319 8.98 -0.23 -10.56
N THR A 320 9.38 0.03 -9.31
CA THR A 320 8.46 0.04 -8.16
C THR A 320 7.62 1.32 -8.05
N LEU A 321 7.92 2.36 -8.84
CA LEU A 321 7.14 3.61 -8.86
C LEU A 321 5.81 3.41 -9.61
N PRO A 322 4.63 3.65 -9.01
CA PRO A 322 3.34 3.34 -9.62
C PRO A 322 3.10 3.93 -11.02
N PRO A 323 3.48 5.18 -11.35
CA PRO A 323 3.32 5.73 -12.71
C PRO A 323 4.21 5.02 -13.74
N VAL A 324 5.40 4.58 -13.34
CA VAL A 324 6.36 3.84 -14.18
C VAL A 324 5.87 2.41 -14.39
N LEU A 325 5.37 1.76 -13.34
CA LEU A 325 4.74 0.44 -13.39
C LEU A 325 3.53 0.44 -14.34
N TRP A 326 2.62 1.40 -14.19
CA TRP A 326 1.46 1.56 -15.08
C TRP A 326 1.89 1.76 -16.55
N ALA A 327 2.78 2.72 -16.81
CA ALA A 327 3.23 3.02 -18.17
C ALA A 327 3.99 1.84 -18.81
N THR A 328 4.68 1.04 -17.99
CA THR A 328 5.30 -0.22 -18.43
C THR A 328 4.24 -1.27 -18.75
N LEU A 329 3.25 -1.50 -17.87
CA LEU A 329 2.19 -2.49 -18.09
C LEU A 329 1.38 -2.21 -19.37
N VAL A 330 1.05 -0.95 -19.64
CA VAL A 330 0.40 -0.54 -20.91
C VAL A 330 1.24 -0.95 -22.12
N MET A 331 2.56 -0.76 -22.07
CA MET A 331 3.47 -1.15 -23.15
C MET A 331 3.63 -2.67 -23.25
N SER A 332 3.74 -3.38 -22.12
CA SER A 332 3.83 -4.85 -22.04
C SER A 332 2.61 -5.53 -22.66
N VAL A 333 1.40 -5.11 -22.28
CA VAL A 333 0.15 -5.75 -22.72
C VAL A 333 -0.07 -5.55 -24.21
N THR A 334 0.07 -4.31 -24.70
CA THR A 334 -0.16 -3.98 -26.11
C THR A 334 0.84 -4.67 -27.04
N ILE A 335 2.14 -4.65 -26.72
CA ILE A 335 3.18 -5.33 -27.52
C ILE A 335 3.11 -6.86 -27.36
N GLY A 336 2.80 -7.37 -26.16
CA GLY A 336 2.68 -8.80 -25.88
C GLY A 336 1.63 -9.50 -26.75
N PHE A 337 0.47 -8.86 -26.98
CA PHE A 337 -0.53 -9.40 -27.90
C PHE A 337 -0.06 -9.44 -29.37
N LEU A 338 0.69 -8.44 -29.84
CA LEU A 338 1.29 -8.48 -31.18
C LEU A 338 2.34 -9.59 -31.32
N VAL A 339 3.18 -9.79 -30.29
CA VAL A 339 4.14 -10.92 -30.25
C VAL A 339 3.38 -12.25 -30.31
N ALA A 340 2.36 -12.45 -29.49
CA ALA A 340 1.55 -13.65 -29.50
C ALA A 340 0.90 -13.93 -30.87
N ILE A 341 0.28 -12.91 -31.50
CA ILE A 341 -0.35 -13.04 -32.83
C ILE A 341 0.70 -13.30 -33.92
N SER A 342 1.82 -12.60 -33.92
CA SER A 342 2.93 -12.82 -34.87
C SER A 342 3.56 -14.22 -34.77
N SER A 343 3.39 -14.92 -33.64
CA SER A 343 3.85 -16.30 -33.48
C SER A 343 2.94 -17.36 -34.13
N ASN A 344 1.65 -17.04 -34.38
CA ASN A 344 0.64 -18.02 -34.79
C ASN A 344 -0.13 -17.69 -36.08
N PHE A 345 -0.12 -16.43 -36.54
CA PHE A 345 -0.92 -15.99 -37.71
C PHE A 345 -0.70 -16.86 -38.95
N ALA A 346 0.54 -17.26 -39.24
CA ALA A 346 0.87 -18.04 -40.43
C ALA A 346 0.20 -19.41 -40.42
N VAL A 347 0.05 -20.02 -39.24
CA VAL A 347 -0.67 -21.29 -39.04
C VAL A 347 -2.18 -21.04 -39.09
N ALA A 348 -2.68 -19.99 -38.42
CA ALA A 348 -4.10 -19.67 -38.38
C ALA A 348 -4.69 -19.36 -39.77
N PHE A 349 -4.05 -18.47 -40.54
CA PHE A 349 -4.49 -18.15 -41.90
C PHE A 349 -4.33 -19.33 -42.88
N SER A 350 -3.34 -20.21 -42.67
CA SER A 350 -3.20 -21.45 -43.44
C SER A 350 -4.34 -22.43 -43.14
N ALA A 351 -4.70 -22.61 -41.86
CA ALA A 351 -5.77 -23.52 -41.44
C ALA A 351 -7.18 -23.04 -41.84
N THR A 352 -7.48 -21.74 -41.66
CA THR A 352 -8.81 -21.17 -41.92
C THR A 352 -9.04 -20.82 -43.39
N TYR A 353 -8.02 -20.30 -44.10
CA TYR A 353 -8.17 -19.76 -45.45
C TYR A 353 -7.33 -20.47 -46.52
N GLY A 354 -6.55 -21.50 -46.16
CA GLY A 354 -5.64 -22.18 -47.08
C GLY A 354 -4.47 -21.30 -47.57
N PHE A 355 -4.18 -20.19 -46.88
CA PHE A 355 -3.18 -19.22 -47.33
C PHE A 355 -1.75 -19.77 -47.24
N LYS A 356 -1.02 -19.65 -48.36
CA LYS A 356 0.43 -19.93 -48.40
C LYS A 356 1.19 -18.86 -47.57
N PRO A 357 2.41 -19.16 -47.07
CA PRO A 357 3.17 -18.25 -46.20
C PRO A 357 3.25 -16.80 -46.71
N TRP A 358 3.49 -16.60 -48.01
CA TRP A 358 3.54 -15.26 -48.61
C TRP A 358 2.19 -14.52 -48.60
N GLN A 359 1.06 -15.22 -48.72
CA GLN A 359 -0.28 -14.65 -48.66
C GLN A 359 -0.63 -14.21 -47.23
N SER A 360 -0.32 -15.05 -46.25
CA SER A 360 -0.41 -14.71 -44.82
C SER A 360 0.52 -13.53 -44.47
N GLY A 361 1.72 -13.47 -45.08
CA GLY A 361 2.66 -12.36 -44.91
C GLY A 361 2.14 -11.02 -45.47
N LEU A 362 1.44 -11.02 -46.62
CA LEU A 362 0.83 -9.81 -47.19
C LEU A 362 -0.27 -9.20 -46.30
N CYS A 363 -0.91 -9.97 -45.42
CA CYS A 363 -1.88 -9.45 -44.47
C CYS A 363 -1.27 -8.41 -43.50
N PHE A 364 0.06 -8.44 -43.30
CA PHE A 364 0.78 -7.47 -42.47
C PHE A 364 0.98 -6.10 -43.16
N ILE A 365 0.50 -5.88 -44.40
CA ILE A 365 0.39 -4.53 -45.00
C ILE A 365 -0.52 -3.61 -44.16
N SER A 366 -1.47 -4.20 -43.43
CA SER A 366 -2.28 -3.49 -42.43
C SER A 366 -1.44 -2.85 -41.31
N CYS A 367 -0.28 -3.42 -40.97
CA CYS A 367 0.52 -3.01 -39.82
C CYS A 367 1.23 -1.66 -40.04
N PRO A 368 1.96 -1.40 -41.16
CA PRO A 368 2.45 -0.05 -41.47
C PRO A 368 1.36 1.02 -41.61
N ILE A 369 0.18 0.65 -42.15
CA ILE A 369 -0.97 1.57 -42.28
C ILE A 369 -1.47 1.95 -40.88
N GLY A 370 -1.73 0.96 -40.03
CA GLY A 370 -2.11 1.17 -38.63
C GLY A 370 -1.08 1.97 -37.84
N ALA A 371 0.21 1.66 -38.01
CA ALA A 371 1.30 2.39 -37.39
C ALA A 371 1.31 3.88 -37.79
N GLY A 372 1.10 4.20 -39.07
CA GLY A 372 1.01 5.58 -39.56
C GLY A 372 -0.18 6.35 -38.97
N VAL A 373 -1.34 5.70 -38.81
CA VAL A 373 -2.50 6.29 -38.12
C VAL A 373 -2.20 6.48 -36.61
N GLY A 374 -1.59 5.48 -35.98
CA GLY A 374 -1.13 5.56 -34.58
C GLY A 374 -0.11 6.66 -34.33
N ALA A 375 0.75 6.98 -35.30
CA ALA A 375 1.71 8.08 -35.26
C ALA A 375 1.03 9.45 -35.12
N PHE A 376 -0.06 9.66 -35.86
CA PHE A 376 -0.84 10.89 -35.82
C PHE A 376 -1.52 11.07 -34.45
N PHE A 377 -2.17 10.02 -33.95
CA PHE A 377 -2.89 10.07 -32.68
C PHE A 377 -1.95 10.08 -31.45
N GLY A 378 -0.86 9.31 -31.47
CA GLY A 378 0.13 9.24 -30.39
C GLY A 378 1.09 10.43 -30.32
N GLY A 379 1.37 11.09 -31.44
CA GLY A 379 2.23 12.27 -31.52
C GLY A 379 1.43 13.57 -31.65
N HIS A 380 1.12 13.97 -32.88
CA HIS A 380 0.55 15.28 -33.21
C HIS A 380 -0.78 15.60 -32.50
N PHE A 381 -1.66 14.61 -32.29
CA PHE A 381 -2.90 14.79 -31.54
C PHE A 381 -2.65 14.90 -30.03
N SER A 382 -1.83 14.00 -29.45
CA SER A 382 -1.40 14.05 -28.05
C SER A 382 -0.78 15.41 -27.68
N ASP A 383 0.09 15.94 -28.54
CA ASP A 383 0.70 17.25 -28.37
C ASP A 383 -0.33 18.38 -28.44
N LYS A 384 -1.28 18.34 -29.39
CA LYS A 384 -2.38 19.33 -29.48
C LYS A 384 -3.33 19.29 -28.26
N VAL A 385 -3.63 18.10 -27.73
CA VAL A 385 -4.46 17.94 -26.52
C VAL A 385 -3.76 18.58 -25.32
N ALA A 386 -2.49 18.26 -25.10
CA ALA A 386 -1.71 18.81 -24.00
C ALA A 386 -1.51 20.33 -24.14
N ASP A 387 -1.25 20.86 -25.34
CA ASP A 387 -1.09 22.29 -25.58
C ASP A 387 -2.41 23.06 -25.33
N ARG A 388 -3.57 22.45 -25.66
CA ARG A 388 -4.91 23.01 -25.37
C ARG A 388 -5.18 23.06 -23.86
N LEU A 389 -4.83 22.01 -23.12
CA LEU A 389 -4.97 21.99 -21.65
C LEU A 389 -4.00 22.97 -20.98
N THR A 390 -2.76 23.09 -21.47
CA THR A 390 -1.76 24.07 -21.00
C THR A 390 -2.25 25.51 -21.15
N ARG A 391 -2.91 25.84 -22.27
CA ARG A 391 -3.54 27.16 -22.47
C ARG A 391 -4.71 27.41 -21.52
N LYS A 392 -5.46 26.36 -21.14
CA LYS A 392 -6.53 26.45 -20.13
C LYS A 392 -5.96 26.62 -18.71
N ASN A 393 -4.77 26.08 -18.44
CA ASN A 393 -4.09 26.11 -17.14
C ASN A 393 -3.06 27.25 -17.01
N GLY A 394 -3.38 28.46 -17.48
CA GLY A 394 -2.53 29.67 -17.31
C GLY A 394 -1.14 29.60 -17.94
N GLY A 395 -0.86 28.64 -18.82
CA GLY A 395 0.48 28.39 -19.38
C GLY A 395 1.35 27.41 -18.60
N ILE A 396 0.85 26.84 -17.50
CA ILE A 396 1.52 25.79 -16.71
C ILE A 396 1.24 24.42 -17.35
N ARG A 397 2.32 23.70 -17.68
CA ARG A 397 2.31 22.37 -18.28
C ARG A 397 2.58 21.30 -17.22
N GLU A 398 1.61 20.43 -17.00
CA GLU A 398 1.76 19.22 -16.19
C GLU A 398 1.87 18.00 -17.13
N PRO A 399 2.76 17.01 -16.89
CA PRO A 399 2.95 15.84 -17.75
C PRO A 399 1.65 15.13 -18.12
N GLU A 400 0.76 14.98 -17.13
CA GLU A 400 -0.53 14.29 -17.13
C GLU A 400 -1.48 14.79 -18.21
N MET A 401 -1.31 16.03 -18.69
CA MET A 401 -2.11 16.63 -19.77
C MET A 401 -1.98 15.89 -21.13
N ARG A 402 -1.01 14.97 -21.32
CA ARG A 402 -0.98 14.06 -22.48
C ARG A 402 -1.83 12.79 -22.30
N LEU A 403 -2.15 12.38 -21.07
CA LEU A 403 -2.83 11.11 -20.77
C LEU A 403 -4.23 10.97 -21.42
N PRO A 404 -5.09 12.01 -21.54
CA PRO A 404 -6.40 11.86 -22.18
C PRO A 404 -6.35 11.36 -23.63
N ALA A 405 -5.21 11.53 -24.33
CA ALA A 405 -5.03 10.99 -25.67
C ALA A 405 -5.04 9.45 -25.71
N ILE A 406 -4.79 8.76 -24.59
CA ILE A 406 -4.69 7.28 -24.55
C ILE A 406 -6.04 6.56 -24.66
N LEU A 407 -7.17 7.27 -24.48
CA LEU A 407 -8.53 6.73 -24.53
C LEU A 407 -8.85 6.05 -25.87
N ILE A 408 -8.26 6.52 -26.97
CA ILE A 408 -8.44 5.89 -28.30
C ILE A 408 -7.83 4.47 -28.30
N SER A 409 -6.62 4.30 -27.78
CA SER A 409 -5.99 2.97 -27.64
C SER A 409 -6.80 2.03 -26.74
N LEU A 410 -7.45 2.56 -25.70
CA LEU A 410 -8.27 1.78 -24.76
C LEU A 410 -9.48 1.11 -25.44
N VAL A 411 -10.08 1.78 -26.43
CA VAL A 411 -11.20 1.23 -27.22
C VAL A 411 -10.71 0.39 -28.41
N VAL A 412 -9.67 0.85 -29.10
CA VAL A 412 -9.17 0.21 -30.33
C VAL A 412 -8.46 -1.12 -30.04
N ALA A 413 -7.74 -1.26 -28.92
CA ALA A 413 -7.03 -2.50 -28.61
C ALA A 413 -7.98 -3.71 -28.40
N PRO A 414 -9.01 -3.68 -27.52
CA PRO A 414 -9.95 -4.79 -27.39
C PRO A 414 -10.68 -5.10 -28.71
N LEU A 415 -11.14 -4.08 -29.43
CA LEU A 415 -11.79 -4.24 -30.74
C LEU A 415 -10.90 -4.98 -31.74
N SER A 416 -9.60 -4.63 -31.79
CA SER A 416 -8.64 -5.28 -32.68
C SER A 416 -8.45 -6.78 -32.42
N LEU A 417 -8.46 -7.19 -31.14
CA LEU A 417 -8.34 -8.58 -30.73
C LEU A 417 -9.61 -9.39 -31.01
N VAL A 418 -10.79 -8.78 -30.81
CA VAL A 418 -12.09 -9.40 -31.15
C VAL A 418 -12.20 -9.61 -32.66
N LEU A 419 -11.86 -8.61 -33.48
CA LEU A 419 -11.90 -8.72 -34.95
C LEU A 419 -10.92 -9.77 -35.49
N TYR A 420 -9.75 -9.92 -34.86
CA TYR A 420 -8.80 -10.98 -35.20
C TYR A 420 -9.31 -12.37 -34.78
N GLY A 421 -9.67 -12.55 -33.50
CA GLY A 421 -10.05 -13.85 -32.94
C GLY A 421 -11.37 -14.38 -33.48
N VAL A 422 -12.44 -13.60 -33.38
CA VAL A 422 -13.78 -14.01 -33.84
C VAL A 422 -13.83 -14.10 -35.36
N GLY A 423 -13.10 -13.24 -36.08
CA GLY A 423 -12.99 -13.31 -37.54
C GLY A 423 -12.37 -14.62 -38.04
N ILE A 424 -11.40 -15.18 -37.31
CA ILE A 424 -10.77 -16.48 -37.63
C ILE A 424 -11.67 -17.65 -37.19
N ASP A 425 -12.23 -17.63 -35.97
CA ASP A 425 -13.17 -18.64 -35.45
C ASP A 425 -14.40 -18.82 -36.35
N ARG A 426 -15.04 -17.72 -36.73
CA ARG A 426 -16.27 -17.71 -37.53
C ARG A 426 -16.04 -17.76 -39.04
N ASN A 427 -14.81 -17.99 -39.50
CA ASN A 427 -14.45 -18.09 -40.91
C ASN A 427 -14.98 -16.88 -41.73
N TRP A 428 -14.87 -15.68 -41.16
CA TRP A 428 -15.29 -14.44 -41.82
C TRP A 428 -14.36 -14.08 -42.98
N HIS A 429 -14.74 -13.12 -43.84
CA HIS A 429 -13.86 -12.72 -44.94
C HIS A 429 -12.51 -12.23 -44.40
N TRP A 430 -11.41 -12.76 -44.94
CA TRP A 430 -10.03 -12.59 -44.43
C TRP A 430 -9.62 -11.13 -44.16
N ILE A 431 -10.25 -10.16 -44.83
CA ILE A 431 -10.04 -8.72 -44.58
C ILE A 431 -10.36 -8.31 -43.13
N VAL A 432 -11.28 -9.00 -42.43
CA VAL A 432 -11.71 -8.63 -41.07
C VAL A 432 -10.60 -8.89 -40.04
N PRO A 433 -9.99 -10.09 -39.94
CA PRO A 433 -8.82 -10.27 -39.09
C PRO A 433 -7.60 -9.46 -39.58
N THR A 434 -7.48 -9.17 -40.88
CA THR A 434 -6.47 -8.22 -41.40
C THR A 434 -6.68 -6.79 -40.91
N LEU A 435 -7.92 -6.31 -40.80
CA LEU A 435 -8.24 -5.01 -40.17
C LEU A 435 -7.95 -5.04 -38.67
N GLY A 436 -8.19 -6.18 -38.00
CA GLY A 436 -7.76 -6.42 -36.62
C GLY A 436 -6.24 -6.22 -36.44
N LEU A 437 -5.40 -6.80 -37.31
CA LEU A 437 -3.94 -6.61 -37.29
C LEU A 437 -3.54 -5.12 -37.42
N GLY A 438 -4.21 -4.37 -38.30
CA GLY A 438 -3.96 -2.94 -38.48
C GLY A 438 -4.34 -2.09 -37.26
N LEU A 439 -5.55 -2.31 -36.72
CA LEU A 439 -6.04 -1.62 -35.53
C LEU A 439 -5.19 -1.92 -34.29
N LEU A 440 -4.69 -3.16 -34.15
CA LEU A 440 -3.77 -3.52 -33.06
C LEU A 440 -2.47 -2.72 -33.15
N ASN A 441 -1.89 -2.57 -34.35
CA ASN A 441 -0.67 -1.79 -34.54
C ASN A 441 -0.89 -0.29 -34.33
N MET A 442 -2.05 0.26 -34.74
CA MET A 442 -2.45 1.62 -34.39
C MET A 442 -2.48 1.83 -32.87
N ALA A 443 -3.16 0.95 -32.14
CA ALA A 443 -3.29 1.05 -30.69
C ALA A 443 -1.93 0.94 -29.97
N ILE A 444 -1.04 0.05 -30.45
CA ILE A 444 0.33 -0.12 -29.94
C ILE A 444 1.15 1.16 -30.12
N VAL A 445 1.23 1.71 -31.34
CA VAL A 445 2.04 2.91 -31.62
C VAL A 445 1.55 4.08 -30.77
N GLN A 446 0.23 4.29 -30.70
CA GLN A 446 -0.35 5.35 -29.89
C GLN A 446 -0.09 5.17 -28.39
N ALA A 447 -0.44 4.01 -27.82
CA ALA A 447 -0.31 3.76 -26.38
C ALA A 447 1.14 3.86 -25.92
N THR A 448 2.06 3.25 -26.69
CA THR A 448 3.51 3.33 -26.46
C THR A 448 4.01 4.76 -26.50
N ASN A 449 3.61 5.57 -27.50
CA ASN A 449 4.11 6.93 -27.62
C ASN A 449 3.64 7.82 -26.47
N VAL A 450 2.36 7.71 -26.08
CA VAL A 450 1.80 8.48 -24.96
C VAL A 450 2.43 8.05 -23.63
N SER A 451 2.57 6.75 -23.35
CA SER A 451 3.10 6.27 -22.06
C SER A 451 4.61 6.47 -21.89
N LEU A 452 5.39 6.42 -22.98
CA LEU A 452 6.83 6.68 -22.98
C LEU A 452 7.16 8.18 -22.90
N VAL A 453 6.40 9.03 -23.59
CA VAL A 453 6.59 10.49 -23.50
C VAL A 453 6.18 11.01 -22.12
N TYR A 454 5.11 10.45 -21.53
CA TYR A 454 4.67 10.77 -20.18
C TYR A 454 5.76 10.55 -19.12
N THR A 455 6.30 9.32 -19.02
CA THR A 455 7.33 8.99 -18.01
C THR A 455 8.62 9.78 -18.18
N ILE A 456 9.06 10.04 -19.42
CA ILE A 456 10.22 10.88 -19.72
C ILE A 456 10.02 12.33 -19.25
N ASP A 457 8.81 12.87 -19.38
CA ASP A 457 8.52 14.27 -19.03
C ASP A 457 8.22 14.47 -17.53
N SER A 458 7.66 13.48 -16.83
CA SER A 458 7.45 13.51 -15.37
C SER A 458 8.76 13.37 -14.58
N TYR A 459 9.76 12.64 -15.10
CA TYR A 459 10.95 12.25 -14.33
C TYR A 459 12.26 12.55 -15.07
N ARG A 460 12.35 13.76 -15.62
CA ARG A 460 13.43 14.21 -16.53
C ARG A 460 14.87 13.88 -16.10
N PRO A 461 15.28 14.01 -14.81
CA PRO A 461 16.65 13.70 -14.39
C PRO A 461 17.04 12.21 -14.54
N VAL A 462 16.06 11.30 -14.59
CA VAL A 462 16.27 9.84 -14.71
C VAL A 462 15.58 9.24 -15.95
N ALA A 463 15.21 10.06 -16.93
CA ALA A 463 14.54 9.63 -18.17
C ALA A 463 15.29 8.50 -18.90
N GLY A 464 16.62 8.50 -18.84
CA GLY A 464 17.48 7.41 -19.32
C GLY A 464 17.15 6.06 -18.70
N GLU A 465 17.07 6.02 -17.38
CA GLU A 465 16.88 4.81 -16.59
C GLU A 465 15.41 4.33 -16.68
N LEU A 466 14.46 5.25 -16.89
CA LEU A 466 13.03 4.97 -17.02
C LEU A 466 12.62 4.43 -18.39
N ALA A 467 13.14 4.99 -19.49
CA ALA A 467 12.92 4.41 -20.80
C ALA A 467 13.41 2.95 -20.82
N VAL A 468 14.57 2.69 -20.20
CA VAL A 468 15.12 1.33 -20.03
C VAL A 468 14.26 0.47 -19.11
N THR A 469 13.68 1.02 -18.04
CA THR A 469 12.73 0.32 -17.17
C THR A 469 11.53 -0.18 -17.97
N GLN A 470 10.87 0.71 -18.72
CA GLN A 470 9.71 0.36 -19.56
C GLN A 470 10.07 -0.66 -20.64
N LEU A 471 11.21 -0.49 -21.31
CA LEU A 471 11.61 -1.32 -22.44
C LEU A 471 12.18 -2.69 -22.05
N ALA A 472 12.85 -2.81 -20.90
CA ALA A 472 13.39 -4.08 -20.43
C ALA A 472 12.29 -5.03 -19.93
N PHE A 473 11.33 -4.52 -19.15
CA PHE A 473 10.30 -5.35 -18.53
C PHE A 473 9.14 -5.74 -19.46
N LYS A 474 9.01 -5.11 -20.64
CA LYS A 474 7.89 -5.38 -21.57
C LYS A 474 7.82 -6.81 -22.12
N TYR A 475 8.96 -7.51 -22.23
CA TYR A 475 9.03 -8.89 -22.71
C TYR A 475 9.11 -9.94 -21.58
N ALA A 476 9.09 -9.53 -20.31
CA ALA A 476 9.37 -10.39 -19.16
C ALA A 476 8.23 -11.37 -18.76
N GLN A 477 7.18 -11.49 -19.57
CA GLN A 477 5.97 -12.28 -19.24
C GLN A 477 5.89 -13.64 -19.94
N ASP A 478 6.72 -13.92 -20.95
CA ASP A 478 6.66 -15.21 -21.66
C ASP A 478 7.27 -16.35 -20.83
N LYS A 479 6.57 -17.49 -20.74
CA LYS A 479 6.89 -18.61 -19.83
C LYS A 479 7.81 -19.62 -20.54
N PRO A 480 9.13 -19.63 -20.31
CA PRO A 480 10.07 -20.25 -21.26
C PRO A 480 10.09 -21.78 -21.25
N PHE A 481 9.48 -22.42 -20.25
CA PHE A 481 9.67 -23.84 -19.95
C PHE A 481 8.36 -24.62 -20.12
N ARG A 482 8.08 -25.12 -21.33
CA ARG A 482 6.91 -25.97 -21.63
C ARG A 482 7.14 -27.44 -21.29
N CYS A 483 6.10 -28.12 -20.81
CA CYS A 483 6.10 -29.56 -20.58
C CYS A 483 5.84 -30.32 -21.89
N HIS A 484 6.74 -31.25 -22.24
CA HIS A 484 6.64 -32.10 -23.42
C HIS A 484 5.67 -33.27 -23.28
N VAL A 485 4.95 -33.38 -22.15
CA VAL A 485 3.98 -34.46 -21.88
C VAL A 485 2.53 -33.94 -21.79
N CYS A 486 2.32 -32.65 -21.45
CA CYS A 486 0.97 -32.07 -21.35
C CYS A 486 0.88 -30.55 -21.62
N ASP A 487 1.81 -30.00 -22.41
CA ASP A 487 1.87 -28.62 -22.94
C ASP A 487 1.87 -27.43 -21.94
N LYS A 488 1.69 -27.68 -20.64
CA LYS A 488 1.70 -26.64 -19.59
C LYS A 488 3.02 -25.87 -19.58
N ALA A 489 2.92 -24.54 -19.53
CA ALA A 489 4.06 -23.61 -19.59
C ALA A 489 4.43 -23.05 -18.20
N PHE A 490 5.73 -23.09 -17.88
CA PHE A 490 6.28 -22.71 -16.58
C PHE A 490 7.33 -21.61 -16.70
N GLY A 491 7.42 -20.75 -15.67
CA GLY A 491 8.39 -19.64 -15.62
C GLY A 491 9.79 -20.02 -15.12
N ARG A 492 9.99 -21.23 -14.57
CA ARG A 492 11.30 -21.69 -14.07
C ARG A 492 11.56 -23.16 -14.40
N GLN A 493 12.82 -23.50 -14.69
CA GLN A 493 13.24 -24.84 -15.12
C GLN A 493 13.14 -25.90 -14.01
N ASP A 494 13.28 -25.52 -12.74
CA ASP A 494 13.16 -26.44 -11.59
C ASP A 494 11.70 -26.88 -11.37
N ILE A 495 10.74 -26.00 -11.65
CA ILE A 495 9.30 -26.30 -11.60
C ILE A 495 8.95 -27.21 -12.77
N LEU A 496 9.46 -26.93 -13.99
CA LEU A 496 9.33 -27.86 -15.12
C LEU A 496 9.92 -29.24 -14.79
N LYS A 497 11.10 -29.33 -14.19
CA LYS A 497 11.70 -30.61 -13.79
C LYS A 497 10.84 -31.36 -12.77
N ARG A 498 10.35 -30.69 -11.71
CA ARG A 498 9.44 -31.28 -10.72
C ARG A 498 8.12 -31.75 -11.35
N HIS A 499 7.58 -30.99 -12.30
CA HIS A 499 6.37 -31.36 -13.03
C HIS A 499 6.59 -32.54 -14.00
N VAL A 500 7.71 -32.57 -14.72
CA VAL A 500 8.10 -33.70 -15.58
C VAL A 500 8.29 -34.99 -14.78
N LEU A 501 8.91 -34.92 -13.60
CA LEU A 501 9.04 -36.07 -12.69
C LEU A 501 7.68 -36.64 -12.23
N GLY A 502 6.61 -35.84 -12.24
CA GLY A 502 5.26 -36.30 -11.91
C GLY A 502 4.60 -37.19 -12.98
N HIS A 503 5.11 -37.21 -14.21
CA HIS A 503 4.56 -38.05 -15.29
C HIS A 503 5.12 -39.48 -15.30
N ASN A 504 6.23 -39.74 -14.62
CA ASN A 504 6.89 -41.05 -14.58
C ASN A 504 6.41 -41.93 -13.39
N GLY A 505 5.19 -41.69 -12.87
CA GLY A 505 4.72 -42.20 -11.59
C GLY A 505 3.53 -43.16 -11.67
N SER A 506 3.64 -44.26 -12.42
CA SER A 506 2.63 -45.34 -12.46
C SER A 506 3.15 -46.63 -11.81
N ASP A 507 2.30 -47.20 -10.95
CA ASP A 507 2.31 -48.55 -10.34
C ASP A 507 3.26 -48.92 -9.18
N SER A 508 2.67 -49.74 -8.28
CA SER A 508 3.26 -50.63 -7.27
C SER A 508 3.91 -50.07 -5.98
N GLY A 509 3.10 -50.03 -4.91
CA GLY A 509 3.28 -50.98 -3.79
C GLY A 509 4.40 -50.81 -2.74
N ALA A 510 4.00 -50.33 -1.55
CA ALA A 510 4.45 -50.76 -0.21
C ALA A 510 5.84 -50.37 0.40
N LYS A 511 5.75 -49.74 1.57
CA LYS A 511 6.59 -49.90 2.80
C LYS A 511 8.12 -49.63 2.76
N ARG A 512 8.47 -48.37 3.10
CA ARG A 512 9.21 -47.96 4.33
C ARG A 512 10.56 -48.65 4.67
N TYR A 513 11.68 -47.90 4.63
CA TYR A 513 12.68 -47.87 5.73
C TYR A 513 13.49 -46.53 5.77
N LYS A 514 14.44 -46.38 6.71
CA LYS A 514 15.00 -45.10 7.24
C LYS A 514 16.43 -44.74 6.78
N ARG A 515 16.72 -43.42 6.73
CA ARG A 515 18.03 -42.73 6.95
C ARG A 515 19.12 -43.03 5.88
N MET A 516 20.17 -42.22 5.66
CA MET A 516 20.70 -40.97 6.26
C MET A 516 21.47 -40.16 5.16
N SER A 517 22.18 -39.03 5.33
CA SER A 517 22.59 -38.19 6.48
C SER A 517 23.03 -36.77 6.03
N ASN A 518 22.86 -35.79 6.93
CA ASN A 518 23.71 -34.63 7.24
C ASN A 518 24.35 -33.78 6.12
N ALA A 519 24.01 -32.48 6.12
CA ALA A 519 24.90 -31.41 5.66
C ALA A 519 24.99 -30.32 6.75
N ALA A 520 26.20 -30.08 7.27
CA ALA A 520 26.52 -29.09 8.31
C ALA A 520 27.17 -27.83 7.67
N PRO A 521 27.26 -26.67 8.37
CA PRO A 521 27.69 -25.41 7.76
C PRO A 521 29.16 -25.39 7.30
N ARG A 522 29.52 -24.35 6.54
CA ARG A 522 30.89 -24.09 6.08
C ARG A 522 31.59 -23.08 6.98
N VAL A 523 32.83 -23.41 7.35
CA VAL A 523 33.77 -22.56 8.08
C VAL A 523 34.07 -21.26 7.30
N ALA A 524 34.20 -20.13 8.00
CA ALA A 524 34.43 -18.83 7.37
C ALA A 524 35.80 -18.67 6.69
N GLN A 525 36.87 -19.26 7.23
CA GLN A 525 38.23 -19.16 6.69
C GLN A 525 39.04 -20.43 6.94
N ALA A 526 39.85 -20.87 5.97
CA ALA A 526 40.73 -22.03 6.07
C ALA A 526 42.21 -21.61 6.22
N CYS A 527 43.01 -22.43 6.90
CA CYS A 527 44.46 -22.19 7.01
C CYS A 527 45.16 -22.28 5.63
N LYS A 528 46.29 -21.57 5.46
CA LYS A 528 46.99 -21.43 4.17
C LYS A 528 47.28 -22.78 3.51
N ALA A 529 47.75 -23.76 4.29
CA ALA A 529 48.04 -25.11 3.81
C ALA A 529 46.80 -25.87 3.30
N CYS A 530 45.61 -25.67 3.90
CA CYS A 530 44.36 -26.28 3.41
C CYS A 530 43.75 -25.52 2.24
N ALA A 531 43.80 -24.19 2.26
CA ALA A 531 43.35 -23.32 1.17
C ALA A 531 44.13 -23.59 -0.13
N GLY A 532 45.47 -23.60 -0.07
CA GLY A 532 46.33 -23.95 -1.20
C GLY A 532 46.13 -25.40 -1.70
N SER A 533 45.78 -26.32 -0.80
CA SER A 533 45.41 -27.70 -1.16
C SER A 533 44.01 -27.84 -1.79
N LYS A 534 43.17 -26.78 -1.76
CA LYS A 534 41.72 -26.84 -2.06
C LYS A 534 40.96 -27.96 -1.30
N LEU A 535 41.37 -28.23 -0.05
CA LEU A 535 40.79 -29.30 0.78
C LEU A 535 40.22 -28.73 2.09
N LYS A 536 39.23 -29.44 2.66
CA LYS A 536 38.51 -29.00 3.86
C LYS A 536 39.47 -28.79 5.04
N CYS A 537 39.23 -27.71 5.79
CA CYS A 537 39.86 -27.38 7.05
C CYS A 537 38.81 -27.43 8.17
N ASP A 538 39.25 -27.80 9.37
CA ASP A 538 38.43 -27.78 10.59
C ASP A 538 38.73 -26.49 11.39
N GLU A 539 37.84 -26.13 12.33
CA GLU A 539 37.87 -24.83 13.04
C GLU A 539 38.95 -24.72 14.14
N ASP A 540 39.45 -25.84 14.66
CA ASP A 540 40.58 -25.90 15.62
C ASP A 540 41.79 -25.05 15.18
N PRO A 541 42.47 -24.29 16.07
CA PRO A 541 43.65 -23.48 15.71
C PRO A 541 44.75 -24.27 15.01
N SER A 542 44.98 -25.52 15.42
CA SER A 542 45.89 -26.48 14.80
C SER A 542 45.11 -27.54 14.02
N CYS A 543 44.90 -27.32 12.72
CA CYS A 543 44.01 -28.17 11.91
C CYS A 543 44.44 -29.65 11.94
N ARG A 544 43.50 -30.57 12.21
CA ARG A 544 43.81 -32.00 12.41
C ARG A 544 44.50 -32.63 11.20
N ARG A 545 44.09 -32.28 9.98
CA ARG A 545 44.75 -32.67 8.72
C ARG A 545 46.21 -32.18 8.62
N CYS A 546 46.50 -31.02 9.18
CA CYS A 546 47.80 -30.36 9.16
C CYS A 546 48.75 -31.09 10.12
N VAL A 547 48.31 -31.28 11.36
CA VAL A 547 49.00 -32.05 12.42
C VAL A 547 49.27 -33.49 11.95
N ALA A 548 48.25 -34.20 11.44
CA ALA A 548 48.38 -35.58 10.98
C ALA A 548 49.24 -35.77 9.72
N LYS A 549 49.70 -34.69 9.07
CA LYS A 549 50.67 -34.73 7.97
C LYS A 549 52.01 -34.08 8.28
N GLY A 550 52.21 -33.58 9.51
CA GLY A 550 53.44 -32.84 9.88
C GLY A 550 53.61 -31.51 9.12
N ILE A 551 52.51 -30.90 8.66
CA ILE A 551 52.53 -29.64 7.88
C ILE A 551 52.15 -28.49 8.81
N THR A 552 52.96 -27.42 8.80
CA THR A 552 52.70 -26.18 9.58
C THR A 552 51.36 -25.53 9.19
N CYS A 553 50.62 -25.07 10.20
CA CYS A 553 49.23 -24.64 10.08
C CYS A 553 49.06 -23.14 10.36
N GLU A 554 49.45 -22.29 9.41
CA GLU A 554 49.23 -20.84 9.53
C GLU A 554 47.81 -20.41 9.14
N ARG A 555 47.22 -19.56 9.98
CA ARG A 555 46.10 -18.66 9.66
C ARG A 555 46.62 -17.23 9.78
N ASP A 556 46.15 -16.30 8.95
CA ASP A 556 46.52 -14.88 9.10
C ASP A 556 45.76 -14.24 10.27
N THR A 557 46.38 -14.21 11.44
CA THR A 557 45.89 -13.48 12.61
C THR A 557 46.46 -12.06 12.62
N ARG A 558 45.64 -11.06 12.26
CA ARG A 558 45.94 -9.65 12.51
C ARG A 558 44.71 -8.93 13.08
N PHE A 559 44.86 -8.47 14.33
CA PHE A 559 43.99 -7.52 15.04
C PHE A 559 42.62 -8.03 15.52
N THR A 560 42.67 -9.10 16.32
CA THR A 560 42.09 -9.05 17.68
C THR A 560 43.19 -9.37 18.70
N GLU A 561 42.96 -8.99 19.97
CA GLU A 561 43.76 -9.26 21.18
C GLU A 561 44.99 -8.36 21.45
N ILE A 562 45.31 -7.95 22.69
CA ILE A 562 44.55 -7.83 23.98
C ILE A 562 45.32 -6.81 24.86
N GLY A 563 44.68 -6.16 25.84
CA GLY A 563 45.40 -5.39 26.87
C GLY A 563 44.49 -4.82 27.96
N GLU A 564 44.72 -5.20 29.22
CA GLU A 564 43.90 -4.80 30.38
C GLU A 564 44.81 -4.53 31.60
N LYS A 565 44.45 -3.55 32.46
CA LYS A 565 45.11 -3.14 33.73
C LYS A 565 46.50 -2.50 33.53
N THR A 566 46.79 -1.28 34.03
CA THR A 566 46.82 -0.88 35.46
C THR A 566 46.77 0.64 35.68
N SER A 567 46.51 1.06 36.92
CA SER A 567 46.68 2.41 37.49
C SER A 567 47.84 2.38 38.53
N PRO A 568 48.55 3.47 38.91
CA PRO A 568 47.94 4.67 39.52
C PRO A 568 48.66 6.05 39.40
N ASP A 569 48.06 7.05 40.07
CA ASP A 569 48.67 8.20 40.79
C ASP A 569 49.22 9.49 40.11
N THR A 570 49.10 10.57 40.92
CA THR A 570 49.78 11.89 40.88
C THR A 570 49.40 12.97 39.84
N SER A 571 48.23 13.59 40.09
CA SER A 571 48.02 15.04 40.33
C SER A 571 49.07 16.09 39.92
N ILE A 572 48.60 17.18 39.27
CA ILE A 572 48.82 18.64 39.54
C ILE A 572 48.19 19.40 38.34
N GLN A 573 47.00 20.04 38.42
CA GLN A 573 46.69 21.40 38.94
C GLN A 573 47.54 22.55 38.32
N SER A 574 46.99 23.66 37.81
CA SER A 574 45.58 24.12 37.73
C SER A 574 45.36 25.34 36.81
N THR A 575 44.08 25.74 36.70
CA THR A 575 43.52 27.13 36.61
C THR A 575 43.36 27.84 35.26
N ILE A 576 42.16 28.43 35.10
CA ILE A 576 41.73 29.57 34.25
C ILE A 576 41.47 29.19 32.76
N ASP A 577 40.23 28.85 32.35
CA ASP A 577 39.03 29.71 32.06
C ASP A 577 39.04 30.23 30.58
N GLN A 578 37.94 30.43 29.84
CA GLN A 578 36.50 30.46 30.17
C GLN A 578 35.61 30.15 28.93
N GLU A 579 34.38 29.65 29.18
CA GLU A 579 33.12 29.79 28.40
C GLU A 579 33.05 29.78 26.84
N LEU A 580 32.17 28.92 26.31
CA LEU A 580 30.85 29.40 25.86
C LEU A 580 29.75 28.32 26.02
N PHE A 581 28.71 28.60 26.81
CA PHE A 581 27.51 27.76 26.93
C PHE A 581 26.46 28.13 25.86
N ILE A 582 25.67 27.16 25.42
CA ILE A 582 24.37 27.39 24.77
C ILE A 582 23.29 26.78 25.68
N PRO A 583 22.29 27.55 26.14
CA PRO A 583 21.36 27.08 27.16
C PRO A 583 20.32 26.11 26.59
N VAL A 584 19.95 25.12 27.41
CA VAL A 584 18.74 24.31 27.24
C VAL A 584 17.53 25.21 27.50
N LEU A 585 16.52 25.18 26.62
CA LEU A 585 15.24 25.82 26.91
C LEU A 585 14.45 24.96 27.90
N GLU A 586 14.16 25.52 29.08
CA GLU A 586 13.16 24.96 29.99
C GLU A 586 11.73 25.06 29.40
N PRO A 587 10.80 24.18 29.79
CA PRO A 587 9.38 24.30 29.48
C PRO A 587 8.66 25.43 30.26
N SER A 588 9.40 26.35 30.91
CA SER A 588 8.87 27.40 31.78
C SER A 588 8.42 28.67 31.05
N GLN A 589 8.68 28.82 29.75
CA GLN A 589 8.38 30.03 28.96
C GLN A 589 7.22 29.87 27.96
N LEU A 590 6.07 29.38 28.44
CA LEU A 590 4.79 29.43 27.70
C LEU A 590 3.63 29.99 28.54
N SER A 591 3.97 30.92 29.44
CA SER A 591 3.03 31.77 30.16
C SER A 591 2.45 32.84 29.23
N LEU A 592 1.19 32.66 28.82
CA LEU A 592 0.37 33.78 28.35
C LEU A 592 0.22 34.79 29.50
N SER A 593 0.34 36.08 29.21
CA SER A 593 0.21 37.11 30.25
C SER A 593 -1.23 37.22 30.74
N GLU A 594 -1.43 37.45 32.04
CA GLU A 594 -2.76 37.74 32.60
C GLU A 594 -3.42 38.94 31.90
N ASP A 595 -2.59 39.88 31.43
CA ASP A 595 -2.98 41.06 30.66
C ASP A 595 -3.63 40.70 29.32
N ASP A 596 -3.18 39.66 28.62
CA ASP A 596 -3.76 39.26 27.33
C ASP A 596 -5.08 38.51 27.50
N PHE A 597 -5.22 37.70 28.56
CA PHE A 597 -6.50 37.12 28.96
C PHE A 597 -7.50 38.21 29.41
N SER A 598 -7.03 39.23 30.14
CA SER A 598 -7.80 40.40 30.54
C SER A 598 -8.27 41.25 29.36
N LYS A 599 -7.41 41.46 28.34
CA LYS A 599 -7.78 42.11 27.06
C LYS A 599 -8.85 41.31 26.31
N PHE A 600 -8.70 39.98 26.22
CA PHE A 600 -9.68 39.10 25.58
C PHE A 600 -11.05 39.17 26.28
N LEU A 601 -11.10 39.09 27.61
CA LEU A 601 -12.34 39.22 28.37
C LEU A 601 -13.00 40.59 28.19
N LYS A 602 -12.23 41.69 28.17
CA LYS A 602 -12.76 43.04 27.87
C LYS A 602 -13.43 43.13 26.51
N GLY A 603 -12.89 42.46 25.48
CA GLY A 603 -13.49 42.42 24.14
C GLY A 603 -14.81 41.63 24.05
N VAL A 604 -15.08 40.73 25.00
CA VAL A 604 -16.30 39.89 25.04
C VAL A 604 -17.42 40.52 25.87
N MET A 605 -17.14 41.51 26.72
CA MET A 605 -18.08 42.03 27.73
C MET A 605 -18.67 43.42 27.45
N THR A 606 -18.41 44.03 26.29
CA THR A 606 -18.99 45.33 25.91
C THR A 606 -20.30 45.18 25.13
N PRO A 607 -21.46 45.67 25.64
CA PRO A 607 -22.70 45.72 24.87
C PRO A 607 -22.69 46.86 23.85
N VAL A 608 -23.41 46.69 22.74
CA VAL A 608 -23.62 47.73 21.72
C VAL A 608 -25.07 48.22 21.82
N GLU A 609 -25.27 49.44 22.30
CA GLU A 609 -26.55 50.15 22.17
C GLU A 609 -26.63 50.78 20.77
N GLY A 610 -27.80 50.71 20.14
CA GLY A 610 -27.98 51.02 18.72
C GLY A 610 -28.66 52.35 18.41
N GLN A 611 -28.82 52.64 17.11
CA GLN A 611 -29.70 53.69 16.60
C GLN A 611 -30.51 53.18 15.41
N GLU A 612 -31.82 53.41 15.44
CA GLU A 612 -32.71 53.23 14.29
C GLU A 612 -32.89 54.56 13.53
N SER A 613 -32.83 54.54 12.19
CA SER A 613 -33.87 55.09 11.30
C SER A 613 -33.42 55.08 9.82
N ARG A 614 -34.39 55.23 8.91
CA ARG A 614 -34.26 55.22 7.44
C ARG A 614 -34.57 56.64 6.88
N PRO A 615 -34.62 56.90 5.55
CA PRO A 615 -34.11 56.17 4.38
C PRO A 615 -33.31 57.08 3.40
N ILE A 616 -33.09 56.59 2.15
CA ILE A 616 -33.02 57.31 0.84
C ILE A 616 -31.69 57.23 0.07
N GLU A 617 -31.82 56.59 -1.10
CA GLU A 617 -31.19 56.75 -2.43
C GLU A 617 -29.66 56.84 -2.66
N GLN A 618 -29.32 56.30 -3.84
CA GLN A 618 -28.00 56.02 -4.40
C GLN A 618 -27.17 57.26 -4.81
N ALA A 619 -25.90 56.99 -5.09
CA ALA A 619 -24.97 57.81 -5.89
C ALA A 619 -24.45 59.11 -5.26
N ASP A 620 -23.45 58.98 -4.38
CA ASP A 620 -22.05 59.24 -4.79
C ASP A 620 -21.04 59.01 -3.65
N LEU A 621 -20.16 57.99 -3.79
CA LEU A 621 -18.70 58.17 -3.67
C LEU A 621 -17.93 56.89 -4.06
N ALA A 622 -17.06 57.00 -5.06
CA ALA A 622 -16.08 55.97 -5.40
C ALA A 622 -14.67 56.40 -4.94
N SER A 623 -14.40 56.35 -3.63
CA SER A 623 -13.03 56.43 -3.09
C SER A 623 -12.96 55.91 -1.65
N ILE A 624 -11.75 55.47 -1.26
CA ILE A 624 -11.36 55.09 0.12
C ILE A 624 -12.15 53.91 0.74
N HIS A 625 -11.75 52.67 0.44
CA HIS A 625 -11.05 51.86 1.44
C HIS A 625 -10.46 50.58 0.83
N HIS A 626 -9.18 50.33 1.12
CA HIS A 626 -8.49 49.08 0.83
C HIS A 626 -7.93 48.55 2.17
N HIS A 627 -8.28 47.32 2.55
CA HIS A 627 -7.51 46.32 3.30
C HIS A 627 -8.31 45.51 4.35
N MET A 628 -8.11 44.19 4.25
CA MET A 628 -8.32 43.13 5.24
C MET A 628 -9.75 42.78 5.68
N TYR A 629 -10.17 41.60 5.23
CA TYR A 629 -11.20 40.70 5.76
C TYR A 629 -12.64 41.22 5.92
N ASP A 630 -13.52 40.75 5.03
CA ASP A 630 -14.58 39.82 5.45
C ASP A 630 -14.97 38.87 4.28
N PRO A 631 -15.73 37.78 4.52
CA PRO A 631 -16.01 36.73 3.52
C PRO A 631 -17.34 36.96 2.79
N LEU A 632 -17.65 36.12 1.77
CA LEU A 632 -19.02 35.91 1.30
C LEU A 632 -19.20 34.54 0.61
N LEU A 633 -20.43 34.05 0.60
CA LEU A 633 -20.83 32.73 0.12
C LEU A 633 -22.19 32.85 -0.59
N SER A 634 -22.30 32.35 -1.83
CA SER A 634 -23.52 32.36 -2.70
C SER A 634 -23.99 33.77 -3.14
N HIS A 635 -24.68 34.00 -4.26
CA HIS A 635 -25.27 33.14 -5.30
C HIS A 635 -24.88 33.63 -6.73
N GLY A 636 -25.25 32.88 -7.78
CA GLY A 636 -25.09 33.31 -9.18
C GLY A 636 -26.10 34.39 -9.62
N PRO A 637 -25.91 34.96 -10.82
CA PRO A 637 -26.80 34.51 -11.90
C PRO A 637 -26.15 34.40 -13.29
N LEU A 638 -26.70 33.50 -14.11
CA LEU A 638 -26.98 33.78 -15.51
C LEU A 638 -28.18 32.91 -15.94
N ASP A 639 -29.37 33.48 -15.78
CA ASP A 639 -30.61 32.94 -16.34
C ASP A 639 -30.67 33.29 -17.84
N PHE A 640 -31.10 32.34 -18.67
CA PHE A 640 -31.43 32.56 -20.07
C PHE A 640 -32.69 31.77 -20.45
N ARG A 641 -33.79 32.09 -19.76
CA ARG A 641 -35.13 31.69 -20.16
C ARG A 641 -35.56 32.39 -21.45
N VAL A 642 -35.85 31.59 -22.48
CA VAL A 642 -36.61 32.00 -23.67
C VAL A 642 -37.69 30.95 -23.88
N ASP A 643 -38.94 31.29 -23.57
CA ASP A 643 -40.08 30.41 -23.84
C ASP A 643 -40.40 30.44 -25.37
N GLY A 644 -40.75 29.29 -25.96
CA GLY A 644 -41.11 29.21 -27.38
C GLY A 644 -41.34 27.77 -27.88
N ASP A 645 -42.59 27.43 -28.17
CA ASP A 645 -42.98 26.10 -28.67
C ASP A 645 -42.33 25.72 -30.00
N THR A 646 -41.74 24.53 -30.08
CA THR A 646 -41.96 23.60 -31.21
C THR A 646 -41.84 22.14 -30.76
N ARG A 647 -42.54 21.27 -31.48
CA ARG A 647 -42.96 19.93 -31.06
C ARG A 647 -42.16 18.81 -31.73
N PHE A 648 -42.12 17.67 -31.05
CA PHE A 648 -42.05 16.29 -31.56
C PHE A 648 -40.72 15.64 -32.03
N ASP A 649 -40.47 14.50 -31.36
CA ASP A 649 -40.02 13.18 -31.82
C ASP A 649 -38.53 12.84 -32.09
N ASP A 650 -38.14 11.75 -31.41
CA ASP A 650 -37.15 10.72 -31.69
C ASP A 650 -35.73 11.09 -32.19
N VAL A 651 -34.75 10.93 -31.28
CA VAL A 651 -33.95 9.69 -31.17
C VAL A 651 -33.14 9.74 -29.86
N ALA A 652 -33.37 8.79 -28.95
CA ALA A 652 -32.63 8.70 -27.68
C ALA A 652 -31.48 7.69 -27.78
N MET A 653 -30.24 8.16 -27.53
CA MET A 653 -29.08 7.29 -27.25
C MET A 653 -28.03 8.05 -26.43
N ASP A 654 -28.44 8.58 -25.28
CA ASP A 654 -27.52 9.30 -24.40
C ASP A 654 -26.45 8.40 -23.80
N LEU A 655 -25.23 8.93 -23.78
CA LEU A 655 -24.02 8.28 -23.33
C LEU A 655 -23.34 9.23 -22.34
N TRP A 656 -22.90 8.68 -21.20
CA TRP A 656 -22.27 9.38 -20.07
C TRP A 656 -23.20 10.15 -19.11
N ASP A 657 -23.67 9.43 -18.10
CA ASP A 657 -23.70 9.97 -16.73
C ASP A 657 -22.77 9.12 -15.85
N LEU A 658 -21.93 9.75 -15.02
CA LEU A 658 -20.86 9.04 -14.32
C LEU A 658 -20.56 9.65 -12.93
N PRO A 659 -21.29 9.23 -11.88
CA PRO A 659 -20.97 9.56 -10.49
C PRO A 659 -19.79 8.74 -9.98
N CYS A 660 -18.89 9.36 -9.19
CA CYS A 660 -17.76 8.67 -8.58
C CYS A 660 -18.14 8.02 -7.23
N SER A 661 -18.34 6.70 -7.21
CA SER A 661 -18.35 5.90 -5.97
C SER A 661 -17.91 4.45 -6.24
N PRO A 662 -16.77 3.96 -5.69
CA PRO A 662 -16.29 2.60 -5.91
C PRO A 662 -16.90 1.58 -4.94
N SER A 663 -18.23 1.59 -4.78
CA SER A 663 -18.98 0.57 -4.04
C SER A 663 -19.21 -0.66 -4.93
N PHE A 664 -18.20 -1.51 -5.05
CA PHE A 664 -18.18 -2.63 -6.01
C PHE A 664 -19.02 -3.85 -5.58
N TYR A 665 -20.34 -3.71 -5.67
CA TYR A 665 -21.27 -4.85 -5.81
C TYR A 665 -21.95 -4.79 -7.18
N TYR A 666 -21.72 -5.78 -8.04
CA TYR A 666 -22.71 -6.25 -9.01
C TYR A 666 -22.33 -7.62 -9.57
N ASN A 667 -23.34 -8.46 -9.83
CA ASN A 667 -23.15 -9.77 -10.44
C ASN A 667 -24.34 -10.11 -11.34
N GLY A 668 -24.10 -10.75 -12.49
CA GLY A 668 -25.14 -11.36 -13.33
C GLY A 668 -25.54 -10.66 -14.64
N ILE A 669 -25.05 -11.21 -15.75
CA ILE A 669 -25.88 -11.46 -16.96
C ILE A 669 -25.76 -12.96 -17.26
N LEU A 670 -26.86 -13.59 -17.66
CA LEU A 670 -26.97 -15.05 -17.77
C LEU A 670 -26.27 -15.62 -19.01
N LEU A 671 -25.68 -16.81 -18.84
CA LEU A 671 -25.65 -17.87 -19.85
C LEU A 671 -25.87 -19.22 -19.17
N GLU A 672 -26.78 -20.05 -19.70
CA GLU A 672 -27.19 -21.32 -19.09
C GLU A 672 -26.14 -22.44 -19.25
N PRO A 673 -25.91 -23.25 -18.20
CA PRO A 673 -25.51 -24.65 -18.34
C PRO A 673 -26.74 -25.58 -18.28
N LYS A 674 -26.77 -26.59 -19.14
CA LYS A 674 -27.93 -27.49 -19.32
C LYS A 674 -28.14 -28.47 -18.14
N ALA A 675 -29.39 -28.87 -17.96
CA ALA A 675 -29.89 -29.68 -16.85
C ALA A 675 -29.23 -31.07 -16.67
N SER A 676 -29.18 -31.54 -15.43
CA SER A 676 -28.97 -32.95 -15.08
C SER A 676 -29.65 -33.33 -13.76
N ALA A 677 -30.73 -34.14 -13.84
CA ALA A 677 -31.45 -34.82 -12.75
C ALA A 677 -32.09 -33.95 -11.64
N ALA A 678 -33.30 -34.33 -11.22
CA ALA A 678 -34.10 -33.60 -10.24
C ALA A 678 -34.24 -34.35 -8.90
N PHE A 679 -34.50 -33.59 -7.84
CA PHE A 679 -35.20 -34.08 -6.64
C PHE A 679 -36.39 -33.16 -6.38
N ASN A 680 -37.59 -33.72 -6.36
CA ASN A 680 -38.82 -32.93 -6.18
C ASN A 680 -39.10 -32.71 -4.69
N LEU A 681 -39.17 -31.46 -4.26
CA LEU A 681 -39.94 -31.05 -3.09
C LEU A 681 -41.08 -30.13 -3.56
N GLN A 682 -42.32 -30.49 -3.28
CA GLN A 682 -43.47 -29.63 -3.58
C GLN A 682 -43.66 -28.60 -2.47
N VAL A 683 -43.25 -27.35 -2.72
CA VAL A 683 -43.62 -26.21 -1.87
C VAL A 683 -44.91 -25.61 -2.42
N GLN A 684 -45.93 -25.47 -1.57
CA GLN A 684 -47.16 -24.76 -1.92
C GLN A 684 -46.90 -23.26 -1.94
N THR A 685 -47.39 -22.54 -2.95
CA THR A 685 -47.20 -21.09 -3.09
C THR A 685 -48.17 -20.30 -2.19
N PRO A 686 -47.68 -19.53 -1.19
CA PRO A 686 -48.53 -18.61 -0.42
C PRO A 686 -48.84 -17.33 -1.21
N ASN A 687 -49.84 -16.56 -0.74
CA ASN A 687 -50.28 -15.33 -1.39
C ASN A 687 -49.20 -14.23 -1.39
N PRO A 688 -49.02 -13.47 -2.49
CA PRO A 688 -47.96 -12.47 -2.66
C PRO A 688 -48.14 -11.17 -1.84
N ALA A 689 -49.04 -11.15 -0.85
CA ALA A 689 -49.40 -9.96 -0.08
C ALA A 689 -48.72 -9.85 1.30
N ASN A 690 -48.21 -10.95 1.87
CA ASN A 690 -47.69 -10.98 3.25
C ASN A 690 -46.16 -11.12 3.37
N SER A 691 -45.47 -11.69 2.38
CA SER A 691 -44.04 -12.09 2.43
C SER A 691 -43.01 -10.94 2.41
N ALA A 692 -43.41 -9.73 2.81
CA ALA A 692 -42.61 -8.50 2.71
C ALA A 692 -42.19 -7.91 4.07
N ARG A 693 -42.82 -8.32 5.18
CA ARG A 693 -42.63 -7.69 6.51
C ARG A 693 -41.24 -7.93 7.17
N PRO A 694 -40.63 -9.13 7.10
CA PRO A 694 -39.48 -9.45 7.95
C PRO A 694 -38.22 -8.62 7.70
N ALA A 695 -37.71 -8.64 6.46
CA ALA A 695 -36.46 -7.99 6.08
C ALA A 695 -36.52 -6.45 6.22
N VAL A 696 -37.72 -5.87 6.26
CA VAL A 696 -37.93 -4.45 6.53
C VAL A 696 -37.61 -4.12 7.98
N LEU A 697 -37.96 -4.98 8.95
CA LEU A 697 -37.70 -4.68 10.37
C LEU A 697 -36.21 -4.74 10.72
N GLY A 698 -35.48 -5.72 10.17
CA GLY A 698 -34.01 -5.79 10.31
C GLY A 698 -33.32 -4.57 9.70
N HIS A 699 -33.69 -4.19 8.48
CA HIS A 699 -33.16 -3.00 7.82
C HIS A 699 -33.44 -1.69 8.59
N VAL A 700 -34.64 -1.53 9.16
CA VAL A 700 -34.97 -0.40 10.04
C VAL A 700 -34.13 -0.44 11.31
N ALA A 701 -33.96 -1.60 11.96
CA ALA A 701 -33.13 -1.75 13.15
C ALA A 701 -31.67 -1.34 12.90
N TYR A 702 -31.07 -1.77 11.78
CA TYR A 702 -29.74 -1.31 11.38
C TYR A 702 -29.72 0.19 11.08
N LYS A 703 -30.65 0.73 10.28
CA LYS A 703 -30.73 2.15 9.94
C LYS A 703 -30.80 3.05 11.18
N GLU A 704 -31.49 2.62 12.23
CA GLU A 704 -31.58 3.35 13.51
C GLU A 704 -30.38 3.15 14.45
N SER A 705 -29.70 1.99 14.39
CA SER A 705 -28.58 1.65 15.30
C SER A 705 -27.25 2.33 14.96
N ALA A 706 -26.31 2.35 15.92
CA ALA A 706 -24.96 2.89 15.73
C ALA A 706 -24.11 2.18 14.67
N LEU A 707 -24.44 0.94 14.27
CA LEU A 707 -23.70 0.15 13.27
C LEU A 707 -24.28 0.24 11.85
N GLY A 708 -25.41 0.94 11.65
CA GLY A 708 -25.90 1.26 10.31
C GLY A 708 -25.25 2.51 9.73
N MET A 709 -25.26 2.63 8.39
CA MET A 709 -24.70 3.78 7.66
C MET A 709 -25.17 5.13 8.23
N TRP A 710 -24.28 6.12 8.22
CA TRP A 710 -24.63 7.51 8.47
C TRP A 710 -25.19 8.14 7.19
N GLU A 711 -26.25 8.94 7.35
CA GLU A 711 -26.82 9.76 6.28
C GLU A 711 -26.62 11.23 6.68
N PRO A 712 -25.60 11.94 6.15
CA PRO A 712 -25.27 13.29 6.58
C PRO A 712 -26.37 14.30 6.28
N SER A 713 -26.87 14.99 7.30
CA SER A 713 -27.87 16.05 7.15
C SER A 713 -27.23 17.44 7.11
N GLN A 714 -27.97 18.44 6.60
CA GLN A 714 -27.52 19.84 6.60
C GLN A 714 -27.32 20.43 8.02
N ASN A 715 -27.83 19.77 9.07
CA ASN A 715 -27.66 20.17 10.46
C ASN A 715 -26.42 19.56 11.14
N ASP A 716 -25.72 18.61 10.50
CA ASP A 716 -24.61 17.84 11.09
C ASP A 716 -23.25 18.57 11.06
N HIS A 717 -23.25 19.83 11.47
CA HIS A 717 -22.06 20.65 11.65
C HIS A 717 -21.46 20.52 13.07
N LEU A 718 -20.18 20.88 13.23
CA LEU A 718 -19.45 20.93 14.52
C LEU A 718 -20.27 21.46 15.71
N ASN A 719 -21.03 22.54 15.47
CA ASN A 719 -21.75 23.28 16.51
C ASN A 719 -23.06 22.60 16.96
N SER A 720 -23.43 21.41 16.47
CA SER A 720 -24.63 20.70 16.92
C SER A 720 -24.46 20.20 18.35
N ASN A 721 -23.38 19.46 18.61
CA ASN A 721 -23.06 18.90 19.93
C ASN A 721 -22.54 19.97 20.91
N ILE A 722 -21.88 21.02 20.43
CA ILE A 722 -21.40 22.13 21.28
C ILE A 722 -22.56 22.84 22.00
N LYS A 723 -23.80 22.80 21.48
CA LYS A 723 -24.99 23.29 22.20
C LYS A 723 -25.20 22.59 23.55
N ALA A 724 -24.77 21.34 23.73
CA ALA A 724 -24.85 20.66 25.03
C ALA A 724 -24.07 21.40 26.13
N LEU A 725 -22.93 22.04 25.80
CA LEU A 725 -22.17 22.87 26.73
C LEU A 725 -22.94 24.11 27.19
N SER A 726 -23.91 24.60 26.41
CA SER A 726 -24.80 25.69 26.82
C SER A 726 -26.01 25.22 27.64
N VAL A 727 -26.39 23.94 27.55
CA VAL A 727 -27.45 23.33 28.39
C VAL A 727 -26.96 23.08 29.83
N LEU A 728 -25.65 23.01 30.05
CA LEU A 728 -25.03 23.01 31.39
C LEU A 728 -25.17 24.36 32.14
N GLY A 729 -25.83 25.37 31.55
CA GLY A 729 -25.69 26.77 31.93
C GLY A 729 -26.11 27.17 33.35
N ASP A 730 -27.00 26.40 34.01
CA ASP A 730 -27.61 26.81 35.29
C ASP A 730 -27.07 26.08 36.53
N SER A 731 -26.58 24.83 36.44
CA SER A 731 -26.02 24.13 37.61
C SER A 731 -25.07 22.94 37.27
N PRO A 732 -23.84 23.15 36.80
CA PRO A 732 -22.83 22.09 36.70
C PRO A 732 -22.38 21.57 38.08
N GLN A 733 -22.47 22.43 39.10
CA GLN A 733 -21.83 22.22 40.41
C GLN A 733 -22.69 21.37 41.35
N ASP A 734 -24.02 21.56 41.35
CA ASP A 734 -24.94 20.79 42.20
C ASP A 734 -25.28 19.39 41.64
N ALA A 735 -25.13 19.19 40.33
CA ALA A 735 -25.49 17.95 39.65
C ALA A 735 -24.39 16.87 39.65
N ILE A 736 -23.11 17.28 39.81
CA ILE A 736 -21.98 16.34 39.88
C ILE A 736 -21.80 15.92 41.34
N GLN A 737 -22.46 14.84 41.75
CA GLN A 737 -22.22 14.24 43.06
C GLN A 737 -20.78 13.70 43.13
N LEU A 738 -19.89 14.50 43.71
CA LEU A 738 -18.45 14.22 43.88
C LEU A 738 -18.11 12.94 44.68
N ASN A 739 -19.12 12.21 45.17
CA ASN A 739 -19.00 11.01 45.98
C ASN A 739 -19.02 9.69 45.17
N SER A 740 -19.55 9.65 43.94
CA SER A 740 -19.60 8.42 43.13
C SER A 740 -18.30 8.13 42.37
N LEU A 741 -17.43 9.13 42.20
CA LEU A 741 -16.08 8.94 41.67
C LEU A 741 -15.21 8.28 42.75
N GLU A 742 -15.23 6.94 42.78
CA GLU A 742 -14.55 6.11 43.77
C GLU A 742 -13.03 6.32 43.85
N ILE A 743 -12.45 5.89 44.97
CA ILE A 743 -11.12 6.31 45.43
C ILE A 743 -10.01 5.64 44.61
N SER A 744 -9.43 6.40 43.67
CA SER A 744 -8.21 5.98 42.97
C SER A 744 -7.06 5.70 43.94
N SER A 745 -6.30 4.64 43.66
CA SER A 745 -5.06 4.27 44.36
C SER A 745 -3.85 5.11 43.93
N GLN A 746 -3.92 5.74 42.74
CA GLN A 746 -2.96 6.74 42.27
C GLN A 746 -3.60 8.14 42.40
N ARG A 747 -3.02 8.98 43.26
CA ARG A 747 -3.39 10.40 43.38
C ARG A 747 -2.37 11.26 42.64
N PHE A 748 -2.84 12.12 41.76
CA PHE A 748 -1.97 13.07 41.06
C PHE A 748 -1.86 14.39 41.82
N LYS A 749 -0.86 15.21 41.48
CA LYS A 749 -0.83 16.62 41.90
C LYS A 749 -2.07 17.32 41.32
N PRO A 750 -2.78 18.18 42.09
CA PRO A 750 -3.96 18.88 41.57
C PRO A 750 -3.61 19.73 40.35
N LEU A 751 -4.58 19.87 39.44
CA LEU A 751 -4.37 20.64 38.21
C LEU A 751 -4.18 22.13 38.52
N SER A 752 -3.16 22.74 37.91
CA SER A 752 -2.92 24.19 38.07
C SER A 752 -4.00 25.02 37.39
N VAL A 753 -4.27 26.21 37.95
CA VAL A 753 -5.26 27.15 37.38
C VAL A 753 -4.88 27.54 35.95
N GLY A 754 -3.59 27.82 35.70
CA GLY A 754 -3.09 28.14 34.36
C GLY A 754 -3.35 27.03 33.33
N LEU A 755 -3.17 25.75 33.69
CA LEU A 755 -3.48 24.64 32.79
C LEU A 755 -4.99 24.48 32.58
N ARG A 756 -5.83 24.67 33.62
CA ARG A 756 -7.29 24.73 33.46
C ARG A 756 -7.72 25.85 32.51
N ASP A 757 -7.09 27.01 32.58
CA ASP A 757 -7.43 28.15 31.71
C ASP A 757 -6.87 28.00 30.29
N GLN A 758 -5.78 27.25 30.08
CA GLN A 758 -5.37 26.78 28.76
C GLN A 758 -6.40 25.82 28.13
N LEU A 759 -6.95 24.86 28.90
CA LEU A 759 -8.01 23.96 28.44
C LEU A 759 -9.31 24.73 28.10
N LEU A 760 -9.66 25.73 28.91
CA LEU A 760 -10.74 26.67 28.61
C LEU A 760 -10.46 27.47 27.32
N LEU A 761 -9.25 27.97 27.14
CA LEU A 761 -8.86 28.73 25.93
C LEU A 761 -8.93 27.88 24.66
N LEU A 762 -8.49 26.61 24.69
CA LEU A 762 -8.69 25.66 23.58
C LEU A 762 -10.19 25.52 23.25
N THR A 763 -11.03 25.33 24.27
CA THR A 763 -12.50 25.22 24.13
C THR A 763 -13.11 26.48 23.53
N LEU A 764 -12.71 27.66 24.01
CA LEU A 764 -13.21 28.96 23.52
C LEU A 764 -12.72 29.32 22.12
N ASN A 765 -11.62 28.73 21.64
CA ASN A 765 -11.15 28.91 20.28
C ASN A 765 -11.93 28.05 19.26
N ALA A 766 -12.43 26.88 19.68
CA ALA A 766 -13.25 26.01 18.83
C ALA A 766 -14.73 26.43 18.72
N CYS A 767 -15.21 27.31 19.61
CA CYS A 767 -16.64 27.64 19.75
C CYS A 767 -17.04 29.00 19.13
N LYS A 768 -18.28 29.08 18.62
CA LYS A 768 -18.92 30.33 18.18
C LYS A 768 -18.93 31.41 19.27
N PRO A 769 -18.85 32.72 18.92
CA PRO A 769 -18.85 33.82 19.87
C PRO A 769 -20.08 33.82 20.79
N GLU A 770 -21.27 33.56 20.24
CA GLU A 770 -22.56 33.43 20.95
C GLU A 770 -22.49 32.50 22.17
N SER A 771 -21.72 31.40 22.09
CA SER A 771 -21.66 30.37 23.14
C SER A 771 -20.58 30.61 24.18
N LYS A 772 -19.61 31.51 23.93
CA LYS A 772 -18.40 31.68 24.77
C LYS A 772 -18.74 32.05 26.21
N LEU A 773 -19.71 32.94 26.41
CA LEU A 773 -20.08 33.44 27.74
C LEU A 773 -20.80 32.38 28.59
N ALA A 774 -21.56 31.47 27.97
CA ALA A 774 -22.12 30.30 28.65
C ALA A 774 -21.02 29.29 29.03
N ILE A 775 -20.11 29.00 28.09
CA ILE A 775 -18.99 28.08 28.32
C ILE A 775 -18.10 28.54 29.47
N ILE A 776 -17.76 29.85 29.55
CA ILE A 776 -16.95 30.41 30.65
C ILE A 776 -17.58 30.15 32.03
N ARG A 777 -18.92 30.19 32.12
CA ARG A 777 -19.66 29.91 33.37
C ARG A 777 -19.76 28.42 33.69
N ALA A 778 -19.90 27.57 32.66
CA ALA A 778 -20.12 26.14 32.81
C ALA A 778 -18.83 25.28 32.88
N PHE A 779 -17.67 25.84 32.51
CA PHE A 779 -16.43 25.06 32.38
C PHE A 779 -15.88 24.57 33.74
N PRO A 780 -15.56 23.27 33.90
CA PRO A 780 -15.22 22.66 35.18
C PRO A 780 -14.11 23.35 35.99
N HIS A 781 -14.17 23.15 37.31
CA HIS A 781 -13.13 23.55 38.25
C HIS A 781 -11.95 22.55 38.20
N PRO A 782 -10.70 22.97 38.48
CA PRO A 782 -9.51 22.10 38.44
C PRO A 782 -9.65 20.77 39.17
N GLU A 783 -10.36 20.74 40.31
CA GLU A 783 -10.60 19.53 41.12
C GLU A 783 -11.40 18.45 40.37
N ILE A 784 -12.41 18.86 39.58
CA ILE A 784 -13.22 17.94 38.77
C ILE A 784 -12.36 17.37 37.64
N LEU A 785 -11.53 18.21 37.01
CA LEU A 785 -10.59 17.79 35.97
C LEU A 785 -9.55 16.79 36.52
N SER A 786 -9.01 17.03 37.72
CA SER A 786 -8.12 16.08 38.41
C SER A 786 -8.80 14.73 38.68
N LYS A 787 -10.06 14.71 39.16
CA LYS A 787 -10.79 13.46 39.37
C LYS A 787 -11.07 12.70 38.06
N LEU A 788 -11.28 13.39 36.94
CA LEU A 788 -11.44 12.75 35.63
C LEU A 788 -10.13 12.14 35.12
N ILE A 789 -8.98 12.76 35.40
CA ILE A 789 -7.65 12.16 35.14
C ILE A 789 -7.43 10.92 36.02
N GLU A 790 -7.79 10.98 37.31
CA GLU A 790 -7.71 9.81 38.20
C GLU A 790 -8.63 8.66 37.76
N SER A 791 -9.84 8.96 37.26
CA SER A 791 -10.77 8.00 36.67
C SER A 791 -10.24 7.36 35.37
N PHE A 792 -9.55 8.13 34.52
CA PHE A 792 -8.84 7.55 33.37
C PHE A 792 -7.75 6.55 33.82
N PHE A 793 -6.87 6.94 34.74
CA PHE A 793 -5.76 6.07 35.15
C PHE A 793 -6.21 4.86 35.99
N SER A 794 -7.31 4.93 36.74
CA SER A 794 -7.90 3.75 37.41
C SER A 794 -8.49 2.74 36.42
N HIS A 795 -9.00 3.20 35.27
CA HIS A 795 -9.37 2.30 34.17
C HIS A 795 -8.11 1.73 33.49
N HIS A 796 -7.20 2.62 33.07
CA HIS A 796 -6.04 2.33 32.22
C HIS A 796 -5.00 1.41 32.87
N SER A 797 -4.78 1.51 34.19
CA SER A 797 -3.80 0.68 34.91
C SER A 797 -4.19 -0.79 35.06
N VAL A 798 -5.45 -1.13 34.80
CA VAL A 798 -6.01 -2.50 34.82
C VAL A 798 -6.29 -3.01 33.40
N GLN A 799 -6.21 -2.15 32.40
CA GLN A 799 -6.43 -2.51 31.00
C GLN A 799 -5.28 -3.40 30.48
N THR A 800 -5.64 -4.52 29.85
CA THR A 800 -4.71 -5.56 29.37
C THR A 800 -3.59 -5.04 28.47
N ASP A 801 -3.85 -3.99 27.68
CA ASP A 801 -2.92 -3.36 26.76
C ASP A 801 -2.44 -1.96 27.22
N SER A 802 -2.35 -1.72 28.53
CA SER A 802 -1.98 -0.41 29.12
C SER A 802 -0.67 0.18 28.55
N TRP A 803 -0.75 1.42 28.05
CA TRP A 803 0.26 2.01 27.14
C TRP A 803 0.68 3.46 27.47
N ILE A 804 0.25 4.00 28.61
CA ILE A 804 0.72 5.29 29.16
C ILE A 804 1.19 5.04 30.59
N HIS A 805 2.45 5.37 30.90
CA HIS A 805 3.08 5.05 32.18
C HIS A 805 2.58 5.96 33.33
N GLY A 806 1.52 5.53 34.02
CA GLY A 806 0.91 6.28 35.13
C GLY A 806 1.87 6.75 36.24
N PRO A 807 2.80 5.92 36.75
CA PRO A 807 3.66 6.32 37.87
C PRO A 807 4.61 7.50 37.59
N SER A 808 4.98 7.76 36.33
CA SER A 808 5.78 8.92 35.94
C SER A 808 4.97 10.05 35.30
N PHE A 809 3.64 9.98 35.34
CA PHE A 809 2.77 10.94 34.68
C PHE A 809 2.52 12.16 35.57
N GLU A 810 3.15 13.30 35.27
CA GLU A 810 2.87 14.58 35.91
C GLU A 810 1.93 15.43 35.03
N PRO A 811 0.63 15.60 35.37
CA PRO A 811 -0.33 16.29 34.50
C PRO A 811 0.06 17.74 34.17
N ASN A 812 0.63 18.45 35.14
CA ASN A 812 1.06 19.85 34.98
C ASN A 812 2.33 20.02 34.12
N GLN A 813 2.97 18.95 33.66
CA GLN A 813 4.13 18.99 32.75
C GLN A 813 3.79 18.57 31.30
N GLN A 814 2.56 18.16 31.02
CA GLN A 814 2.14 17.71 29.68
C GLN A 814 1.52 18.84 28.85
N GLY A 815 1.46 18.66 27.53
CA GLY A 815 0.71 19.54 26.65
C GLY A 815 -0.80 19.50 26.91
N ALA A 816 -1.45 20.66 26.83
CA ALA A 816 -2.86 20.83 27.17
C ALA A 816 -3.79 19.92 26.33
N GLU A 817 -3.46 19.64 25.07
CA GLU A 817 -4.24 18.73 24.23
C GLU A 817 -4.22 17.28 24.72
N LEU A 818 -3.10 16.78 25.28
CA LEU A 818 -3.08 15.44 25.89
C LEU A 818 -3.97 15.41 27.13
N ILE A 819 -3.85 16.42 28.00
CA ILE A 819 -4.68 16.52 29.21
C ILE A 819 -6.17 16.64 28.85
N LEU A 820 -6.52 17.37 27.78
CA LEU A 820 -7.88 17.42 27.24
C LEU A 820 -8.37 16.02 26.83
N THR A 821 -7.58 15.27 26.05
CA THR A 821 -7.97 13.91 25.62
C THR A 821 -8.07 12.91 26.76
N ILE A 822 -7.21 13.00 27.78
CA ILE A 822 -7.27 12.17 29.00
C ILE A 822 -8.53 12.51 29.82
N VAL A 823 -8.83 13.80 30.01
CA VAL A 823 -10.09 14.24 30.66
C VAL A 823 -11.31 13.74 29.88
N ASN A 824 -11.29 13.83 28.54
CA ASN A 824 -12.37 13.35 27.68
C ASN A 824 -12.61 11.85 27.86
N MET A 825 -11.55 11.03 27.85
CA MET A 825 -11.66 9.58 28.12
C MET A 825 -12.11 9.31 29.56
N GLY A 826 -11.60 10.07 30.54
CA GLY A 826 -12.05 10.03 31.94
C GLY A 826 -13.56 10.27 32.09
N THR A 827 -14.16 11.16 31.29
CA THR A 827 -15.64 11.32 31.32
C THR A 827 -16.39 10.07 30.87
N MET A 828 -15.85 9.25 29.95
CA MET A 828 -16.47 8.00 29.48
C MET A 828 -16.44 6.88 30.51
N PHE A 829 -15.70 7.05 31.60
CA PHE A 829 -15.62 6.13 32.74
C PHE A 829 -16.37 6.64 33.98
N ALA A 830 -16.97 7.83 33.93
CA ALA A 830 -17.72 8.41 35.03
C ALA A 830 -19.24 8.15 34.89
N ASP A 831 -19.90 7.85 36.01
CA ASP A 831 -21.28 7.32 36.03
C ASP A 831 -22.39 8.35 35.78
N SER A 832 -22.15 9.35 34.93
CA SER A 832 -23.11 10.43 34.66
C SER A 832 -23.29 10.70 33.18
N LYS A 833 -24.54 10.60 32.69
CA LYS A 833 -24.90 10.99 31.31
C LYS A 833 -24.59 12.47 31.01
N ILE A 834 -24.47 13.33 32.04
CA ILE A 834 -24.04 14.73 31.91
C ILE A 834 -22.54 14.80 31.58
N LEU A 835 -21.70 14.02 32.29
CA LEU A 835 -20.28 13.93 32.01
C LEU A 835 -20.00 13.28 30.65
N HIS A 836 -20.76 12.25 30.27
CA HIS A 836 -20.71 11.69 28.91
C HIS A 836 -20.94 12.77 27.84
N SER A 837 -21.97 13.61 28.01
CA SER A 837 -22.29 14.69 27.06
C SER A 837 -21.19 15.77 26.99
N LEU A 838 -20.62 16.16 28.14
CA LEU A 838 -19.46 17.05 28.24
C LEU A 838 -18.25 16.48 27.47
N GLY A 839 -17.94 15.20 27.66
CA GLY A 839 -16.87 14.50 26.95
C GLY A 839 -17.02 14.54 25.44
N PHE A 840 -18.21 14.20 24.91
CA PHE A 840 -18.45 14.22 23.46
C PHE A 840 -18.35 15.60 22.82
N ALA A 841 -18.59 16.68 23.59
CA ALA A 841 -18.38 18.05 23.14
C ALA A 841 -16.90 18.46 23.20
N LEU A 842 -16.19 18.20 24.30
CA LEU A 842 -14.75 18.48 24.44
C LEU A 842 -13.88 17.63 23.50
N HIS A 843 -14.35 16.46 23.07
CA HIS A 843 -13.78 15.68 21.97
C HIS A 843 -13.74 16.48 20.67
N GLU A 844 -14.82 17.19 20.28
CA GLU A 844 -14.81 17.98 19.04
C GLU A 844 -13.81 19.15 19.11
N VAL A 845 -13.43 19.59 20.32
CA VAL A 845 -12.36 20.57 20.54
C VAL A 845 -11.00 19.91 20.29
N ALA A 846 -10.70 18.77 20.93
CA ALA A 846 -9.44 18.05 20.78
C ALA A 846 -9.16 17.63 19.32
N ARG A 847 -10.16 17.03 18.66
CA ARG A 847 -10.14 16.63 17.25
C ARG A 847 -9.86 17.78 16.27
N LEU A 848 -10.09 19.03 16.67
CA LEU A 848 -9.74 20.23 15.91
C LEU A 848 -8.40 20.86 16.34
N SER A 849 -8.06 20.85 17.63
CA SER A 849 -6.79 21.43 18.10
C SER A 849 -5.58 20.59 17.67
N LEU A 850 -5.70 19.26 17.63
CA LEU A 850 -4.59 18.36 17.30
C LEU A 850 -4.03 18.56 15.88
N PRO A 851 -4.84 18.61 14.79
CA PRO A 851 -4.33 18.99 13.46
C PRO A 851 -3.68 20.37 13.43
N VAL A 852 -4.28 21.36 14.10
CA VAL A 852 -3.75 22.74 14.15
C VAL A 852 -2.42 22.82 14.91
N MET A 853 -2.22 21.99 15.95
CA MET A 853 -0.94 21.86 16.65
C MET A 853 0.14 21.30 15.72
N PHE A 854 -0.16 20.24 14.96
CA PHE A 854 0.80 19.65 14.01
C PHE A 854 1.21 20.63 12.90
N GLU A 855 0.28 21.39 12.33
CA GLU A 855 0.57 22.42 11.32
C GLU A 855 1.38 23.60 11.88
N ARG A 856 1.08 24.04 13.13
CA ARG A 856 1.86 25.08 13.83
C ARG A 856 3.30 24.62 14.14
N ALA A 857 3.49 23.35 14.48
CA ALA A 857 4.77 22.80 14.90
C ALA A 857 4.94 21.36 14.40
N ASN A 858 5.48 21.22 13.18
CA ASN A 858 5.67 19.92 12.51
C ASN A 858 6.52 18.90 13.32
N SER A 859 7.35 19.37 14.25
CA SER A 859 8.06 18.53 15.24
C SER A 859 7.12 17.71 16.13
N MET A 860 5.92 18.21 16.42
CA MET A 860 4.92 17.54 17.24
C MET A 860 4.45 16.20 16.65
N THR A 861 4.57 16.02 15.33
CA THR A 861 4.32 14.72 14.65
C THR A 861 5.31 13.62 15.06
N ARG A 862 6.32 13.93 15.89
CA ARG A 862 7.31 13.01 16.47
C ARG A 862 7.36 13.04 17.99
N ALA A 863 6.60 13.90 18.65
CA ALA A 863 6.53 13.97 20.10
C ALA A 863 5.63 12.85 20.64
N LEU A 864 6.08 12.15 21.68
CA LEU A 864 5.33 11.04 22.28
C LEU A 864 3.93 11.49 22.73
N TRP A 865 3.85 12.51 23.59
CA TRP A 865 2.60 12.96 24.19
C TRP A 865 1.54 13.40 23.16
N ALA A 866 1.95 13.99 22.04
CA ALA A 866 1.03 14.43 20.99
C ALA A 866 0.52 13.26 20.13
N LEU A 867 1.34 12.22 19.93
CA LEU A 867 0.90 10.96 19.33
C LEU A 867 -0.05 10.19 20.28
N GLN A 868 0.24 10.18 21.58
CA GLN A 868 -0.65 9.59 22.59
C GLN A 868 -2.02 10.28 22.61
N ALA A 869 -2.05 11.62 22.63
CA ALA A 869 -3.29 12.40 22.59
C ALA A 869 -4.14 12.08 21.36
N PHE A 870 -3.52 12.00 20.18
CA PHE A 870 -4.24 11.77 18.94
C PHE A 870 -4.79 10.34 18.81
N VAL A 871 -4.15 9.34 19.43
CA VAL A 871 -4.69 7.97 19.51
C VAL A 871 -5.88 7.89 20.48
N LEU A 872 -5.85 8.59 21.62
CA LEU A 872 -6.99 8.68 22.56
C LEU A 872 -8.21 9.36 21.92
N ASP A 873 -8.01 10.45 21.16
CA ASP A 873 -9.08 11.16 20.44
C ASP A 873 -9.80 10.23 19.43
N ILE A 874 -9.01 9.44 18.69
CA ILE A 874 -9.52 8.44 17.73
C ILE A 874 -10.21 7.28 18.45
N GLU A 875 -9.65 6.75 19.53
CA GLU A 875 -10.25 5.66 20.34
C GLU A 875 -11.64 6.05 20.87
N MET A 876 -11.74 7.25 21.45
CA MET A 876 -13.01 7.80 21.94
C MET A 876 -14.04 7.96 20.82
N GLY A 877 -13.61 8.26 19.59
CA GLY A 877 -14.48 8.42 18.44
C GLY A 877 -15.02 7.08 17.92
N LEU A 878 -14.13 6.11 17.72
CA LEU A 878 -14.45 4.75 17.24
C LEU A 878 -15.48 4.05 18.12
N TRP A 879 -15.36 4.19 19.44
CA TRP A 879 -16.24 3.52 20.41
C TRP A 879 -17.33 4.41 21.02
N SER A 880 -17.54 5.62 20.46
CA SER A 880 -18.54 6.59 20.95
C SER A 880 -20.00 6.14 20.88
N GLY A 881 -20.33 5.21 19.99
CA GLY A 881 -21.73 4.86 19.66
C GLY A 881 -22.47 5.92 18.84
N ILE A 882 -21.79 6.99 18.40
CA ILE A 882 -22.38 8.10 17.63
C ILE A 882 -21.86 8.01 16.19
N LYS A 883 -22.73 7.58 15.25
CA LYS A 883 -22.39 7.33 13.82
C LYS A 883 -21.36 8.29 13.22
N ARG A 884 -21.67 9.59 13.20
CA ARG A 884 -20.78 10.66 12.68
C ARG A 884 -19.38 10.63 13.30
N LYS A 885 -19.26 10.40 14.61
CA LYS A 885 -17.96 10.35 15.31
C LYS A 885 -17.19 9.07 14.96
N MET A 886 -17.89 7.94 14.89
CA MET A 886 -17.29 6.64 14.56
C MET A 886 -16.71 6.66 13.14
N GLU A 887 -17.47 7.14 12.15
CA GLU A 887 -17.03 7.24 10.75
C GLU A 887 -15.89 8.26 10.55
N ILE A 888 -15.97 9.42 11.21
CA ILE A 888 -14.88 10.40 11.18
C ILE A 888 -13.61 9.82 11.82
N ALA A 889 -13.70 9.16 12.98
CA ALA A 889 -12.55 8.55 13.63
C ALA A 889 -11.94 7.40 12.81
N GLU A 890 -12.78 6.57 12.16
CA GLU A 890 -12.29 5.57 11.22
C GLU A 890 -11.52 6.20 10.06
N SER A 891 -12.01 7.31 9.49
CA SER A 891 -11.31 8.04 8.42
C SER A 891 -9.95 8.62 8.85
N GLN A 892 -9.81 9.00 10.12
CA GLN A 892 -8.59 9.65 10.64
C GLN A 892 -7.52 8.66 11.14
N ARG A 893 -7.87 7.38 11.40
CA ARG A 893 -6.97 6.38 12.03
C ARG A 893 -5.65 6.10 11.29
N GLN A 894 -5.58 6.31 9.98
CA GLN A 894 -4.34 6.14 9.22
C GLN A 894 -3.25 7.18 9.56
N MET A 895 -3.63 8.36 10.07
CA MET A 895 -2.72 9.49 10.30
C MET A 895 -1.67 9.22 11.41
N PRO A 896 -2.02 8.82 12.67
CA PRO A 896 -1.01 8.49 13.67
C PRO A 896 -0.13 7.30 13.27
N PHE A 897 -0.71 6.27 12.63
CA PHE A 897 0.04 5.12 12.13
C PHE A 897 1.08 5.54 11.09
N THR A 898 0.74 6.49 10.23
CA THR A 898 1.66 7.08 9.24
C THR A 898 2.75 7.93 9.91
N MET A 899 2.44 8.65 10.99
CA MET A 899 3.45 9.37 11.77
C MET A 899 4.46 8.41 12.42
N LEU A 900 4.00 7.37 13.12
CA LEU A 900 4.87 6.35 13.73
C LEU A 900 5.76 5.65 12.67
N ARG A 901 5.14 5.21 11.56
CA ARG A 901 5.83 4.56 10.43
C ARG A 901 6.88 5.46 9.78
N ARG A 902 6.57 6.73 9.53
CA ARG A 902 7.51 7.71 8.95
C ARG A 902 8.56 8.20 9.95
N GLY A 903 8.26 8.16 11.25
CA GLY A 903 9.22 8.29 12.34
C GLY A 903 10.13 7.07 12.53
N ARG A 904 10.04 6.03 11.66
CA ARG A 904 10.79 4.77 11.72
C ARG A 904 10.59 3.96 13.01
N ARG A 905 9.60 4.29 13.85
CA ARG A 905 9.40 3.69 15.17
C ARG A 905 9.08 2.19 15.13
N PHE A 906 8.56 1.66 14.01
CA PHE A 906 8.32 0.21 13.83
C PHE A 906 9.61 -0.65 13.64
N SER A 907 10.78 -0.03 13.49
CA SER A 907 12.06 -0.71 13.21
C SER A 907 13.00 -0.65 14.41
N ASN A 908 13.93 -1.62 14.52
CA ASN A 908 15.03 -1.71 15.50
C ASN A 908 16.12 -0.63 15.31
N ALA A 909 15.73 0.58 14.89
CA ALA A 909 16.63 1.71 14.64
C ALA A 909 16.98 2.50 15.92
N TYR A 910 16.33 2.17 17.04
CA TYR A 910 16.54 2.78 18.35
C TYR A 910 17.31 1.81 19.25
N THR A 911 18.35 2.31 19.88
CA THR A 911 19.19 1.56 20.83
C THR A 911 18.33 1.09 22.00
N ALA A 912 18.56 -0.14 22.47
CA ALA A 912 18.01 -0.58 23.75
C ALA A 912 18.50 0.36 24.86
N ALA A 913 17.59 0.89 25.69
CA ALA A 913 17.98 1.61 26.91
C ALA A 913 18.84 0.71 27.80
N ASP A 914 19.91 1.28 28.36
CA ASP A 914 20.92 0.52 29.12
C ASP A 914 20.31 -0.17 30.34
N PRO A 915 20.66 -1.45 30.61
CA PRO A 915 20.15 -2.15 31.77
C PRO A 915 20.68 -1.52 33.08
N PRO A 916 19.88 -1.53 34.16
CA PRO A 916 20.35 -1.10 35.47
C PRO A 916 21.40 -2.09 36.00
N LEU A 917 22.55 -1.55 36.39
CA LEU A 917 23.63 -2.26 37.06
C LEU A 917 23.40 -2.25 38.58
N PRO A 918 23.94 -3.25 39.33
CA PRO A 918 23.90 -3.24 40.80
C PRO A 918 24.48 -1.95 41.42
N GLU A 919 25.41 -1.30 40.74
CA GLU A 919 26.12 -0.09 41.18
C GLU A 919 25.36 1.23 40.89
N ASP A 920 24.40 1.24 39.94
CA ASP A 920 23.67 2.46 39.57
C ASP A 920 22.85 3.00 40.76
N THR A 921 23.08 4.25 41.15
CA THR A 921 22.35 4.92 42.26
C THR A 921 22.10 6.40 41.93
N GLY A 922 21.12 7.01 42.59
CA GLY A 922 20.80 8.43 42.41
C GLY A 922 20.41 8.81 40.98
N GLU A 923 20.91 9.95 40.51
CA GLU A 923 20.53 10.55 39.23
C GLU A 923 20.79 9.64 38.01
N THR A 924 21.91 8.91 37.99
CA THR A 924 22.23 7.94 36.92
C THR A 924 21.15 6.86 36.80
N LEU A 925 20.62 6.39 37.93
CA LEU A 925 19.56 5.38 37.96
C LEU A 925 18.21 5.99 37.49
N GLN A 926 17.91 7.21 37.95
CA GLN A 926 16.71 7.94 37.52
C GLN A 926 16.71 8.19 35.99
N ASN A 927 17.84 8.61 35.43
CA ASN A 927 17.97 8.88 34.00
C ASN A 927 17.87 7.59 33.14
N LYS A 928 18.43 6.47 33.61
CA LYS A 928 18.23 5.15 32.97
C LYS A 928 16.77 4.71 33.00
N TRP A 929 16.08 4.88 34.13
CA TRP A 929 14.66 4.55 34.28
C TRP A 929 13.79 5.38 33.34
N LEU A 930 13.99 6.70 33.27
CA LEU A 930 13.26 7.59 32.36
C LEU A 930 13.52 7.26 30.87
N ALA A 931 14.74 6.92 30.49
CA ALA A 931 15.07 6.48 29.12
C ALA A 931 14.41 5.13 28.76
N TRP A 932 14.33 4.19 29.72
CA TRP A 932 13.56 2.95 29.55
C TRP A 932 12.05 3.23 29.44
N ILE A 933 11.50 4.12 30.27
CA ILE A 933 10.09 4.55 30.21
C ILE A 933 9.76 5.15 28.82
N GLU A 934 10.58 6.05 28.26
CA GLU A 934 10.28 6.63 26.94
C GLU A 934 10.21 5.54 25.88
N GLN A 935 11.21 4.65 25.82
CA GLN A 935 11.25 3.57 24.84
C GLN A 935 10.09 2.58 25.01
N GLU A 936 9.70 2.25 26.24
CA GLU A 936 8.60 1.32 26.51
C GLU A 936 7.22 1.95 26.26
N ASN A 937 7.04 3.25 26.50
CA ASN A 937 5.84 3.98 26.04
C ASN A 937 5.72 3.91 24.50
N TYR A 938 6.81 4.05 23.74
CA TYR A 938 6.76 3.85 22.28
C TYR A 938 6.45 2.40 21.90
N ASN A 939 7.04 1.40 22.56
CA ASN A 939 6.74 -0.02 22.29
C ASN A 939 5.24 -0.30 22.50
N ARG A 940 4.70 0.07 23.66
CA ARG A 940 3.31 -0.16 24.05
C ARG A 940 2.33 0.66 23.19
N LEU A 941 2.63 1.92 22.87
CA LEU A 941 1.84 2.74 21.93
C LEU A 941 1.73 2.09 20.54
N ILE A 942 2.83 1.55 20.00
CA ILE A 942 2.83 0.88 18.69
C ILE A 942 1.96 -0.38 18.71
N TYR A 943 2.05 -1.18 19.78
CA TYR A 943 1.29 -2.41 19.90
C TYR A 943 -0.20 -2.17 20.25
N HIS A 944 -0.53 -1.15 21.03
CA HIS A 944 -1.91 -0.69 21.21
C HIS A 944 -2.50 -0.18 19.88
N CYS A 945 -1.76 0.62 19.10
CA CYS A 945 -2.20 1.03 17.74
C CYS A 945 -2.48 -0.19 16.84
N PHE A 946 -1.69 -1.26 16.95
CA PHE A 946 -1.88 -2.49 16.18
C PHE A 946 -3.09 -3.32 16.65
N ILE A 947 -3.34 -3.37 17.96
CA ILE A 947 -4.55 -3.96 18.53
C ILE A 947 -5.77 -3.14 18.07
N GLN A 948 -5.75 -1.82 18.18
CA GLN A 948 -6.85 -0.94 17.75
C GLN A 948 -7.16 -1.07 16.24
N ASP A 949 -6.13 -1.11 15.39
CA ASP A 949 -6.28 -1.37 13.94
C ASP A 949 -6.96 -2.73 13.65
N THR A 950 -6.61 -3.74 14.44
CA THR A 950 -7.19 -5.09 14.37
C THR A 950 -8.64 -5.11 14.89
N GLN A 951 -8.93 -4.44 16.01
CA GLN A 951 -10.27 -4.32 16.57
C GLN A 951 -11.24 -3.63 15.61
N VAL A 952 -10.82 -2.52 14.97
CA VAL A 952 -11.62 -1.84 13.93
C VAL A 952 -11.82 -2.74 12.72
N SER A 953 -10.76 -3.44 12.28
CA SER A 953 -10.84 -4.39 11.17
C SER A 953 -11.86 -5.51 11.40
N ILE A 954 -11.95 -6.06 12.62
CA ILE A 954 -12.96 -7.07 13.00
C ILE A 954 -14.35 -6.44 13.16
N ALA A 955 -14.45 -5.29 13.82
CA ALA A 955 -15.73 -4.65 14.13
C ALA A 955 -16.47 -4.15 12.88
N MET A 956 -15.74 -3.60 11.90
CA MET A 956 -16.30 -2.97 10.69
C MET A 956 -16.16 -3.84 9.43
N SER A 957 -15.54 -5.02 9.52
CA SER A 957 -15.15 -5.85 8.36
C SER A 957 -14.27 -5.08 7.36
N THR A 958 -13.30 -4.30 7.84
CA THR A 958 -12.37 -3.52 7.01
C THR A 958 -10.94 -4.06 7.07
N CYS A 959 -10.06 -3.63 6.17
CA CYS A 959 -8.68 -4.11 6.13
C CYS A 959 -7.82 -3.51 7.27
N PRO A 960 -6.94 -4.29 7.92
CA PRO A 960 -5.87 -3.75 8.76
C PRO A 960 -4.94 -2.82 7.96
N LEU A 961 -4.49 -1.74 8.59
CA LEU A 961 -3.59 -0.72 8.05
C LEU A 961 -2.13 -0.88 8.50
N ILE A 962 -1.86 -1.75 9.48
CA ILE A 962 -0.54 -2.11 10.01
C ILE A 962 -0.28 -3.60 9.71
N SER A 963 0.86 -3.91 9.10
CA SER A 963 1.25 -5.31 8.86
C SER A 963 2.05 -5.86 10.03
N PHE A 964 1.66 -7.02 10.56
CA PHE A 964 2.46 -7.75 11.56
C PHE A 964 3.91 -8.02 11.11
N SER A 965 4.18 -8.03 9.80
CA SER A 965 5.52 -8.21 9.23
C SER A 965 6.41 -6.95 9.27
N GLU A 966 5.83 -5.76 9.50
CA GLU A 966 6.58 -4.50 9.59
C GLU A 966 7.00 -4.17 11.03
N LEU A 967 6.28 -4.72 12.01
CA LEU A 967 6.56 -4.57 13.44
C LEU A 967 7.75 -5.45 13.86
N LYS A 968 8.89 -4.79 14.09
CA LYS A 968 10.14 -5.45 14.56
C LYS A 968 10.61 -4.92 15.92
N THR A 969 9.85 -4.01 16.51
CA THR A 969 10.01 -3.54 17.88
C THR A 969 9.96 -4.71 18.88
N PRO A 970 10.71 -4.63 19.99
CA PRO A 970 10.60 -5.64 21.05
C PRO A 970 9.19 -5.65 21.63
N LEU A 971 8.69 -6.84 21.97
CA LEU A 971 7.41 -7.01 22.66
C LEU A 971 7.44 -6.33 24.05
N PRO A 972 6.28 -5.90 24.60
CA PRO A 972 6.23 -5.20 25.89
C PRO A 972 6.86 -5.99 27.05
N GLU A 973 7.64 -5.31 27.88
CA GLU A 973 8.27 -5.90 29.07
C GLU A 973 7.28 -6.06 30.24
N SER A 974 7.62 -6.90 31.22
CA SER A 974 6.74 -7.33 32.31
C SER A 974 5.94 -6.21 33.00
N SER A 975 4.68 -6.50 33.32
CA SER A 975 3.77 -5.54 33.97
C SER A 975 4.29 -5.08 35.34
N ASP A 976 5.00 -5.95 36.08
CA ASP A 976 5.74 -5.63 37.31
C ASP A 976 6.71 -4.44 37.12
N LEU A 977 7.44 -4.38 35.99
CA LEU A 977 8.36 -3.28 35.67
C LEU A 977 7.62 -2.04 35.16
N TRP A 978 6.55 -2.23 34.41
CA TRP A 978 5.71 -1.15 33.87
C TRP A 978 4.86 -0.43 34.92
N LEU A 979 4.62 -1.07 36.07
CA LEU A 979 3.93 -0.50 37.22
C LEU A 979 4.89 -0.09 38.35
N ALA A 980 6.20 -0.09 38.10
CA ALA A 980 7.20 0.36 39.06
C ALA A 980 7.00 1.85 39.42
N LYS A 981 7.01 2.16 40.71
CA LYS A 981 6.71 3.52 41.21
C LYS A 981 7.90 4.47 41.16
N ASP A 982 9.11 3.92 41.21
CA ASP A 982 10.37 4.63 41.28
C ASP A 982 11.49 3.80 40.62
N ALA A 983 12.61 4.46 40.35
CA ALA A 983 13.76 3.85 39.68
C ALA A 983 14.46 2.76 40.55
N GLU A 984 14.32 2.82 41.88
CA GLU A 984 14.86 1.80 42.80
C GLU A 984 14.04 0.50 42.75
N GLY A 985 12.71 0.60 42.79
CA GLY A 985 11.79 -0.52 42.60
C GLY A 985 11.93 -1.15 41.21
N TRP A 986 12.04 -0.33 40.17
CA TRP A 986 12.33 -0.79 38.81
C TRP A 986 13.63 -1.61 38.76
N LYS A 987 14.74 -1.07 39.30
CA LYS A 987 16.03 -1.79 39.40
C LYS A 987 15.92 -3.09 40.21
N ALA A 988 15.20 -3.06 41.34
CA ALA A 988 15.05 -4.24 42.20
C ALA A 988 14.30 -5.38 41.49
N ILE A 989 13.28 -5.06 40.69
CA ILE A 989 12.55 -6.03 39.86
C ILE A 989 13.43 -6.49 38.69
N TYR A 990 14.12 -5.57 38.00
CA TYR A 990 14.96 -5.87 36.85
C TYR A 990 16.11 -6.81 37.19
N LEU A 991 16.76 -6.61 38.35
CA LEU A 991 17.85 -7.49 38.83
C LEU A 991 17.34 -8.82 39.42
N ARG A 992 16.05 -8.91 39.78
CA ARG A 992 15.37 -10.15 40.21
C ARG A 992 15.02 -11.03 39.01
N GLU A 993 14.64 -10.44 37.88
CA GLU A 993 14.40 -11.14 36.61
C GLU A 993 15.72 -11.59 35.96
N LYS A 994 16.01 -12.89 35.95
CA LYS A 994 17.19 -13.45 35.26
C LYS A 994 16.99 -13.52 33.74
N ARG A 995 16.99 -12.35 33.10
CA ARG A 995 16.86 -12.14 31.66
C ARG A 995 18.02 -12.80 30.89
N LEU A 996 17.75 -13.98 30.34
CA LEU A 996 18.74 -14.85 29.68
C LEU A 996 18.74 -14.76 28.16
N HIS A 997 17.81 -13.99 27.56
CA HIS A 997 17.52 -14.01 26.13
C HIS A 997 17.51 -12.59 25.53
N ALA A 998 17.72 -12.50 24.21
CA ALA A 998 17.56 -11.24 23.49
C ALA A 998 16.08 -10.86 23.37
N ARG A 999 15.75 -9.56 23.45
CA ARG A 999 14.37 -9.06 23.33
C ARG A 999 13.70 -9.56 22.04
N VAL A 1000 12.58 -10.27 22.18
CA VAL A 1000 11.83 -10.89 21.08
C VAL A 1000 10.92 -9.85 20.42
N SER A 1001 10.81 -9.89 19.09
CA SER A 1001 9.83 -9.11 18.32
C SER A 1001 8.67 -9.98 17.83
N LEU A 1002 7.52 -9.37 17.50
CA LEU A 1002 6.39 -10.10 16.89
C LEU A 1002 6.78 -10.84 15.60
N HIS A 1003 7.64 -10.22 14.78
CA HIS A 1003 8.22 -10.85 13.60
C HIS A 1003 9.01 -12.13 13.92
N ASP A 1004 9.78 -12.14 15.01
CA ASP A 1004 10.58 -13.30 15.40
C ASP A 1004 9.74 -14.40 16.07
N TYR A 1005 8.64 -14.03 16.74
CA TYR A 1005 7.60 -14.97 17.16
C TYR A 1005 6.98 -15.69 15.96
N PHE A 1006 6.49 -14.99 14.92
CA PHE A 1006 5.94 -15.70 13.75
C PHE A 1006 6.98 -16.48 12.94
N ARG A 1007 8.26 -16.08 12.97
CA ARG A 1007 9.34 -16.74 12.22
C ARG A 1007 9.86 -18.02 12.88
N ASN A 1008 10.15 -17.98 14.17
CA ASN A 1008 10.77 -19.09 14.91
C ASN A 1008 9.83 -19.69 15.97
N ALA A 1009 8.78 -18.96 16.35
CA ALA A 1009 7.95 -19.18 17.53
C ALA A 1009 8.82 -19.36 18.78
N ALA A 1010 9.59 -18.28 19.04
CA ALA A 1010 10.30 -18.06 20.28
C ALA A 1010 9.35 -18.17 21.48
N GLU A 1011 9.86 -18.72 22.57
CA GLU A 1011 9.14 -18.80 23.83
C GLU A 1011 9.11 -17.41 24.47
N ILE A 1012 7.93 -17.02 24.97
CA ILE A 1012 7.73 -15.79 25.75
C ILE A 1012 7.64 -16.22 27.21
N ASP A 1013 8.54 -15.69 28.03
CA ASP A 1013 8.64 -15.98 29.46
C ASP A 1013 8.01 -14.86 30.30
N CYS A 1014 8.19 -14.93 31.62
CA CYS A 1014 7.67 -13.93 32.56
C CYS A 1014 8.41 -12.57 32.53
N SER A 1015 9.41 -12.35 31.66
CA SER A 1015 10.04 -11.03 31.47
C SER A 1015 9.23 -10.10 30.55
N TYR A 1016 8.15 -10.61 29.94
CA TYR A 1016 7.22 -9.88 29.08
C TYR A 1016 5.84 -9.71 29.73
N ASP A 1017 5.08 -8.74 29.26
CA ASP A 1017 3.67 -8.59 29.60
C ASP A 1017 2.84 -9.64 28.85
N VAL A 1018 2.57 -10.77 29.50
CA VAL A 1018 2.02 -11.97 28.84
C VAL A 1018 0.64 -11.71 28.22
N SER A 1019 -0.27 -11.04 28.93
CA SER A 1019 -1.62 -10.77 28.39
C SER A 1019 -1.61 -9.74 27.25
N PHE A 1020 -0.78 -8.69 27.35
CA PHE A 1020 -0.57 -7.77 26.23
C PHE A 1020 0.01 -8.51 25.01
N CYS A 1021 1.04 -9.35 25.22
CA CYS A 1021 1.63 -10.17 24.16
C CYS A 1021 0.61 -11.15 23.54
N GLN A 1022 -0.29 -11.72 24.33
CA GLN A 1022 -1.39 -12.57 23.84
C GLN A 1022 -2.30 -11.79 22.87
N LEU A 1023 -2.76 -10.59 23.22
CA LEU A 1023 -3.56 -9.73 22.33
C LEU A 1023 -2.80 -9.33 21.05
N VAL A 1024 -1.51 -9.01 21.16
CA VAL A 1024 -0.64 -8.67 20.01
C VAL A 1024 -0.48 -9.85 19.06
N ILE A 1025 -0.27 -11.06 19.56
CA ILE A 1025 -0.13 -12.27 18.73
C ILE A 1025 -1.47 -12.62 18.06
N LEU A 1026 -2.59 -12.54 18.79
CA LEU A 1026 -3.94 -12.71 18.22
C LEU A 1026 -4.23 -11.70 17.10
N SER A 1027 -3.78 -10.46 17.27
CA SER A 1027 -3.87 -9.42 16.23
C SER A 1027 -3.02 -9.75 14.99
N GLY A 1028 -1.82 -10.31 15.19
CA GLY A 1028 -1.01 -10.87 14.10
C GLY A 1028 -1.69 -12.02 13.35
N ILE A 1029 -2.34 -12.94 14.08
CA ILE A 1029 -3.09 -14.06 13.50
C ILE A 1029 -4.34 -13.56 12.76
N TRP A 1030 -5.05 -12.55 13.25
CA TRP A 1030 -6.15 -11.92 12.53
C TRP A 1030 -5.72 -11.41 11.15
N GLY A 1031 -4.55 -10.78 11.04
CA GLY A 1031 -3.97 -10.38 9.76
C GLY A 1031 -3.80 -11.54 8.75
N MET A 1032 -3.63 -12.78 9.22
CA MET A 1032 -3.61 -13.99 8.40
C MET A 1032 -5.03 -14.51 8.09
N VAL A 1033 -5.96 -14.44 9.05
CA VAL A 1033 -7.39 -14.77 8.86
C VAL A 1033 -8.02 -13.86 7.82
N TRP A 1034 -7.81 -12.55 7.91
CA TRP A 1034 -8.33 -11.57 6.95
C TRP A 1034 -7.86 -11.86 5.52
N GLN A 1035 -6.57 -12.17 5.32
CA GLN A 1035 -6.04 -12.61 4.01
C GLN A 1035 -6.69 -13.91 3.51
N CYS A 1036 -7.09 -14.80 4.41
CA CYS A 1036 -7.84 -16.00 4.06
C CYS A 1036 -9.28 -15.65 3.62
N LEU A 1037 -10.01 -14.86 4.40
CA LEU A 1037 -11.38 -14.40 4.11
C LEU A 1037 -11.45 -13.63 2.78
N GLN A 1038 -10.52 -12.71 2.53
CA GLN A 1038 -10.42 -12.00 1.25
C GLN A 1038 -10.09 -12.94 0.07
N THR A 1039 -9.38 -14.05 0.31
CA THR A 1039 -9.20 -15.10 -0.72
C THR A 1039 -10.51 -15.85 -1.00
N ILE A 1040 -11.36 -16.07 0.01
CA ILE A 1040 -12.66 -16.74 -0.12
C ILE A 1040 -13.63 -15.87 -0.93
N ALA A 1041 -13.75 -14.58 -0.59
CA ALA A 1041 -14.66 -13.64 -1.25
C ALA A 1041 -14.42 -13.57 -2.77
N VAL A 1042 -13.16 -13.41 -3.19
CA VAL A 1042 -12.77 -13.35 -4.62
C VAL A 1042 -13.13 -14.62 -5.41
N LEU A 1043 -13.16 -15.79 -4.75
CA LEU A 1043 -13.49 -17.07 -5.40
C LEU A 1043 -14.99 -17.28 -5.63
N ASN A 1044 -15.87 -16.46 -5.02
CA ASN A 1044 -17.32 -16.40 -5.23
C ASN A 1044 -18.15 -17.69 -5.06
N LYS A 1045 -17.51 -18.84 -4.77
CA LYS A 1045 -18.15 -20.07 -4.30
C LYS A 1045 -17.24 -20.78 -3.30
N PRO A 1046 -17.69 -21.07 -2.07
CA PRO A 1046 -16.94 -21.88 -1.12
C PRO A 1046 -17.05 -23.38 -1.48
N THR A 1047 -16.62 -23.76 -2.69
CA THR A 1047 -16.44 -25.17 -3.00
C THR A 1047 -15.31 -25.70 -2.13
N HIS A 1048 -15.63 -26.55 -1.15
CA HIS A 1048 -14.71 -27.23 -0.22
C HIS A 1048 -13.65 -28.13 -0.89
N SER A 1049 -13.48 -28.03 -2.21
CA SER A 1049 -12.59 -28.77 -3.09
C SER A 1049 -11.39 -27.96 -3.60
N ASP A 1050 -11.22 -26.68 -3.25
CA ASP A 1050 -9.94 -25.98 -3.44
C ASP A 1050 -8.94 -26.42 -2.35
N PRO A 1051 -7.87 -27.16 -2.71
CA PRO A 1051 -6.92 -27.69 -1.73
C PRO A 1051 -5.98 -26.60 -1.18
N ALA A 1052 -5.75 -25.49 -1.89
CA ALA A 1052 -4.86 -24.42 -1.46
C ALA A 1052 -5.53 -23.54 -0.40
N LEU A 1053 -6.81 -23.22 -0.58
CA LEU A 1053 -7.61 -22.54 0.45
C LEU A 1053 -7.74 -23.42 1.70
N THR A 1054 -8.09 -24.70 1.52
CA THR A 1054 -8.23 -25.67 2.62
C THR A 1054 -6.93 -25.83 3.40
N LEU A 1055 -5.78 -25.88 2.71
CA LEU A 1055 -4.45 -25.94 3.34
C LEU A 1055 -4.15 -24.68 4.16
N ARG A 1056 -4.43 -23.49 3.64
CA ARG A 1056 -4.24 -22.22 4.37
C ARG A 1056 -5.12 -22.13 5.62
N GLN A 1057 -6.38 -22.57 5.55
CA GLN A 1057 -7.25 -22.62 6.73
C GLN A 1057 -6.70 -23.59 7.79
N GLN A 1058 -6.19 -24.75 7.38
CA GLN A 1058 -5.54 -25.71 8.29
C GLN A 1058 -4.24 -25.18 8.92
N GLU A 1059 -3.43 -24.44 8.15
CA GLU A 1059 -2.21 -23.76 8.64
C GLU A 1059 -2.53 -22.75 9.75
N ILE A 1060 -3.55 -21.90 9.54
CA ILE A 1060 -4.00 -20.93 10.54
C ILE A 1060 -4.53 -21.63 11.81
N ILE A 1061 -5.29 -22.72 11.66
CA ILE A 1061 -5.78 -23.52 12.81
C ILE A 1061 -4.61 -24.14 13.60
N GLN A 1062 -3.53 -24.57 12.93
CA GLN A 1062 -2.33 -25.07 13.61
C GLN A 1062 -1.57 -23.97 14.36
N ILE A 1063 -1.52 -22.74 13.81
CA ILE A 1063 -0.94 -21.57 14.49
C ILE A 1063 -1.76 -21.19 15.72
N LEU A 1064 -3.09 -21.13 15.61
CA LEU A 1064 -3.99 -20.88 16.75
C LEU A 1064 -3.92 -21.96 17.82
N HIS A 1065 -3.82 -23.24 17.45
CA HIS A 1065 -3.61 -24.34 18.39
C HIS A 1065 -2.24 -24.22 19.09
N ARG A 1066 -1.18 -23.82 18.37
CA ARG A 1066 0.12 -23.57 18.99
C ARG A 1066 0.07 -22.39 19.95
N PHE A 1067 -0.66 -21.33 19.60
CA PHE A 1067 -0.90 -20.20 20.49
C PHE A 1067 -1.62 -20.63 21.79
N ARG A 1068 -2.72 -21.40 21.68
CA ARG A 1068 -3.43 -21.98 22.84
C ARG A 1068 -2.46 -22.70 23.77
N VAL A 1069 -1.71 -23.68 23.24
CA VAL A 1069 -0.80 -24.53 24.03
C VAL A 1069 0.37 -23.76 24.61
N ASN A 1070 1.00 -22.86 23.84
CA ASN A 1070 2.21 -22.16 24.28
C ASN A 1070 1.91 -20.96 25.20
N MET A 1071 0.79 -20.25 25.02
CA MET A 1071 0.54 -18.95 25.65
C MET A 1071 -0.65 -18.92 26.62
N MET A 1072 -1.69 -19.73 26.41
CA MET A 1072 -2.90 -19.72 27.28
C MET A 1072 -3.03 -20.97 28.17
N GLY A 1073 -2.37 -22.07 27.83
CA GLY A 1073 -2.42 -23.32 28.59
C GLY A 1073 -3.79 -24.00 28.59
N ASP A 1074 -4.07 -24.73 29.67
CA ASP A 1074 -5.33 -25.45 29.87
C ASP A 1074 -6.50 -24.49 30.17
N GLU A 1075 -7.73 -24.85 29.79
CA GLU A 1075 -8.93 -24.00 29.94
C GLU A 1075 -9.24 -23.58 31.39
N ALA A 1076 -8.72 -24.31 32.38
CA ALA A 1076 -8.86 -23.97 33.79
C ALA A 1076 -7.96 -22.79 34.24
N GLY A 1077 -6.98 -22.39 33.42
CA GLY A 1077 -6.08 -21.26 33.67
C GLY A 1077 -6.49 -19.95 32.98
N TRP A 1078 -7.56 -19.95 32.19
CA TRP A 1078 -8.00 -18.77 31.44
C TRP A 1078 -8.73 -17.79 32.36
N GLN A 1079 -8.01 -16.75 32.80
CA GLN A 1079 -8.52 -15.71 33.71
C GLN A 1079 -8.73 -14.35 33.00
N ASP A 1080 -8.11 -14.13 31.85
CA ASP A 1080 -8.21 -12.88 31.09
C ASP A 1080 -9.40 -12.94 30.10
N GLY A 1081 -10.49 -12.26 30.45
CA GLY A 1081 -11.70 -12.14 29.62
C GLY A 1081 -11.43 -11.53 28.24
N PRO A 1082 -10.79 -10.35 28.14
CA PRO A 1082 -10.36 -9.73 26.88
C PRO A 1082 -9.61 -10.67 25.93
N VAL A 1083 -8.56 -11.35 26.41
CA VAL A 1083 -7.78 -12.31 25.60
C VAL A 1083 -8.63 -13.51 25.17
N THR A 1084 -9.37 -14.10 26.12
CA THR A 1084 -10.20 -15.28 25.85
C THR A 1084 -11.27 -14.98 24.80
N MET A 1085 -11.93 -13.83 24.89
CA MET A 1085 -12.92 -13.38 23.93
C MET A 1085 -12.30 -13.13 22.56
N MET A 1086 -11.15 -12.44 22.48
CA MET A 1086 -10.44 -12.20 21.22
C MET A 1086 -10.00 -13.51 20.54
N TYR A 1087 -9.50 -14.49 21.30
CA TYR A 1087 -9.12 -15.82 20.80
C TYR A 1087 -10.31 -16.55 20.16
N HIS A 1088 -11.48 -16.56 20.82
CA HIS A 1088 -12.69 -17.18 20.26
C HIS A 1088 -13.26 -16.39 19.09
N LEU A 1089 -13.17 -15.05 19.09
CA LEU A 1089 -13.65 -14.18 18.01
C LEU A 1089 -12.89 -14.41 16.70
N VAL A 1090 -11.56 -14.54 16.75
CA VAL A 1090 -10.72 -14.89 15.59
C VAL A 1090 -11.07 -16.28 15.05
N TYR A 1091 -11.33 -17.25 15.94
CA TYR A 1091 -11.77 -18.60 15.56
C TYR A 1091 -13.19 -18.65 14.97
N MET A 1092 -14.11 -17.83 15.48
CA MET A 1092 -15.48 -17.71 14.95
C MET A 1092 -15.45 -17.19 13.51
N HIS A 1093 -14.76 -16.08 13.27
CA HIS A 1093 -14.62 -15.46 11.94
C HIS A 1093 -13.94 -16.37 10.91
N LEU A 1094 -13.03 -17.26 11.33
CA LEU A 1094 -12.43 -18.28 10.44
C LEU A 1094 -13.44 -19.34 9.95
N HIS A 1095 -14.66 -19.37 10.50
CA HIS A 1095 -15.69 -20.37 10.25
C HIS A 1095 -17.10 -19.82 9.92
N ILE A 1096 -17.28 -18.49 9.82
CA ILE A 1096 -18.55 -17.85 9.47
C ILE A 1096 -18.36 -16.80 8.34
N PRO A 1097 -19.22 -16.77 7.31
CA PRO A 1097 -19.25 -15.68 6.34
C PRO A 1097 -19.92 -14.45 6.97
N PHE A 1098 -19.19 -13.71 7.83
CA PHE A 1098 -19.80 -12.71 8.70
C PHE A 1098 -20.47 -11.54 7.94
N GLU A 1099 -19.89 -11.12 6.82
CA GLU A 1099 -20.46 -10.08 5.94
C GLU A 1099 -21.86 -10.47 5.42
N GLU A 1100 -22.04 -11.73 5.00
CA GLU A 1100 -23.35 -12.27 4.59
C GLU A 1100 -24.34 -12.33 5.77
N VAL A 1101 -23.85 -12.59 6.99
CA VAL A 1101 -24.68 -12.58 8.20
C VAL A 1101 -25.20 -11.16 8.51
N GLU A 1102 -24.37 -10.13 8.37
CA GLU A 1102 -24.80 -8.74 8.53
C GLU A 1102 -25.75 -8.28 7.41
N LEU A 1103 -25.49 -8.66 6.16
CA LEU A 1103 -26.37 -8.37 5.02
C LEU A 1103 -27.74 -9.04 5.21
N PHE A 1104 -27.78 -10.29 5.64
CA PHE A 1104 -29.01 -11.02 5.97
C PHE A 1104 -29.79 -10.40 7.14
N ALA A 1105 -29.08 -9.90 8.17
CA ALA A 1105 -29.71 -9.23 9.31
C ALA A 1105 -30.27 -7.82 8.98
N GLY A 1106 -29.84 -7.22 7.87
CA GLY A 1106 -30.40 -5.98 7.32
C GLY A 1106 -29.44 -4.80 7.18
N LYS A 1107 -28.13 -4.99 7.34
CA LYS A 1107 -27.11 -3.93 7.16
C LYS A 1107 -27.06 -3.36 5.73
N GLY A 1108 -27.41 -4.18 4.74
CA GLY A 1108 -27.54 -3.81 3.32
C GLY A 1108 -28.98 -3.51 2.89
N HIS A 1109 -29.23 -3.53 1.58
CA HIS A 1109 -30.57 -3.39 0.99
C HIS A 1109 -31.35 -4.72 1.03
N GLN A 1110 -32.67 -4.65 0.85
CA GLN A 1110 -33.56 -5.82 0.87
C GLN A 1110 -33.26 -6.86 -0.24
N SER A 1111 -32.57 -6.46 -1.31
CA SER A 1111 -32.00 -7.36 -2.32
C SER A 1111 -30.89 -8.25 -1.76
N ASP A 1112 -30.07 -7.69 -0.89
CA ASP A 1112 -28.76 -8.23 -0.52
C ASP A 1112 -28.96 -9.34 0.52
N ALA A 1113 -29.89 -9.12 1.46
CA ALA A 1113 -30.37 -10.14 2.40
C ALA A 1113 -30.90 -11.42 1.71
N ARG A 1114 -31.50 -11.30 0.51
CA ARG A 1114 -31.95 -12.46 -0.28
C ARG A 1114 -30.79 -13.22 -0.93
N HIS A 1115 -29.71 -12.53 -1.29
CA HIS A 1115 -28.50 -13.19 -1.78
C HIS A 1115 -27.79 -13.94 -0.65
N ALA A 1116 -27.56 -13.25 0.48
CA ALA A 1116 -26.94 -13.80 1.68
C ALA A 1116 -27.65 -15.05 2.21
N LEU A 1117 -28.98 -15.07 2.23
CA LEU A 1117 -29.76 -16.25 2.63
C LEU A 1117 -29.36 -17.51 1.86
N SER A 1118 -29.03 -17.41 0.56
CA SER A 1118 -28.59 -18.58 -0.22
C SER A 1118 -27.25 -19.14 0.25
N VAL A 1119 -26.29 -18.28 0.62
CA VAL A 1119 -24.98 -18.66 1.17
C VAL A 1119 -25.13 -19.24 2.58
N LEU A 1120 -26.00 -18.65 3.41
CA LEU A 1120 -26.26 -19.11 4.78
C LEU A 1120 -27.00 -20.45 4.83
N LEU A 1121 -27.85 -20.74 3.84
CA LEU A 1121 -28.50 -22.06 3.70
C LEU A 1121 -27.47 -23.18 3.44
N ASP A 1122 -26.42 -22.91 2.66
CA ASP A 1122 -25.31 -23.86 2.47
C ASP A 1122 -24.40 -23.94 3.71
N TRP A 1123 -23.99 -22.81 4.28
CA TRP A 1123 -23.13 -22.74 5.48
C TRP A 1123 -23.73 -23.48 6.68
N THR A 1124 -25.03 -23.33 6.95
CA THR A 1124 -25.72 -24.02 8.07
C THR A 1124 -25.78 -25.56 7.91
N ASN A 1125 -25.54 -26.11 6.70
CA ASN A 1125 -25.37 -27.56 6.53
C ASN A 1125 -23.93 -28.01 6.88
N SER A 1126 -22.94 -27.13 6.71
CA SER A 1126 -21.51 -27.45 6.84
C SER A 1126 -21.09 -27.65 8.32
N PRO A 1127 -19.99 -28.40 8.58
CA PRO A 1127 -19.42 -28.52 9.93
C PRO A 1127 -18.77 -27.22 10.45
N GLU A 1128 -18.52 -26.22 9.60
CA GLU A 1128 -17.95 -24.93 9.98
C GLU A 1128 -18.99 -24.09 10.75
N SER A 1129 -20.26 -24.09 10.35
CA SER A 1129 -21.31 -23.41 11.11
C SER A 1129 -21.41 -23.90 12.56
N ARG A 1130 -21.28 -25.22 12.77
CA ARG A 1130 -21.28 -25.82 14.12
C ARG A 1130 -20.03 -25.51 14.94
N LYS A 1131 -18.89 -25.19 14.29
CA LYS A 1131 -17.71 -24.61 14.98
C LYS A 1131 -17.99 -23.16 15.36
N ALA A 1132 -18.49 -22.34 14.42
CA ALA A 1132 -18.75 -20.93 14.63
C ALA A 1132 -19.72 -20.68 15.79
N ILE A 1133 -20.84 -21.40 15.88
CA ILE A 1133 -21.78 -21.28 17.00
C ILE A 1133 -21.23 -21.80 18.33
N TRP A 1134 -20.30 -22.75 18.33
CA TRP A 1134 -19.59 -23.12 19.56
C TRP A 1134 -18.66 -22.00 20.03
N TYR A 1135 -17.87 -21.42 19.11
CA TYR A 1135 -17.02 -20.26 19.43
C TYR A 1135 -17.84 -19.05 19.87
N ALA A 1136 -19.01 -18.80 19.28
CA ALA A 1136 -19.96 -17.79 19.75
C ALA A 1136 -20.48 -18.07 21.17
N GLY A 1137 -20.76 -19.33 21.51
CA GLY A 1137 -21.07 -19.74 22.89
C GLY A 1137 -19.91 -19.52 23.87
N GLN A 1138 -18.67 -19.73 23.45
CA GLN A 1138 -17.49 -19.40 24.27
C GLN A 1138 -17.22 -17.89 24.37
N ILE A 1139 -17.64 -17.07 23.39
CA ILE A 1139 -17.62 -15.60 23.50
C ILE A 1139 -18.61 -15.12 24.56
N ILE A 1140 -19.81 -15.69 24.61
CA ILE A 1140 -20.78 -15.42 25.69
C ILE A 1140 -20.18 -15.80 27.05
N ARG A 1141 -19.60 -17.01 27.16
CA ARG A 1141 -18.86 -17.46 28.37
C ARG A 1141 -17.72 -16.50 28.75
N ALA A 1142 -17.01 -15.94 27.77
CA ALA A 1142 -15.92 -14.99 28.03
C ALA A 1142 -16.43 -13.62 28.50
N ALA A 1143 -17.56 -13.14 27.97
CA ALA A 1143 -18.21 -11.92 28.44
C ALA A 1143 -18.69 -12.02 29.89
N GLU A 1144 -19.13 -13.21 30.33
CA GLU A 1144 -19.47 -13.51 31.74
C GLU A 1144 -18.25 -13.45 32.69
N MET A 1145 -17.01 -13.43 32.17
CA MET A 1145 -15.77 -13.29 32.96
C MET A 1145 -15.26 -11.84 33.08
N PHE A 1146 -15.92 -10.85 32.47
CA PHE A 1146 -15.53 -9.44 32.61
C PHE A 1146 -15.95 -8.89 33.98
N GLU A 1147 -15.06 -8.12 34.62
CA GLU A 1147 -15.43 -7.34 35.80
C GLU A 1147 -16.58 -6.37 35.49
N PRO A 1148 -17.41 -5.99 36.47
CA PRO A 1148 -18.43 -4.97 36.29
C PRO A 1148 -17.88 -3.68 35.70
N GLY A 1149 -18.61 -3.09 34.76
CA GLY A 1149 -18.23 -1.88 34.04
C GLY A 1149 -17.12 -2.03 32.99
N ARG A 1150 -16.50 -3.22 32.80
CA ARG A 1150 -15.40 -3.42 31.83
C ARG A 1150 -15.86 -3.84 30.42
N LEU A 1151 -17.10 -4.28 30.22
CA LEU A 1151 -17.59 -4.81 28.93
C LEU A 1151 -17.96 -3.68 27.93
N ARG A 1152 -17.02 -2.75 27.69
CA ARG A 1152 -17.18 -1.54 26.85
C ARG A 1152 -16.49 -1.68 25.48
N GLY A 1153 -16.82 -0.77 24.55
CA GLY A 1153 -16.11 -0.58 23.28
C GLY A 1153 -16.13 -1.79 22.36
N PHE A 1154 -14.96 -2.16 21.82
CA PHE A 1154 -14.78 -3.34 20.96
C PHE A 1154 -15.38 -4.62 21.56
N TYR A 1155 -15.22 -4.82 22.87
CA TYR A 1155 -15.66 -6.05 23.55
C TYR A 1155 -17.20 -6.16 23.59
N THR A 1156 -17.92 -5.04 23.63
CA THR A 1156 -19.38 -5.00 23.45
C THR A 1156 -19.78 -5.44 22.03
N ILE A 1157 -19.03 -4.99 21.01
CA ILE A 1157 -19.28 -5.35 19.60
C ILE A 1157 -18.96 -6.83 19.35
N ALA A 1158 -17.88 -7.37 19.92
CA ALA A 1158 -17.54 -8.80 19.84
C ALA A 1158 -18.68 -9.71 20.35
N LEU A 1159 -19.33 -9.32 21.46
CA LEU A 1159 -20.50 -10.02 21.99
C LEU A 1159 -21.74 -9.89 21.08
N TYR A 1160 -21.97 -8.71 20.50
CA TYR A 1160 -23.01 -8.52 19.46
C TYR A 1160 -22.76 -9.42 18.24
N GLN A 1161 -21.52 -9.50 17.74
CA GLN A 1161 -21.16 -10.35 16.59
C GLN A 1161 -21.39 -11.85 16.90
N ALA A 1162 -21.06 -12.30 18.11
CA ALA A 1162 -21.36 -13.65 18.57
C ALA A 1162 -22.86 -13.93 18.66
N ASN A 1163 -23.65 -13.01 19.21
CA ASN A 1163 -25.11 -13.16 19.24
C ASN A 1163 -25.70 -13.19 17.81
N LEU A 1164 -25.21 -12.35 16.90
CA LEU A 1164 -25.68 -12.31 15.52
C LEU A 1164 -25.41 -13.63 14.77
N ALA A 1165 -24.26 -14.26 15.03
CA ALA A 1165 -23.93 -15.60 14.53
C ALA A 1165 -24.90 -16.68 15.01
N LEU A 1166 -25.29 -16.64 16.29
CA LEU A 1166 -26.27 -17.57 16.90
C LEU A 1166 -27.68 -17.32 16.36
N TRP A 1167 -28.10 -16.06 16.27
CA TRP A 1167 -29.38 -15.61 15.73
C TRP A 1167 -29.55 -16.06 14.27
N ALA A 1168 -28.55 -15.82 13.42
CA ALA A 1168 -28.61 -16.19 12.01
C ALA A 1168 -28.66 -17.72 11.82
N TYR A 1169 -27.88 -18.48 12.60
CA TYR A 1169 -27.95 -19.94 12.59
C TYR A 1169 -29.34 -20.45 13.00
N ALA A 1170 -29.94 -19.89 14.07
CA ALA A 1170 -31.26 -20.27 14.55
C ALA A 1170 -32.35 -19.97 13.51
N VAL A 1171 -32.36 -18.76 12.95
CA VAL A 1171 -33.32 -18.33 11.90
C VAL A 1171 -33.22 -19.21 10.66
N VAL A 1172 -32.03 -19.40 10.11
CA VAL A 1172 -31.84 -20.19 8.88
C VAL A 1172 -32.09 -21.70 9.12
N SER A 1173 -31.99 -22.17 10.36
CA SER A 1173 -32.43 -23.52 10.75
C SER A 1173 -33.96 -23.65 10.84
N GLN A 1174 -34.66 -22.64 11.35
CA GLN A 1174 -36.13 -22.60 11.37
C GLN A 1174 -36.72 -22.62 9.95
N VAL A 1175 -36.10 -21.88 9.00
CA VAL A 1175 -36.46 -21.89 7.56
C VAL A 1175 -36.41 -23.30 6.95
N LYS A 1176 -35.57 -24.20 7.48
CA LYS A 1176 -35.46 -25.61 7.06
C LYS A 1176 -36.49 -26.55 7.70
N GLY A 1177 -37.43 -26.02 8.50
CA GLY A 1177 -38.46 -26.80 9.19
C GLY A 1177 -38.03 -27.38 10.56
N ALA A 1178 -37.00 -26.82 11.20
CA ALA A 1178 -36.65 -27.21 12.57
C ALA A 1178 -37.70 -26.67 13.57
N ASN A 1179 -38.42 -27.58 14.22
CA ASN A 1179 -39.50 -27.23 15.16
C ASN A 1179 -38.99 -26.50 16.41
N LYS A 1180 -39.61 -25.37 16.76
CA LYS A 1180 -39.42 -24.71 18.07
C LYS A 1180 -39.82 -25.62 19.25
N ASN A 1181 -40.78 -26.52 19.02
CA ASN A 1181 -41.55 -27.22 20.06
C ASN A 1181 -41.27 -28.73 20.18
N ASP A 1182 -40.23 -29.28 19.55
CA ASP A 1182 -39.93 -30.72 19.71
C ASP A 1182 -39.69 -31.08 21.19
N PRO A 1183 -40.20 -32.22 21.69
CA PRO A 1183 -40.13 -32.58 23.10
C PRO A 1183 -38.72 -32.93 23.55
N ILE A 1184 -38.35 -32.55 24.78
CA ILE A 1184 -37.06 -32.90 25.38
C ILE A 1184 -37.10 -34.39 25.76
N LEU A 1185 -36.65 -35.26 24.84
CA LEU A 1185 -36.74 -36.71 25.00
C LEU A 1185 -35.68 -37.29 25.95
N ASN A 1186 -34.47 -36.72 26.02
CA ASN A 1186 -33.44 -37.10 27.00
C ASN A 1186 -32.52 -35.92 27.40
N PRO A 1187 -32.12 -35.79 28.67
CA PRO A 1187 -31.08 -34.83 29.08
C PRO A 1187 -29.69 -35.14 28.52
N GLU A 1188 -29.41 -36.42 28.22
CA GLU A 1188 -28.13 -36.87 27.63
C GLU A 1188 -27.96 -36.44 26.15
N GLU A 1189 -29.02 -35.87 25.55
CA GLU A 1189 -29.06 -35.39 24.17
C GLU A 1189 -29.01 -33.85 24.07
N MET A 1190 -28.40 -33.18 25.05
CA MET A 1190 -28.19 -31.71 25.03
C MET A 1190 -26.71 -31.33 24.96
N VAL A 1191 -26.40 -30.28 24.19
CA VAL A 1191 -25.04 -29.70 24.08
C VAL A 1191 -25.06 -28.26 24.55
N CYS A 1192 -24.34 -27.98 25.64
CA CYS A 1192 -24.16 -26.63 26.16
C CYS A 1192 -23.07 -25.89 25.38
N LEU A 1193 -23.43 -24.81 24.68
CA LEU A 1193 -22.50 -24.06 23.82
C LEU A 1193 -21.56 -23.14 24.60
N ASN A 1194 -22.00 -22.63 25.77
CA ASN A 1194 -21.18 -21.85 26.71
C ASN A 1194 -20.54 -22.70 27.83
N GLY A 1195 -20.63 -24.04 27.74
CA GLY A 1195 -19.93 -24.97 28.64
C GLY A 1195 -18.49 -25.29 28.19
N PRO A 1196 -17.70 -26.02 29.00
CA PRO A 1196 -16.34 -26.43 28.64
C PRO A 1196 -16.30 -27.45 27.49
N GLU A 1197 -15.14 -27.60 26.84
CA GLU A 1197 -14.98 -28.56 25.73
C GLU A 1197 -15.25 -30.01 26.21
N SER A 1198 -16.12 -30.75 25.50
CA SER A 1198 -16.54 -32.09 25.91
C SER A 1198 -16.72 -33.06 24.73
N PRO A 1199 -16.73 -34.38 24.97
CA PRO A 1199 -16.99 -35.37 23.92
C PRO A 1199 -18.35 -35.22 23.22
N LEU A 1200 -19.33 -34.57 23.88
CA LEU A 1200 -20.63 -34.24 23.27
C LEU A 1200 -20.49 -33.05 22.29
N VAL A 1201 -19.75 -32.00 22.67
CA VAL A 1201 -19.42 -30.87 21.79
C VAL A 1201 -18.66 -31.34 20.53
N GLN A 1202 -17.68 -32.23 20.70
CA GLN A 1202 -16.94 -32.78 19.54
C GLN A 1202 -17.82 -33.65 18.63
N ARG A 1203 -18.79 -34.40 19.18
CA ARG A 1203 -19.80 -35.13 18.38
C ARG A 1203 -20.77 -34.18 17.66
N PHE A 1204 -21.18 -33.09 18.31
CA PHE A 1204 -22.02 -32.06 17.73
C PHE A 1204 -21.34 -31.38 16.53
N ILE A 1205 -20.12 -30.89 16.71
CA ILE A 1205 -19.33 -30.27 15.63
C ILE A 1205 -19.16 -31.26 14.46
N SER A 1206 -18.67 -32.48 14.74
CA SER A 1206 -18.33 -33.45 13.69
C SER A 1206 -19.52 -34.12 12.99
N ARG A 1207 -20.67 -34.32 13.67
CA ARG A 1207 -21.81 -35.11 13.17
C ARG A 1207 -23.18 -34.44 13.27
N GLY A 1208 -23.31 -33.30 13.95
CA GLY A 1208 -24.60 -32.68 14.26
C GLY A 1208 -25.42 -33.44 15.32
N VAL A 1209 -24.76 -34.26 16.14
CA VAL A 1209 -25.42 -35.13 17.14
C VAL A 1209 -24.82 -34.88 18.53
N PRO A 1210 -25.65 -34.65 19.58
CA PRO A 1210 -27.11 -34.53 19.51
C PRO A 1210 -27.57 -33.23 18.84
N SER A 1211 -28.83 -33.17 18.44
CA SER A 1211 -29.41 -32.05 17.67
C SER A 1211 -29.78 -30.82 18.51
N VAL A 1212 -29.90 -30.96 19.84
CA VAL A 1212 -30.36 -29.89 20.73
C VAL A 1212 -29.18 -29.13 21.34
N ALA A 1213 -28.86 -27.99 20.73
CA ALA A 1213 -27.93 -27.01 21.30
C ALA A 1213 -28.64 -26.07 22.30
N ILE A 1214 -28.02 -25.84 23.45
CA ILE A 1214 -28.51 -24.97 24.52
C ILE A 1214 -27.45 -23.98 25.00
N ILE A 1215 -27.91 -22.89 25.62
CA ILE A 1215 -27.12 -21.96 26.43
C ILE A 1215 -27.61 -22.12 27.88
N GLN A 1216 -26.69 -22.24 28.83
CA GLN A 1216 -27.01 -22.45 30.24
C GLN A 1216 -26.45 -21.30 31.10
N PRO A 1217 -27.29 -20.58 31.88
CA PRO A 1217 -26.79 -19.52 32.75
C PRO A 1217 -25.78 -20.03 33.78
N CYS A 1218 -24.61 -19.38 33.90
CA CYS A 1218 -23.58 -19.75 34.88
C CYS A 1218 -24.06 -19.59 36.34
N ALA A 1219 -24.96 -18.64 36.60
CA ALA A 1219 -25.62 -18.47 37.90
C ALA A 1219 -27.11 -18.85 37.80
N PRO A 1220 -27.49 -20.10 38.12
CA PRO A 1220 -28.89 -20.51 38.08
C PRO A 1220 -29.67 -19.92 39.26
N GLN A 1221 -30.33 -18.78 39.02
CA GLN A 1221 -31.44 -18.32 39.86
C GLN A 1221 -32.46 -19.47 39.95
N HIS A 1222 -32.96 -19.78 41.15
CA HIS A 1222 -33.70 -21.02 41.42
C HIS A 1222 -34.87 -21.25 40.45
N GLY A 1223 -34.67 -22.16 39.49
CA GLY A 1223 -35.67 -22.53 38.48
C GLY A 1223 -35.36 -22.12 37.03
N SER A 1224 -34.25 -21.42 36.75
CA SER A 1224 -33.87 -21.02 35.38
C SER A 1224 -33.65 -22.24 34.46
N SER A 1225 -34.54 -22.44 33.48
CA SER A 1225 -34.44 -23.52 32.49
C SER A 1225 -33.33 -23.27 31.46
N PRO A 1226 -32.74 -24.33 30.87
CA PRO A 1226 -31.75 -24.18 29.80
C PRO A 1226 -32.37 -23.53 28.56
N ILE A 1227 -31.71 -22.52 28.00
CA ILE A 1227 -32.19 -21.75 26.85
C ILE A 1227 -31.89 -22.54 25.57
N ARG A 1228 -32.92 -22.86 24.78
CA ARG A 1228 -32.76 -23.51 23.46
C ARG A 1228 -32.13 -22.52 22.48
N LEU A 1229 -31.12 -22.92 21.69
CA LEU A 1229 -30.59 -22.08 20.61
C LEU A 1229 -31.67 -21.66 19.60
N MET A 1230 -32.66 -22.53 19.36
CA MET A 1230 -33.80 -22.24 18.48
C MET A 1230 -34.79 -21.23 19.05
N ASP A 1231 -34.66 -20.81 20.31
CA ASP A 1231 -35.48 -19.75 20.90
C ASP A 1231 -34.73 -18.41 20.89
N ARG A 1232 -34.60 -17.86 19.68
CA ARG A 1232 -33.84 -16.64 19.35
C ARG A 1232 -34.07 -15.46 20.29
N GLU A 1233 -35.29 -15.30 20.81
CA GLU A 1233 -35.67 -14.20 21.70
C GLU A 1233 -35.10 -14.41 23.11
N ALA A 1234 -35.16 -15.63 23.62
CA ALA A 1234 -34.53 -15.99 24.89
C ALA A 1234 -32.99 -15.92 24.82
N VAL A 1235 -32.39 -16.26 23.67
CA VAL A 1235 -30.94 -16.08 23.43
C VAL A 1235 -30.55 -14.59 23.43
N VAL A 1236 -31.28 -13.75 22.68
CA VAL A 1236 -31.08 -12.29 22.66
C VAL A 1236 -31.24 -11.68 24.05
N ASN A 1237 -32.32 -12.02 24.76
CA ASN A 1237 -32.60 -11.50 26.09
C ASN A 1237 -31.54 -11.94 27.12
N TYR A 1238 -30.91 -13.11 26.94
CA TYR A 1238 -29.77 -13.54 27.76
C TYR A 1238 -28.52 -12.70 27.52
N VAL A 1239 -28.19 -12.41 26.25
CA VAL A 1239 -27.03 -11.58 25.90
C VAL A 1239 -27.22 -10.11 26.30
N VAL A 1240 -28.41 -9.55 26.09
CA VAL A 1240 -28.77 -8.23 26.62
C VAL A 1240 -28.70 -8.24 28.16
N GLY A 1241 -29.16 -9.31 28.81
CA GLY A 1241 -29.02 -9.51 30.25
C GLY A 1241 -27.57 -9.45 30.74
N ILE A 1242 -26.60 -10.00 30.01
CA ILE A 1242 -25.16 -9.89 30.33
C ILE A 1242 -24.66 -8.45 30.21
N LEU A 1243 -25.05 -7.74 29.13
CA LEU A 1243 -24.71 -6.33 28.93
C LEU A 1243 -25.25 -5.47 30.08
N SER A 1244 -26.56 -5.51 30.32
CA SER A 1244 -27.21 -4.72 31.36
C SER A 1244 -26.72 -5.08 32.77
N ALA A 1245 -26.39 -6.37 33.04
CA ALA A 1245 -25.81 -6.78 34.31
C ALA A 1245 -24.41 -6.18 34.53
N ASN A 1246 -23.56 -6.11 33.50
CA ASN A 1246 -22.22 -5.52 33.64
C ASN A 1246 -22.26 -4.02 34.01
N PHE A 1247 -23.33 -3.31 33.64
CA PHE A 1247 -23.55 -1.89 33.99
C PHE A 1247 -24.58 -1.66 35.11
N SER A 1248 -25.06 -2.71 35.77
CA SER A 1248 -26.14 -2.62 36.78
C SER A 1248 -25.80 -1.83 38.06
N HIS A 1249 -24.53 -1.46 38.25
CA HIS A 1249 -24.04 -0.62 39.34
C HIS A 1249 -23.88 0.87 38.96
N VAL A 1250 -24.22 1.24 37.73
CA VAL A 1250 -23.85 2.53 37.10
C VAL A 1250 -25.09 3.27 36.61
N ASP A 1251 -25.31 4.52 37.05
CA ASP A 1251 -26.45 5.36 36.66
C ASP A 1251 -26.47 5.75 35.16
N ALA A 1252 -25.35 5.55 34.45
CA ALA A 1252 -25.15 5.96 33.07
C ALA A 1252 -24.52 4.87 32.19
N ILE A 1253 -25.35 4.04 31.56
CA ILE A 1253 -24.90 3.09 30.52
C ILE A 1253 -24.17 3.85 29.39
N PRO A 1254 -23.02 3.35 28.86
CA PRO A 1254 -22.32 3.97 27.73
C PRO A 1254 -23.17 3.93 26.43
N PRO A 1255 -23.20 4.99 25.59
CA PRO A 1255 -24.12 5.06 24.46
C PRO A 1255 -23.96 3.95 23.40
N LEU A 1256 -22.74 3.43 23.21
CA LEU A 1256 -22.53 2.27 22.33
C LEU A 1256 -23.23 1.01 22.86
N VAL A 1257 -23.24 0.81 24.18
CA VAL A 1257 -23.94 -0.32 24.82
C VAL A 1257 -25.45 -0.13 24.69
N GLU A 1258 -25.97 1.05 25.07
CA GLU A 1258 -27.40 1.40 24.98
C GLU A 1258 -27.93 1.26 23.53
N ASN A 1259 -27.13 1.62 22.51
CA ASN A 1259 -27.46 1.45 21.10
C ASN A 1259 -27.38 -0.01 20.61
N LEU A 1260 -26.51 -0.85 21.19
CA LEU A 1260 -26.39 -2.27 20.85
C LEU A 1260 -27.48 -3.11 21.53
N GLU A 1261 -27.84 -2.82 22.77
CA GLU A 1261 -29.00 -3.43 23.45
C GLU A 1261 -30.29 -3.20 22.66
N GLN A 1262 -30.52 -1.96 22.20
CA GLN A 1262 -31.66 -1.62 21.34
C GLN A 1262 -31.63 -2.30 19.96
N LEU A 1263 -30.45 -2.48 19.34
CA LEU A 1263 -30.31 -3.22 18.08
C LEU A 1263 -30.64 -4.70 18.28
N LEU A 1264 -30.10 -5.31 19.34
CA LEU A 1264 -30.30 -6.73 19.66
C LEU A 1264 -31.77 -7.03 19.97
N ASP A 1265 -32.44 -6.21 20.79
CA ASP A 1265 -33.87 -6.35 21.09
C ASP A 1265 -34.75 -6.28 19.83
N LYS A 1266 -34.49 -5.30 18.94
CA LYS A 1266 -35.20 -5.18 17.66
C LYS A 1266 -34.97 -6.40 16.74
N LEU A 1267 -33.77 -6.95 16.69
CA LEU A 1267 -33.44 -8.16 15.92
C LEU A 1267 -34.05 -9.44 16.54
N GLY A 1268 -34.15 -9.54 17.86
CA GLY A 1268 -34.84 -10.65 18.54
C GLY A 1268 -36.33 -10.69 18.24
N ARG A 1269 -36.97 -9.51 18.23
CA ARG A 1269 -38.40 -9.33 17.94
C ARG A 1269 -38.77 -9.39 16.45
N ALA A 1270 -37.80 -9.37 15.53
CA ALA A 1270 -38.05 -9.37 14.09
C ALA A 1270 -38.67 -10.69 13.60
N GLU A 1271 -39.99 -10.82 13.57
CA GLU A 1271 -40.69 -11.97 12.98
C GLU A 1271 -40.24 -12.21 11.53
N ILE A 1272 -39.81 -13.44 11.25
CA ILE A 1272 -39.47 -13.89 9.90
C ILE A 1272 -40.51 -14.92 9.47
N ASP A 1273 -41.60 -14.41 8.89
CA ASP A 1273 -42.48 -15.18 8.02
C ASP A 1273 -41.64 -15.79 6.89
N VAL A 1274 -41.69 -17.12 6.76
CA VAL A 1274 -40.92 -17.95 5.82
C VAL A 1274 -41.75 -18.28 4.58
#